data_AF-O74431-F1
#
_entry.id   AF-O74431-F1
#
_cell.length_a   1.000
_cell.length_b   1.000
_cell.length_c   1.000
_cell.angle_alpha   90.00
_cell.angle_beta   90.00
_cell.angle_gamma   90.00
#
_symmetry.space_group_name_H-M   'P 1'
#
loop_
_entity.id
_entity.type
_entity.pdbx_description
1 polymer ?
#
loop_
_entity_poly.entity_id
_entity_poly.type
_entity_poly.pdbx_seq_one_letter_code
_entity_poly.pdbx_strand_id
1 'polypeptide(L)'
;MASPKMIRSKRSTSSIASKNSLNSYLASSLMSHDSIFDGPGLGTSIPSSVSSFHHQTLRPSSDASVSQFSMDYLQSEYNLNRYNDGESIAASRDYQSLLRDNGSGVYSDEEEITEMMLEELNIHPVLRRESVGEAAGLSEDGCCQILYLVEEDLEVGIAGYKTNKSRYRLYQAICLLTLGLAYLIFRWLPKYFIRFVGTREPLATADWLTIETQWGELSKLDIQIQPYENSLSSIFGASIRVAAPEGTENDPFIENFRYVNYRYMKLIFHPLLDRFLIQQDWKDPRWIRDTSVVKEGLERDAINDRLCIFGENLIDLELKSVSQLLIDEVLHPFYIFQVFSIILWSMDSYYYYAICILIISVVSILGSLIETRKTLRRMREMSRFTCPVRVYRDGFWTSISSTDLVIGDVFEISDPELTIFPADALLLSGDCIVNESMLTGESIPVSKIPATDQSMKELFSFSKNIPASLCKHFLFSGTKIIQVRKPFVNEKEEGASLAMVVRTGFNTTKGALVRSMIFPKPTNFSFYRDSFRFITAMFIIALIGFVFSSINLLTLGVPIATIIIRALDLITIVVPPALPATLTIGTTFAISRLRKQGIFCISPQRVNVSGKLDLISFDKTGTLTEDGLDIMGVSVIEGSELGDLRSNSGNLCSKDLLSNDSPSNLLYTMATCHMLRYVDGELVGDPLDIKMFKFTHWSYSEENFLNKKMSSEQAEDAAYVRTQQLIPPTVSPPWNSPSNNYTESDLELGIVRTFEFVSQLRRMAVIVKHGKFKKMDAYVKGAPEIMPSICKPESFPANYQEVLDYYTHNGFRVIACASKQLENCTWAKAQRMKREQVECDLDFCGFIVFENKLKSTTATVIRELNDARIRTVMCTGDNVLTSICVGKRCGMLPEDGYVFLPRFDEESESADEASRQLVWQAIENNEIFLDPHTLRPNVDFADHEPVSIELARLKDFHIALTGDVFRWLVDYAPLNVFHHILLKAQIFARMSPSEKNELVSCFQNLNYCVGFCGDGANDCGALKAADVGISLSEAEASVAAPFTSKWFEITCVLDVIKDGRAALVTSFSCFQYMALYSAIQFITVSILYTTNSNLGDFQFLFIDLVIILPIAVFMGRSRPYHRLAHKRPTANLVSKRILSPLIGQIVLICIIQYITLRIVRREPWYIPPPANSSDTNITNSDVTALFLISCFQYIFIGVVLSIGPPYREKVWRNYSFTAVVVVLLILTVKLIRLQNHKNFFMKLFQLTPTSKSFQNFLIFAGVIYYLLAASGQNYIFISMTNFISHLNNRLLNRRTKVSKKLYKRLFADLQNEQV
;
A
#
# COMPACT_ATOMS: atom_id res chain seq x y z
N MET A 1 -64.46 52.70 -9.99
CA MET A 1 -63.92 52.47 -11.35
C MET A 1 -62.88 51.37 -11.25
N ALA A 2 -63.06 50.28 -11.98
CA ALA A 2 -62.12 49.17 -12.06
C ALA A 2 -60.87 49.56 -12.88
N SER A 3 -59.72 48.96 -12.52
CA SER A 3 -58.36 49.10 -13.07
C SER A 3 -57.60 50.37 -12.62
N PRO A 4 -56.36 50.20 -12.12
CA PRO A 4 -55.25 49.80 -12.96
C PRO A 4 -54.70 48.40 -12.63
N LYS A 5 -54.50 47.61 -13.69
CA LYS A 5 -53.69 46.39 -13.67
C LYS A 5 -52.22 46.77 -13.41
N MET A 6 -51.74 46.61 -12.18
CA MET A 6 -50.30 46.47 -11.94
C MET A 6 -49.90 45.04 -12.30
N ILE A 7 -49.52 44.86 -13.57
CA ILE A 7 -48.73 43.70 -14.00
C ILE A 7 -47.39 43.83 -13.27
N ARG A 8 -47.20 43.03 -12.22
CA ARG A 8 -45.88 42.79 -11.63
C ARG A 8 -44.97 42.27 -12.73
N SER A 9 -43.89 42.99 -12.99
CA SER A 9 -42.80 42.55 -13.85
C SER A 9 -42.33 41.17 -13.38
N LYS A 10 -42.41 40.17 -14.26
CA LYS A 10 -41.57 38.98 -14.18
C LYS A 10 -40.13 39.48 -14.09
N ARG A 11 -39.55 39.50 -12.88
CA ARG A 11 -38.10 39.65 -12.74
C ARG A 11 -37.51 38.42 -13.38
N SER A 12 -36.87 38.64 -14.52
CA SER A 12 -36.11 37.65 -15.26
C SER A 12 -35.12 36.99 -14.31
N THR A 13 -35.23 35.67 -14.23
CA THR A 13 -34.23 34.74 -13.76
C THR A 13 -32.94 34.98 -14.53
N SER A 14 -32.11 35.90 -14.04
CA SER A 14 -30.82 36.27 -14.62
C SER A 14 -29.62 35.74 -13.81
N SER A 15 -29.85 34.83 -12.85
CA SER A 15 -28.78 34.16 -12.09
C SER A 15 -28.48 32.73 -12.52
N ILE A 16 -29.11 32.21 -13.58
CA ILE A 16 -28.78 30.87 -14.14
C ILE A 16 -27.63 30.95 -15.16
N ALA A 17 -27.26 32.14 -15.63
CA ALA A 17 -26.20 32.29 -16.63
C ALA A 17 -24.77 32.06 -16.11
N SER A 18 -24.50 32.18 -14.80
CA SER A 18 -23.15 31.95 -14.24
C SER A 18 -22.80 30.48 -14.04
N LYS A 19 -23.80 29.58 -13.92
CA LYS A 19 -23.55 28.13 -13.88
C LYS A 19 -23.22 27.58 -15.27
N ASN A 20 -23.85 28.11 -16.32
CA ASN A 20 -23.53 27.70 -17.68
C ASN A 20 -22.14 28.19 -18.12
N SER A 21 -21.63 29.33 -17.64
CA SER A 21 -20.27 29.77 -17.97
C SER A 21 -19.20 28.94 -17.29
N LEU A 22 -19.46 28.42 -16.08
CA LEU A 22 -18.51 27.58 -15.33
C LEU A 22 -18.56 26.13 -15.81
N ASN A 23 -19.75 25.61 -16.14
CA ASN A 23 -19.86 24.33 -16.84
C ASN A 23 -19.35 24.41 -18.28
N SER A 24 -19.45 25.54 -18.98
CA SER A 24 -18.77 25.70 -20.27
C SER A 24 -17.26 25.88 -20.11
N TYR A 25 -16.79 26.52 -19.04
CA TYR A 25 -15.35 26.59 -18.73
C TYR A 25 -14.78 25.22 -18.34
N LEU A 26 -15.53 24.43 -17.56
CA LEU A 26 -15.16 23.07 -17.17
C LEU A 26 -15.30 22.11 -18.36
N ALA A 27 -16.34 22.22 -19.18
CA ALA A 27 -16.47 21.50 -20.45
C ALA A 27 -15.40 21.94 -21.46
N SER A 28 -14.91 23.18 -21.40
CA SER A 28 -13.77 23.61 -22.20
C SER A 28 -12.41 23.17 -21.64
N SER A 29 -12.34 22.92 -20.33
CA SER A 29 -11.18 22.28 -19.70
C SER A 29 -11.21 20.76 -19.86
N LEU A 30 -12.39 20.21 -20.17
CA LEU A 30 -12.70 18.84 -20.53
C LEU A 30 -13.03 18.73 -22.03
N MET A 31 -12.53 19.65 -22.89
CA MET A 31 -12.81 19.56 -24.33
C MET A 31 -12.41 18.17 -24.80
N SER A 32 -13.45 17.48 -25.28
CA SER A 32 -13.44 16.27 -26.06
C SER A 32 -12.20 16.21 -26.94
N HIS A 33 -11.45 15.13 -26.79
CA HIS A 33 -10.35 14.83 -27.69
C HIS A 33 -10.94 14.35 -29.01
N ASP A 34 -10.97 15.20 -30.04
CA ASP A 34 -11.57 14.92 -31.35
C ASP A 34 -10.94 13.72 -32.09
N SER A 35 -9.86 13.11 -31.57
CA SER A 35 -9.27 11.91 -32.16
C SER A 35 -8.63 10.95 -31.15
N ILE A 36 -8.68 9.66 -31.49
CA ILE A 36 -8.03 8.52 -30.81
C ILE A 36 -6.52 8.75 -30.59
N PHE A 37 -5.93 9.53 -31.49
CA PHE A 37 -4.49 9.69 -31.66
C PHE A 37 -3.96 10.97 -31.00
N ASP A 38 -4.84 11.79 -30.43
CA ASP A 38 -4.48 12.96 -29.64
C ASP A 38 -3.80 12.50 -28.34
N GLY A 39 -2.47 12.37 -28.41
CA GLY A 39 -1.65 12.14 -27.25
C GLY A 39 -1.81 13.29 -26.24
N PRO A 40 -1.43 13.09 -24.96
CA PRO A 40 -1.17 14.25 -24.13
C PRO A 40 0.01 14.97 -24.80
N GLY A 41 -0.27 16.13 -25.41
CA GLY A 41 0.76 17.08 -25.77
C GLY A 41 1.66 17.27 -24.55
N LEU A 42 2.86 16.71 -24.65
CA LEU A 42 3.83 16.54 -23.59
C LEU A 42 3.31 15.87 -22.30
N GLY A 43 3.54 14.55 -22.19
CA GLY A 43 3.83 13.90 -20.91
C GLY A 43 5.13 14.43 -20.27
N THR A 44 5.18 15.73 -19.96
CA THR A 44 5.61 16.07 -18.63
C THR A 44 4.44 15.62 -17.78
N SER A 45 4.63 14.59 -16.95
CA SER A 45 3.99 14.70 -15.65
C SER A 45 4.31 16.13 -15.22
N ILE A 46 3.31 17.01 -15.15
CA ILE A 46 3.38 18.12 -14.22
C ILE A 46 2.74 17.47 -13.00
N PRO A 47 3.46 16.60 -12.28
CA PRO A 47 2.92 15.97 -11.09
C PRO A 47 3.19 16.98 -10.00
N SER A 48 2.59 18.15 -10.17
CA SER A 48 2.44 19.01 -9.02
C SER A 48 1.53 18.23 -8.08
N SER A 49 1.78 18.36 -6.78
CA SER A 49 0.95 17.88 -5.66
C SER A 49 -0.56 17.88 -5.96
N VAL A 50 -0.98 18.84 -6.80
CA VAL A 50 -2.21 18.91 -7.62
C VAL A 50 -2.90 17.58 -7.97
N SER A 51 -2.24 16.65 -8.67
CA SER A 51 -2.92 15.45 -9.20
C SER A 51 -3.17 14.39 -8.13
N SER A 52 -2.38 14.41 -7.04
CA SER A 52 -2.43 13.44 -5.96
C SER A 52 -3.65 13.63 -5.05
N PHE A 53 -4.22 14.83 -4.98
CA PHE A 53 -5.20 15.21 -3.93
C PHE A 53 -6.65 15.41 -4.43
N HIS A 54 -6.94 15.37 -5.74
CA HIS A 54 -8.22 15.89 -6.24
C HIS A 54 -9.37 14.87 -6.36
N HIS A 55 -9.11 13.56 -6.46
CA HIS A 55 -10.14 12.61 -6.95
C HIS A 55 -10.58 11.57 -5.91
N GLN A 56 -11.61 11.90 -5.13
CA GLN A 56 -12.45 10.95 -4.37
C GLN A 56 -13.92 11.40 -4.44
N THR A 57 -14.69 10.88 -5.39
CA THR A 57 -16.17 10.94 -5.41
C THR A 57 -16.74 9.53 -5.15
N LEU A 58 -18.04 9.40 -4.90
CA LEU A 58 -18.66 8.16 -4.39
C LEU A 58 -19.68 7.55 -5.37
N ARG A 59 -19.77 6.22 -5.33
CA ARG A 59 -20.78 5.39 -6.01
C ARG A 59 -22.11 5.39 -5.22
N PRO A 60 -23.29 5.58 -5.86
CA PRO A 60 -24.59 5.59 -5.15
C PRO A 60 -25.08 4.25 -4.60
N SER A 61 -24.50 3.12 -5.01
CA SER A 61 -25.00 1.77 -4.69
C SER A 61 -23.95 0.81 -4.10
N SER A 62 -22.78 1.32 -3.73
CA SER A 62 -21.89 0.53 -2.89
C SER A 62 -22.47 0.47 -1.48
N ASP A 63 -22.59 -0.73 -0.93
CA ASP A 63 -22.81 -0.95 0.51
C ASP A 63 -21.66 -0.38 1.39
N ALA A 64 -20.69 0.32 0.82
CA ALA A 64 -19.85 1.29 1.49
C ALA A 64 -20.56 2.65 1.53
N SER A 65 -21.27 2.91 2.61
CA SER A 65 -22.00 4.15 2.87
C SER A 65 -21.04 5.27 3.26
N VAL A 66 -20.89 6.31 2.45
CA VAL A 66 -20.23 7.57 2.87
C VAL A 66 -21.07 8.77 2.42
N SER A 67 -21.30 9.70 3.35
CA SER A 67 -21.98 10.97 3.12
C SER A 67 -21.01 12.02 2.57
N GLN A 68 -21.28 12.54 1.37
CA GLN A 68 -20.73 13.80 0.90
C GLN A 68 -21.46 14.96 1.60
N PHE A 69 -20.75 15.68 2.46
CA PHE A 69 -21.18 16.99 2.93
C PHE A 69 -20.54 18.06 2.05
N SER A 70 -21.31 18.63 1.11
CA SER A 70 -21.10 19.99 0.63
C SER A 70 -21.78 20.96 1.60
N MET A 71 -21.15 22.12 1.86
CA MET A 71 -21.76 23.20 2.66
C MET A 71 -23.09 23.69 2.08
N ASP A 72 -23.35 23.42 0.80
CA ASP A 72 -24.60 23.76 0.12
C ASP A 72 -25.83 23.05 0.73
N TYR A 73 -25.66 21.93 1.46
CA TYR A 73 -26.79 21.21 2.07
C TYR A 73 -27.21 21.75 3.45
N LEU A 74 -26.31 22.42 4.19
CA LEU A 74 -26.72 23.12 5.41
C LEU A 74 -27.68 24.28 5.10
N GLN A 75 -27.64 24.84 3.88
CA GLN A 75 -28.65 25.80 3.43
C GLN A 75 -29.97 25.17 2.97
N SER A 76 -30.02 23.87 2.64
CA SER A 76 -31.27 23.22 2.19
C SER A 76 -32.10 22.69 3.37
N GLU A 77 -31.47 22.14 4.42
CA GLU A 77 -32.20 21.69 5.62
C GLU A 77 -32.90 22.85 6.35
N TYR A 78 -32.27 24.02 6.41
CA TYR A 78 -32.91 25.19 7.04
C TYR A 78 -34.04 25.80 6.21
N ASN A 79 -34.05 25.59 4.89
CA ASN A 79 -35.16 26.01 4.04
C ASN A 79 -36.30 24.99 3.98
N LEU A 80 -36.11 23.75 4.44
CA LEU A 80 -37.15 22.73 4.42
C LEU A 80 -38.15 22.83 5.58
N ASN A 81 -37.80 23.53 6.67
CA ASN A 81 -38.73 23.81 7.79
C ASN A 81 -39.87 24.79 7.45
N ARG A 82 -40.02 25.21 6.18
CA ARG A 82 -41.17 25.99 5.70
C ARG A 82 -42.18 25.22 4.85
N TYR A 83 -41.97 23.93 4.61
CA TYR A 83 -42.95 23.08 3.92
C TYR A 83 -43.38 21.92 4.83
N ASN A 84 -44.03 22.26 5.93
CA ASN A 84 -44.92 21.35 6.65
C ASN A 84 -46.24 21.27 5.87
N ASP A 85 -46.34 20.33 4.94
CA ASP A 85 -47.62 19.72 4.57
C ASP A 85 -47.40 18.21 4.51
N GLY A 86 -48.05 17.51 5.44
CA GLY A 86 -47.90 16.09 5.64
C GLY A 86 -48.62 15.30 4.56
N GLU A 87 -47.87 14.57 3.74
CA GLU A 87 -48.34 13.41 2.96
C GLU A 87 -47.14 12.73 2.26
N SER A 88 -46.22 12.12 3.01
CA SER A 88 -45.21 11.20 2.42
C SER A 88 -44.57 10.17 3.36
N ILE A 89 -44.94 10.11 4.65
CA ILE A 89 -44.39 9.10 5.60
C ILE A 89 -45.11 7.73 5.49
N ALA A 90 -46.05 7.55 4.56
CA ALA A 90 -46.76 6.28 4.41
C ALA A 90 -46.16 5.29 3.38
N ALA A 91 -45.22 5.71 2.52
CA ALA A 91 -44.78 4.85 1.40
C ALA A 91 -43.58 3.92 1.69
N SER A 92 -42.87 4.07 2.81
CA SER A 92 -41.69 3.23 3.12
C SER A 92 -41.94 2.11 4.15
N ARG A 93 -43.16 2.01 4.72
CA ARG A 93 -43.53 0.88 5.61
C ARG A 93 -43.99 -0.38 4.87
N ASP A 94 -44.33 -0.29 3.58
CA ASP A 94 -44.94 -1.42 2.86
C ASP A 94 -43.97 -2.29 2.05
N TYR A 95 -42.67 -1.98 2.02
CA TYR A 95 -41.70 -2.87 1.35
C TYR A 95 -41.28 -4.09 2.19
N GLN A 96 -41.48 -4.06 3.52
CA GLN A 96 -41.20 -5.23 4.38
C GLN A 96 -42.41 -6.15 4.63
N SER A 97 -43.63 -5.71 4.34
CA SER A 97 -44.83 -6.57 4.45
C SER A 97 -45.01 -7.48 3.23
N LEU A 98 -44.45 -7.12 2.06
CA LEU A 98 -44.56 -7.92 0.83
C LEU A 98 -43.61 -9.13 0.76
N LEU A 99 -42.61 -9.24 1.62
CA LEU A 99 -41.66 -10.36 1.62
C LEU A 99 -42.00 -11.50 2.59
N ARG A 100 -43.14 -11.44 3.31
CA ARG A 100 -43.54 -12.52 4.22
C ARG A 100 -44.71 -13.40 3.78
N ASP A 101 -45.41 -13.06 2.69
CA ASP A 101 -46.49 -13.88 2.15
C ASP A 101 -46.20 -14.27 0.69
N ASN A 102 -45.29 -15.23 0.49
CA ASN A 102 -45.38 -16.14 -0.65
C ASN A 102 -44.83 -17.51 -0.27
N GLY A 103 -45.76 -18.46 -0.16
CA GLY A 103 -45.47 -19.85 0.12
C GLY A 103 -44.78 -20.58 -1.03
N SER A 104 -44.22 -21.74 -0.68
CA SER A 104 -43.66 -22.78 -1.56
C SER A 104 -42.32 -22.48 -2.27
N GLY A 105 -41.24 -22.65 -1.53
CA GLY A 105 -40.19 -23.64 -1.85
C GLY A 105 -39.42 -23.50 -3.15
N VAL A 106 -38.45 -22.58 -3.21
CA VAL A 106 -37.12 -22.77 -3.85
C VAL A 106 -36.14 -21.89 -3.08
N TYR A 107 -35.25 -22.47 -2.26
CA TYR A 107 -34.15 -21.72 -1.65
C TYR A 107 -33.18 -21.29 -2.78
N SER A 108 -33.15 -20.00 -3.07
CA SER A 108 -32.22 -19.37 -4.03
C SER A 108 -30.87 -19.12 -3.35
N ASP A 109 -29.77 -19.34 -4.07
CA ASP A 109 -28.39 -19.06 -3.61
C ASP A 109 -28.21 -17.60 -3.12
N GLU A 110 -29.09 -16.67 -3.53
CA GLU A 110 -29.08 -15.26 -3.10
C GLU A 110 -29.45 -15.05 -1.63
N GLU A 111 -30.35 -15.86 -1.05
CA GLU A 111 -30.72 -15.74 0.37
C GLU A 111 -29.58 -16.22 1.27
N GLU A 112 -28.86 -17.29 0.89
CA GLU A 112 -27.67 -17.77 1.62
C GLU A 112 -26.51 -16.76 1.55
N ILE A 113 -26.37 -16.03 0.44
CA ILE A 113 -25.40 -14.93 0.27
C ILE A 113 -25.75 -13.76 1.20
N THR A 114 -27.02 -13.37 1.25
CA THR A 114 -27.47 -12.25 2.10
C THR A 114 -27.29 -12.60 3.57
N GLU A 115 -27.62 -13.82 3.99
CA GLU A 115 -27.47 -14.28 5.37
C GLU A 115 -25.98 -14.43 5.77
N MET A 116 -25.11 -14.91 4.86
CA MET A 116 -23.66 -14.97 5.10
C MET A 116 -22.99 -13.58 5.15
N MET A 117 -23.40 -12.65 4.29
CA MET A 117 -22.89 -11.27 4.31
C MET A 117 -23.39 -10.54 5.57
N LEU A 118 -24.64 -10.76 5.97
CA LEU A 118 -25.18 -10.31 7.24
C LEU A 118 -24.44 -10.96 8.43
N GLU A 119 -24.05 -12.23 8.38
CA GLU A 119 -23.23 -12.88 9.43
C GLU A 119 -21.84 -12.26 9.55
N GLU A 120 -21.17 -11.88 8.45
CA GLU A 120 -19.88 -11.17 8.50
C GLU A 120 -20.04 -9.72 9.02
N LEU A 121 -21.13 -9.04 8.67
CA LEU A 121 -21.45 -7.68 9.17
C LEU A 121 -21.92 -7.68 10.64
N ASN A 122 -22.59 -8.75 11.10
CA ASN A 122 -23.09 -8.93 12.47
C ASN A 122 -21.98 -9.01 13.54
N ILE A 123 -20.70 -9.02 13.14
CA ILE A 123 -19.55 -9.10 14.05
C ILE A 123 -19.23 -7.74 14.71
N HIS A 124 -19.76 -6.62 14.19
CA HIS A 124 -19.40 -5.26 14.59
C HIS A 124 -20.55 -4.53 15.34
N PRO A 125 -20.64 -4.64 16.68
CA PRO A 125 -21.75 -4.08 17.45
C PRO A 125 -21.75 -2.55 17.58
N VAL A 126 -20.62 -1.87 17.33
CA VAL A 126 -20.54 -0.39 17.31
C VAL A 126 -20.90 0.17 15.92
N LEU A 127 -20.58 -0.56 14.85
CA LEU A 127 -20.93 -0.21 13.46
C LEU A 127 -22.36 -0.63 13.08
N ARG A 128 -23.26 -0.86 14.05
CA ARG A 128 -24.67 -1.16 13.76
C ARG A 128 -25.30 0.00 12.99
N ARG A 129 -25.55 -0.20 11.69
CA ARG A 129 -26.33 0.71 10.82
C ARG A 129 -27.71 1.05 11.39
N GLU A 130 -28.36 0.11 12.11
CA GLU A 130 -29.75 0.27 12.56
C GLU A 130 -30.00 1.46 13.51
N SER A 131 -28.99 1.96 14.23
CA SER A 131 -29.17 3.09 15.17
C SER A 131 -28.62 4.43 14.67
N VAL A 132 -27.98 4.47 13.50
CA VAL A 132 -27.36 5.67 12.93
C VAL A 132 -28.18 6.08 11.72
N GLY A 133 -28.89 7.21 11.78
CA GLY A 133 -29.65 7.71 10.63
C GLY A 133 -28.74 7.89 9.42
N GLU A 134 -29.20 7.47 8.25
CA GLU A 134 -28.44 7.42 6.98
C GLU A 134 -27.74 8.75 6.63
N ALA A 135 -28.29 9.88 7.08
CA ALA A 135 -27.80 11.22 6.73
C ALA A 135 -26.84 11.85 7.76
N ALA A 136 -26.90 11.49 9.05
CA ALA A 136 -26.27 12.29 10.11
C ALA A 136 -24.95 11.72 10.65
N GLY A 137 -24.63 10.44 10.39
CA GLY A 137 -23.44 9.78 10.96
C GLY A 137 -23.41 9.70 12.49
N LEU A 138 -24.47 10.17 13.15
CA LEU A 138 -24.74 10.16 14.59
C LEU A 138 -25.91 9.20 14.85
N SER A 139 -25.85 8.48 15.97
CA SER A 139 -27.03 7.77 16.46
C SER A 139 -28.11 8.76 16.93
N GLU A 140 -29.39 8.41 16.83
CA GLU A 140 -30.49 9.22 17.39
C GLU A 140 -30.25 9.60 18.87
N ASP A 141 -29.56 8.75 19.63
CA ASP A 141 -29.22 8.95 21.04
C ASP A 141 -27.94 9.79 21.29
N GLY A 142 -27.22 10.25 20.25
CA GLY A 142 -25.93 10.96 20.38
C GLY A 142 -24.79 10.17 21.04
N CYS A 143 -24.96 8.85 21.21
CA CYS A 143 -24.00 7.97 21.90
C CYS A 143 -22.90 7.44 20.98
N CYS A 144 -23.18 7.34 19.68
CA CYS A 144 -22.28 6.80 18.67
C CYS A 144 -22.14 7.77 17.50
N GLN A 145 -20.95 7.79 16.91
CA GLN A 145 -20.67 8.48 15.65
C GLN A 145 -19.77 7.61 14.77
N ILE A 146 -19.90 7.76 13.45
CA ILE A 146 -18.99 7.14 12.46
C ILE A 146 -18.12 8.24 11.85
N LEU A 147 -16.82 8.00 11.82
CA LEU A 147 -15.82 8.93 11.29
C LEU A 147 -15.01 8.22 10.21
N TYR A 148 -14.93 8.83 9.03
CA TYR A 148 -14.04 8.38 7.95
C TYR A 148 -12.74 9.18 7.96
N LEU A 149 -11.63 8.47 8.13
CA LEU A 149 -10.27 8.99 8.07
C LEU A 149 -9.76 8.88 6.63
N VAL A 150 -9.85 9.97 5.86
CA VAL A 150 -9.48 9.99 4.44
C VAL A 150 -8.00 9.63 4.21
N GLU A 151 -7.08 10.16 5.03
CA GLU A 151 -5.63 9.95 4.88
C GLU A 151 -5.21 8.48 5.10
N GLU A 152 -5.91 7.77 6.00
CA GLU A 152 -5.66 6.35 6.30
C GLU A 152 -6.60 5.41 5.55
N ASP A 153 -7.61 5.95 4.86
CA ASP A 153 -8.73 5.22 4.25
C ASP A 153 -9.33 4.22 5.26
N LEU A 154 -9.81 4.77 6.38
CA LEU A 154 -10.25 4.02 7.55
C LEU A 154 -11.57 4.55 8.10
N GLU A 155 -12.60 3.70 8.09
CA GLU A 155 -13.83 3.94 8.83
C GLU A 155 -13.69 3.54 10.30
N VAL A 156 -14.11 4.46 11.16
CA VAL A 156 -14.00 4.35 12.61
C VAL A 156 -15.35 4.61 13.26
N GLY A 157 -15.87 3.62 13.98
CA GLY A 157 -16.99 3.79 14.89
C GLY A 157 -16.50 4.28 16.26
N ILE A 158 -17.00 5.43 16.72
CA ILE A 158 -16.69 6.01 18.02
C ILE A 158 -17.95 5.91 18.88
N ALA A 159 -17.84 5.31 20.07
CA ALA A 159 -18.93 5.21 21.03
C ALA A 159 -18.52 5.73 22.41
N GLY A 160 -19.42 6.49 23.03
CA GLY A 160 -19.27 7.08 24.36
C GLY A 160 -19.67 6.12 25.49
N TYR A 161 -18.84 6.06 26.53
CA TYR A 161 -19.11 5.26 27.71
C TYR A 161 -18.78 6.00 29.01
N LYS A 162 -19.51 5.65 30.06
CA LYS A 162 -19.27 6.11 31.42
C LYS A 162 -18.95 4.94 32.33
N THR A 163 -18.04 5.16 33.28
CA THR A 163 -17.62 4.11 34.21
C THR A 163 -18.66 3.95 35.31
N ASN A 164 -19.38 2.82 35.32
CA ASN A 164 -20.28 2.54 36.43
C ASN A 164 -19.46 2.13 37.67
N LYS A 165 -19.39 3.02 38.67
CA LYS A 165 -18.59 2.83 39.91
C LYS A 165 -18.93 1.53 40.65
N SER A 166 -20.20 1.10 40.67
CA SER A 166 -20.58 -0.14 41.36
C SER A 166 -20.09 -1.38 40.61
N ARG A 167 -20.26 -1.41 39.28
CA ARG A 167 -19.76 -2.51 38.43
C ARG A 167 -18.24 -2.53 38.36
N TYR A 168 -17.60 -1.37 38.40
CA TYR A 168 -16.14 -1.27 38.47
C TYR A 168 -15.59 -1.81 39.80
N ARG A 169 -16.23 -1.49 40.94
CA ARG A 169 -15.88 -2.11 42.24
C ARG A 169 -16.13 -3.62 42.23
N LEU A 170 -17.23 -4.07 41.63
CA LEU A 170 -17.51 -5.49 41.44
C LEU A 170 -16.43 -6.15 40.57
N TYR A 171 -16.00 -5.51 39.49
CA TYR A 171 -14.88 -5.95 38.65
C TYR A 171 -13.60 -6.07 39.46
N GLN A 172 -13.25 -5.07 40.27
CA GLN A 172 -12.09 -5.12 41.16
C GLN A 172 -12.21 -6.26 42.19
N ALA A 173 -13.39 -6.46 42.77
CA ALA A 173 -13.65 -7.55 43.70
C ALA A 173 -13.51 -8.92 43.02
N ILE A 174 -14.02 -9.09 41.80
CA ILE A 174 -13.85 -10.30 40.98
C ILE A 174 -12.36 -10.51 40.64
N CYS A 175 -11.64 -9.46 40.26
CA CYS A 175 -10.21 -9.54 39.99
C CYS A 175 -9.43 -9.98 41.24
N LEU A 176 -9.80 -9.48 42.42
CA LEU A 176 -9.16 -9.84 43.67
C LEU A 176 -9.51 -11.28 44.10
N LEU A 177 -10.79 -11.67 44.00
CA LEU A 177 -11.27 -13.04 44.28
C LEU A 177 -10.61 -14.08 43.38
N THR A 178 -10.36 -13.73 42.12
CA THR A 178 -9.73 -14.60 41.13
C THR A 178 -8.20 -14.47 41.10
N LEU A 179 -7.60 -13.75 42.05
CA LEU A 179 -6.15 -13.51 42.13
C LEU A 179 -5.55 -12.96 40.82
N GLY A 180 -6.31 -12.15 40.09
CA GLY A 180 -5.90 -11.52 38.82
C GLY A 180 -6.33 -12.27 37.56
N LEU A 181 -6.88 -13.48 37.63
CA LEU A 181 -7.29 -14.22 36.43
C LEU A 181 -8.37 -13.48 35.63
N ALA A 182 -9.36 -12.89 36.31
CA ALA A 182 -10.38 -12.09 35.63
C ALA A 182 -9.77 -10.87 34.93
N TYR A 183 -8.79 -10.20 35.55
CA TYR A 183 -8.08 -9.07 34.93
C TYR A 183 -7.43 -9.48 33.59
N LEU A 184 -6.82 -10.67 33.52
CA LEU A 184 -6.23 -11.21 32.29
C LEU A 184 -7.28 -11.47 31.21
N ILE A 185 -8.40 -12.11 31.56
CA ILE A 185 -9.48 -12.40 30.62
C ILE A 185 -10.06 -11.10 30.04
N PHE A 186 -10.33 -10.12 30.90
CA PHE A 186 -10.84 -8.81 30.48
C PHE A 186 -9.83 -8.00 29.66
N ARG A 187 -8.52 -8.18 29.91
CA ARG A 187 -7.43 -7.59 29.12
C ARG A 187 -7.30 -8.22 27.73
N TRP A 188 -7.39 -9.55 27.64
CA TRP A 188 -7.32 -10.27 26.36
C TRP A 188 -8.58 -10.07 25.51
N LEU A 189 -9.72 -9.86 26.15
CA LEU A 189 -11.02 -9.68 25.49
C LEU A 189 -11.66 -8.36 25.92
N PRO A 190 -11.18 -7.20 25.39
CA PRO A 190 -11.63 -5.87 25.82
C PRO A 190 -13.15 -5.65 25.64
N LYS A 191 -13.78 -6.37 24.69
CA LYS A 191 -15.24 -6.34 24.48
C LYS A 191 -16.02 -6.71 25.75
N TYR A 192 -15.56 -7.69 26.53
CA TYR A 192 -16.24 -8.05 27.78
C TYR A 192 -16.03 -6.98 28.86
N PHE A 193 -14.86 -6.34 28.90
CA PHE A 193 -14.58 -5.29 29.88
C PHE A 193 -15.51 -4.10 29.66
N ILE A 194 -15.63 -3.67 28.40
CA ILE A 194 -16.52 -2.57 28.00
C ILE A 194 -17.97 -2.90 28.32
N ARG A 195 -18.44 -4.12 28.00
CA ARG A 195 -19.81 -4.55 28.29
C ARG A 195 -20.11 -4.64 29.79
N PHE A 196 -19.12 -4.99 30.60
CA PHE A 196 -19.29 -5.18 32.05
C PHE A 196 -19.21 -3.86 32.81
N VAL A 197 -18.20 -3.04 32.54
CA VAL A 197 -17.89 -1.81 33.29
C VAL A 197 -18.59 -0.58 32.69
N GLY A 198 -18.68 -0.51 31.36
CA GLY A 198 -19.20 0.64 30.64
C GLY A 198 -20.71 0.64 30.52
N THR A 199 -21.33 1.79 30.81
CA THR A 199 -22.69 2.12 30.37
C THR A 199 -22.60 3.08 29.19
N ARG A 200 -23.37 2.85 28.13
CA ARG A 200 -23.45 3.77 26.99
C ARG A 200 -24.00 5.11 27.46
N GLU A 201 -23.39 6.20 27.02
CA GLU A 201 -23.78 7.58 27.33
C GLU A 201 -23.52 8.48 26.10
N PRO A 202 -24.22 9.62 25.99
CA PRO A 202 -23.96 10.61 24.94
C PRO A 202 -22.51 11.09 24.95
N LEU A 203 -21.96 11.38 23.77
CA LEU A 203 -20.57 11.79 23.59
C LEU A 203 -20.20 13.02 24.44
N ALA A 204 -21.13 13.96 24.63
CA ALA A 204 -20.98 15.12 25.51
C ALA A 204 -20.67 14.81 26.97
N THR A 205 -21.10 13.67 27.51
CA THR A 205 -21.03 13.36 28.95
C THR A 205 -20.22 12.10 29.28
N ALA A 206 -19.71 11.41 28.26
CA ALA A 206 -18.87 10.23 28.41
C ALA A 206 -17.58 10.52 29.22
N ASP A 207 -17.10 9.50 29.94
CA ASP A 207 -15.81 9.53 30.65
C ASP A 207 -14.67 9.03 29.73
N TRP A 208 -14.98 8.07 28.85
CA TRP A 208 -14.06 7.45 27.92
C TRP A 208 -14.78 7.03 26.63
N LEU A 209 -14.02 6.94 25.55
CA LEU A 209 -14.49 6.54 24.24
C LEU A 209 -13.96 5.15 23.89
N THR A 210 -14.75 4.41 23.11
CA THR A 210 -14.26 3.23 22.40
C THR A 210 -14.26 3.50 20.92
N ILE A 211 -13.14 3.18 20.30
CA ILE A 211 -12.91 3.32 18.87
C ILE A 211 -12.82 1.91 18.28
N GLU A 212 -13.76 1.54 17.41
CA GLU A 212 -13.74 0.29 16.64
C GLU A 212 -13.45 0.61 15.17
N THR A 213 -12.44 -0.04 14.59
CA THR A 213 -12.14 0.06 13.16
C THR A 213 -13.01 -0.87 12.33
N GLN A 214 -13.10 -0.63 11.02
CA GLN A 214 -13.69 -1.56 10.05
C GLN A 214 -13.10 -2.99 10.10
N TRP A 215 -11.91 -3.18 10.68
CA TRP A 215 -11.28 -4.49 10.86
C TRP A 215 -11.56 -5.14 12.23
N GLY A 216 -12.38 -4.51 13.07
CA GLY A 216 -12.75 -5.00 14.40
C GLY A 216 -11.67 -4.80 15.48
N GLU A 217 -10.66 -3.97 15.22
CA GLU A 217 -9.72 -3.54 16.24
C GLU A 217 -10.41 -2.54 17.17
N LEU A 218 -10.37 -2.81 18.47
CA LEU A 218 -11.07 -2.04 19.49
C LEU A 218 -10.08 -1.37 20.43
N SER A 219 -10.11 -0.03 20.49
CA SER A 219 -9.27 0.78 21.35
C SER A 219 -10.10 1.53 22.38
N LYS A 220 -9.73 1.44 23.65
CA LYS A 220 -10.30 2.25 24.75
C LYS A 220 -9.42 3.49 24.93
N LEU A 221 -10.03 4.67 24.92
CA LEU A 221 -9.33 5.94 25.12
C LEU A 221 -10.04 6.76 26.20
N ASP A 222 -9.28 7.23 27.18
CA ASP A 222 -9.81 8.09 28.24
C ASP A 222 -9.88 9.55 27.74
N ILE A 223 -11.01 10.23 28.01
CA ILE A 223 -11.20 11.62 27.57
C ILE A 223 -10.35 12.54 28.45
N GLN A 224 -9.56 13.40 27.81
CA GLN A 224 -8.78 14.43 28.48
C GLN A 224 -9.54 15.76 28.46
N ILE A 225 -9.46 16.49 29.59
CA ILE A 225 -10.07 17.80 29.76
C ILE A 225 -8.93 18.79 29.98
N GLN A 226 -8.86 19.82 29.14
CA GLN A 226 -7.83 20.86 29.21
C GLN A 226 -8.47 22.24 29.36
N PRO A 227 -7.98 23.07 30.30
CA PRO A 227 -8.44 24.44 30.47
C PRO A 227 -7.97 25.30 29.30
N TYR A 228 -8.85 26.20 28.83
CA TYR A 228 -8.59 27.03 27.66
C TYR A 228 -9.13 28.46 27.78
N GLU A 229 -10.24 28.68 28.50
CA GLU A 229 -10.76 30.02 28.84
C GLU A 229 -10.84 31.00 27.65
N ASN A 230 -11.31 30.53 26.48
CA ASN A 230 -11.42 31.36 25.28
C ASN A 230 -12.62 30.92 24.42
N SER A 231 -12.88 31.61 23.31
CA SER A 231 -14.07 31.37 22.48
C SER A 231 -13.97 30.10 21.65
N LEU A 232 -15.10 29.45 21.36
CA LEU A 232 -15.17 28.22 20.56
C LEU A 232 -14.58 28.40 19.14
N SER A 233 -14.72 29.59 18.54
CA SER A 233 -14.16 29.92 17.22
C SER A 233 -12.65 29.89 17.16
N SER A 234 -11.96 30.11 18.28
CA SER A 234 -10.50 29.97 18.31
C SER A 234 -10.05 28.51 18.18
N ILE A 235 -10.87 27.53 18.63
CA ILE A 235 -10.56 26.09 18.55
C ILE A 235 -10.86 25.53 17.15
N PHE A 236 -12.00 25.87 16.53
CA PHE A 236 -12.40 25.29 15.23
C PHE A 236 -12.29 26.27 14.04
N GLY A 237 -11.84 27.51 14.28
CA GLY A 237 -11.58 28.52 13.25
C GLY A 237 -12.83 28.94 12.47
N ALA A 238 -12.66 29.12 11.15
CA ALA A 238 -13.73 29.53 10.25
C ALA A 238 -14.89 28.52 10.13
N SER A 239 -14.68 27.24 10.48
CA SER A 239 -15.66 26.16 10.34
C SER A 239 -16.97 26.42 11.10
N ILE A 240 -16.91 27.16 12.22
CA ILE A 240 -18.10 27.51 13.01
C ILE A 240 -18.99 28.54 12.29
N ARG A 241 -18.40 29.51 11.59
CA ARG A 241 -19.18 30.58 10.95
C ARG A 241 -20.07 30.08 9.81
N VAL A 242 -19.72 28.95 9.21
CA VAL A 242 -20.50 28.36 8.12
C VAL A 242 -21.60 27.44 8.64
N ALA A 243 -21.48 26.92 9.88
CA ALA A 243 -22.53 26.13 10.53
C ALA A 243 -23.52 26.99 11.35
N ALA A 244 -23.12 28.19 11.78
CA ALA A 244 -24.00 29.11 12.49
C ALA A 244 -24.95 29.82 11.49
N PRO A 245 -26.27 29.85 11.73
CA PRO A 245 -27.20 30.57 10.87
C PRO A 245 -26.85 32.06 10.82
N GLU A 246 -26.89 32.63 9.60
CA GLU A 246 -26.64 34.05 9.32
C GLU A 246 -27.35 34.93 10.36
N GLY A 247 -26.58 35.63 11.21
CA GLY A 247 -27.09 36.60 12.17
C GLY A 247 -27.07 36.19 13.66
N THR A 248 -26.63 34.99 14.02
CA THR A 248 -26.36 34.66 15.44
C THR A 248 -24.86 34.67 15.73
N GLU A 249 -24.37 35.75 16.34
CA GLU A 249 -23.02 35.88 16.91
C GLU A 249 -22.85 35.02 18.19
N ASN A 250 -23.32 33.77 18.18
CA ASN A 250 -23.15 32.86 19.29
C ASN A 250 -21.80 32.13 19.14
N ASP A 251 -20.70 32.82 19.43
CA ASP A 251 -19.40 32.19 19.70
C ASP A 251 -19.30 31.91 21.21
N PRO A 252 -19.72 30.73 21.70
CA PRO A 252 -19.75 30.48 23.13
C PRO A 252 -18.35 30.48 23.72
N PHE A 253 -18.21 31.10 24.88
CA PHE A 253 -17.00 31.02 25.69
C PHE A 253 -16.89 29.62 26.32
N ILE A 254 -15.72 29.01 26.21
CA ILE A 254 -15.46 27.66 26.72
C ILE A 254 -14.35 27.72 27.76
N GLU A 255 -14.69 27.35 28.99
CA GLU A 255 -13.72 27.21 30.07
C GLU A 255 -12.74 26.05 29.80
N ASN A 256 -13.28 24.90 29.37
CA ASN A 256 -12.50 23.68 29.14
C ASN A 256 -12.97 22.97 27.87
N PHE A 257 -12.03 22.52 27.03
CA PHE A 257 -12.37 21.63 25.91
C PHE A 257 -12.01 20.18 26.22
N ARG A 258 -12.76 19.25 25.60
CA ARG A 258 -12.56 17.81 25.74
C ARG A 258 -11.90 17.27 24.49
N TYR A 259 -10.85 16.49 24.65
CA TYR A 259 -10.19 15.86 23.52
C TYR A 259 -9.71 14.44 23.82
N VAL A 260 -9.47 13.71 22.74
CA VAL A 260 -8.86 12.38 22.76
C VAL A 260 -7.80 12.31 21.68
N ASN A 261 -6.64 11.75 22.01
CA ASN A 261 -5.61 11.45 21.03
C ASN A 261 -5.78 10.02 20.53
N TYR A 262 -6.20 9.86 19.28
CA TYR A 262 -6.27 8.56 18.61
C TYR A 262 -5.27 8.54 17.46
N ARG A 263 -4.30 7.61 17.50
CA ARG A 263 -3.25 7.50 16.47
C ARG A 263 -2.54 8.84 16.18
N TYR A 264 -2.25 9.64 17.21
CA TYR A 264 -1.68 11.00 17.09
C TYR A 264 -2.57 12.04 16.39
N MET A 265 -3.86 11.75 16.17
CA MET A 265 -4.86 12.75 15.79
C MET A 265 -5.61 13.21 17.03
N LYS A 266 -5.67 14.53 17.23
CA LYS A 266 -6.46 15.14 18.29
C LYS A 266 -7.91 15.25 17.81
N LEU A 267 -8.78 14.47 18.44
CA LEU A 267 -10.23 14.52 18.28
C LEU A 267 -10.79 15.45 19.35
N ILE A 268 -11.36 16.59 18.96
CA ILE A 268 -11.93 17.57 19.89
C ILE A 268 -13.45 17.51 19.82
N PHE A 269 -14.10 17.49 20.98
CA PHE A 269 -15.55 17.51 21.08
C PHE A 269 -16.12 18.89 20.70
N HIS A 270 -17.04 18.92 19.74
CA HIS A 270 -17.74 20.13 19.32
C HIS A 270 -19.11 20.23 20.02
N PRO A 271 -19.31 21.20 20.94
CA PRO A 271 -20.49 21.25 21.80
C PRO A 271 -21.81 21.51 21.06
N LEU A 272 -21.78 22.23 19.92
CA LEU A 272 -22.99 22.53 19.15
C LEU A 272 -23.41 21.40 18.20
N LEU A 273 -22.46 20.54 17.81
CA LEU A 273 -22.68 19.46 16.83
C LEU A 273 -22.74 18.09 17.52
N ASP A 274 -22.58 18.06 18.85
CA ASP A 274 -22.52 16.86 19.71
C ASP A 274 -21.65 15.73 19.15
N ARG A 275 -20.49 16.08 18.58
CA ARG A 275 -19.61 15.14 17.88
C ARG A 275 -18.13 15.47 18.06
N PHE A 276 -17.26 14.46 17.99
CA PHE A 276 -15.83 14.72 17.95
C PHE A 276 -15.37 14.96 16.52
N LEU A 277 -14.62 16.05 16.32
CA LEU A 277 -14.06 16.44 15.05
C LEU A 277 -12.53 16.34 15.06
N ILE A 278 -11.97 16.04 13.89
CA ILE A 278 -10.53 16.08 13.66
C ILE A 278 -10.13 17.51 13.37
N GLN A 279 -9.05 17.96 14.00
CA GLN A 279 -8.56 19.32 13.85
C GLN A 279 -7.52 19.46 12.73
N GLN A 280 -7.92 19.21 11.48
CA GLN A 280 -7.07 19.38 10.29
C GLN A 280 -7.41 20.62 9.45
N ASP A 281 -8.67 21.05 9.50
CA ASP A 281 -9.21 22.10 8.61
C ASP A 281 -9.27 23.47 9.31
N TRP A 282 -8.46 23.67 10.35
CA TRP A 282 -8.44 24.92 11.09
C TRP A 282 -7.84 26.04 10.24
N LYS A 283 -8.56 27.16 10.15
CA LYS A 283 -8.13 28.36 9.44
C LYS A 283 -8.55 29.57 10.27
N ASP A 284 -7.63 30.51 10.44
CA ASP A 284 -7.92 31.75 11.14
C ASP A 284 -8.85 32.61 10.28
N PRO A 285 -10.06 32.97 10.76
CA PRO A 285 -10.97 33.86 10.01
C PRO A 285 -10.33 35.19 9.58
N ARG A 286 -9.26 35.65 10.25
CA ARG A 286 -8.52 36.87 9.91
C ARG A 286 -7.84 36.78 8.53
N TRP A 287 -7.43 35.59 8.09
CA TRP A 287 -6.71 35.40 6.82
C TRP A 287 -7.58 35.63 5.58
N ILE A 288 -8.92 35.67 5.71
CA ILE A 288 -9.86 35.89 4.59
C ILE A 288 -9.73 37.30 4.02
N ARG A 289 -9.31 38.27 4.84
CA ARG A 289 -9.42 39.70 4.52
C ARG A 289 -8.37 40.18 3.51
N ASP A 290 -7.09 39.91 3.76
CA ASP A 290 -5.95 40.43 2.98
C ASP A 290 -4.67 39.65 3.30
N THR A 291 -3.82 39.36 2.30
CA THR A 291 -2.47 38.79 2.49
C THR A 291 -1.57 39.70 3.33
N SER A 292 -1.83 41.02 3.31
CA SER A 292 -1.07 42.03 4.06
C SER A 292 -1.20 41.85 5.57
N VAL A 293 -2.40 41.47 6.06
CA VAL A 293 -2.66 41.23 7.50
C VAL A 293 -1.85 40.02 8.00
N VAL A 294 -1.65 39.02 7.16
CA VAL A 294 -0.87 37.84 7.51
C VAL A 294 0.62 38.20 7.69
N LYS A 295 1.14 39.11 6.85
CA LYS A 295 2.56 39.53 6.89
C LYS A 295 2.94 40.28 8.18
N GLU A 296 1.97 40.74 8.97
CA GLU A 296 2.20 41.42 10.25
C GLU A 296 2.65 40.45 11.37
N GLY A 297 2.61 39.13 11.13
CA GLY A 297 3.07 38.13 12.10
C GLY A 297 2.05 37.86 13.20
N LEU A 298 2.51 37.19 14.26
CA LEU A 298 1.67 36.79 15.40
C LEU A 298 2.05 37.51 16.69
N GLU A 299 1.04 37.75 17.52
CA GLU A 299 1.15 38.21 18.90
C GLU A 299 1.29 37.02 19.87
N ARG A 300 1.92 37.24 21.02
CA ARG A 300 2.13 36.19 22.05
C ARG A 300 0.88 35.48 22.52
N ASP A 301 -0.24 36.17 22.69
CA ASP A 301 -1.48 35.57 23.19
C ASP A 301 -2.03 34.54 22.20
N ALA A 302 -2.03 34.88 20.90
CA ALA A 302 -2.43 33.96 19.83
C ALA A 302 -1.49 32.74 19.73
N ILE A 303 -0.21 32.90 20.05
CA ILE A 303 0.76 31.78 20.07
C ILE A 303 0.44 30.81 21.20
N ASN A 304 0.18 31.32 22.42
CA ASN A 304 -0.16 30.48 23.57
C ASN A 304 -1.46 29.71 23.34
N ASP A 305 -2.48 30.35 22.75
CA ASP A 305 -3.73 29.70 22.36
C ASP A 305 -3.47 28.55 21.38
N ARG A 306 -2.68 28.80 20.34
CA ARG A 306 -2.38 27.79 19.31
C ARG A 306 -1.50 26.66 19.84
N LEU A 307 -0.54 26.92 20.73
CA LEU A 307 0.22 25.88 21.43
C LEU A 307 -0.67 25.02 22.34
N CYS A 308 -1.63 25.64 23.04
CA CYS A 308 -2.57 24.94 23.90
C CYS A 308 -3.44 23.96 23.09
N ILE A 309 -3.90 24.39 21.91
CA ILE A 309 -4.79 23.61 21.06
C ILE A 309 -4.04 22.56 20.23
N PHE A 310 -3.02 22.95 19.46
CA PHE A 310 -2.34 22.07 18.49
C PHE A 310 -1.12 21.35 19.06
N GLY A 311 -0.50 21.91 20.10
CA GLY A 311 0.79 21.45 20.61
C GLY A 311 1.97 21.94 19.76
N GLU A 312 3.14 21.39 20.06
CA GLU A 312 4.41 21.72 19.39
C GLU A 312 4.48 21.13 17.97
N ASN A 313 5.25 21.78 17.09
CA ASN A 313 5.57 21.27 15.75
C ASN A 313 6.67 20.20 15.82
N LEU A 314 6.37 19.08 16.48
CA LEU A 314 7.28 17.95 16.63
C LEU A 314 6.55 16.64 16.37
N ILE A 315 7.07 15.83 15.43
CA ILE A 315 6.61 14.47 15.18
C ILE A 315 7.31 13.53 16.17
N ASP A 316 6.94 13.62 17.45
CA ASP A 316 7.49 12.77 18.50
C ASP A 316 6.62 11.55 18.77
N LEU A 317 7.23 10.38 18.71
CA LEU A 317 6.56 9.12 19.02
C LEU A 317 6.66 8.82 20.51
N GLU A 318 5.52 8.58 21.13
CA GLU A 318 5.44 8.17 22.53
C GLU A 318 6.10 6.80 22.70
N LEU A 319 7.28 6.78 23.31
CA LEU A 319 7.94 5.53 23.66
C LEU A 319 7.29 4.96 24.92
N LYS A 320 6.60 3.83 24.74
CA LYS A 320 6.21 2.99 25.88
C LYS A 320 7.43 2.71 26.76
N SER A 321 7.24 2.79 28.07
CA SER A 321 8.30 2.46 29.04
C SER A 321 8.70 0.98 28.93
N VAL A 322 9.91 0.66 29.37
CA VAL A 322 10.41 -0.73 29.36
C VAL A 322 9.51 -1.63 30.18
N SER A 323 9.03 -1.15 31.32
CA SER A 323 8.13 -1.87 32.21
C SER A 323 6.77 -2.11 31.55
N GLN A 324 6.19 -1.12 30.88
CA GLN A 324 4.94 -1.30 30.14
C GLN A 324 5.10 -2.31 29.01
N LEU A 325 6.18 -2.21 28.22
CA LEU A 325 6.47 -3.17 27.15
C LEU A 325 6.69 -4.59 27.71
N LEU A 326 7.41 -4.71 28.82
CA LEU A 326 7.63 -6.00 29.48
C LEU A 326 6.32 -6.59 30.01
N ILE A 327 5.46 -5.78 30.63
CA ILE A 327 4.13 -6.22 31.10
C ILE A 327 3.26 -6.64 29.90
N ASP A 328 3.30 -5.87 28.81
CA ASP A 328 2.57 -6.20 27.59
C ASP A 328 3.00 -7.53 26.98
N GLU A 329 4.32 -7.80 26.97
CA GLU A 329 4.89 -9.04 26.46
C GLU A 329 4.61 -10.23 27.40
N VAL A 330 4.87 -10.08 28.71
CA VAL A 330 4.69 -11.16 29.71
C VAL A 330 3.23 -11.58 29.81
N LEU A 331 2.29 -10.64 29.70
CA LEU A 331 0.86 -10.91 29.78
C LEU A 331 0.25 -11.44 28.48
N HIS A 332 1.07 -11.78 27.49
CA HIS A 332 0.61 -12.52 26.32
C HIS A 332 0.09 -13.92 26.74
N PRO A 333 -1.05 -14.40 26.20
CA PRO A 333 -1.69 -15.67 26.62
C PRO A 333 -0.74 -16.87 26.65
N PHE A 334 0.21 -16.90 25.71
CA PHE A 334 1.18 -17.98 25.60
C PHE A 334 2.17 -18.04 26.78
N TYR A 335 2.72 -16.90 27.21
CA TYR A 335 3.67 -16.89 28.33
C TYR A 335 2.97 -17.13 29.67
N ILE A 336 1.72 -16.68 29.82
CA ILE A 336 0.90 -17.02 30.99
C ILE A 336 0.63 -18.52 31.06
N PHE A 337 0.33 -19.14 29.92
CA PHE A 337 0.22 -20.60 29.84
C PHE A 337 1.54 -21.28 30.22
N GLN A 338 2.70 -20.78 29.79
CA GLN A 338 4.00 -21.32 30.21
C GLN A 338 4.25 -21.18 31.72
N VAL A 339 3.90 -20.04 32.33
CA VAL A 339 4.01 -19.86 33.79
C VAL A 339 3.15 -20.89 34.53
N PHE A 340 1.92 -21.11 34.05
CA PHE A 340 1.05 -22.17 34.57
C PHE A 340 1.69 -23.56 34.42
N SER A 341 2.27 -23.88 33.27
CA SER A 341 2.99 -25.15 33.05
C SER A 341 4.19 -25.31 33.99
N ILE A 342 4.99 -24.25 34.20
CA ILE A 342 6.14 -24.26 35.11
C ILE A 342 5.70 -24.58 36.55
N ILE A 343 4.59 -24.01 37.00
CA ILE A 343 4.03 -24.29 38.34
C ILE A 343 3.58 -25.75 38.42
N LEU A 344 2.82 -26.24 37.43
CA LEU A 344 2.36 -27.62 37.42
C LEU A 344 3.50 -28.63 37.41
N TRP A 345 4.52 -28.44 36.58
CA TRP A 345 5.68 -29.32 36.51
C TRP A 345 6.52 -29.27 37.80
N SER A 346 6.58 -28.11 38.47
CA SER A 346 7.21 -28.00 39.78
C SER A 346 6.44 -28.74 40.88
N MET A 347 5.10 -28.78 40.80
CA MET A 347 4.26 -29.57 41.71
C MET A 347 4.42 -31.08 41.47
N ASP A 348 4.72 -31.47 40.24
CA ASP A 348 4.90 -32.87 39.83
C ASP A 348 6.37 -33.35 39.90
N SER A 349 7.22 -32.59 40.61
CA SER A 349 8.65 -32.87 40.83
C SER A 349 9.57 -32.83 39.59
N TYR A 350 9.11 -32.25 38.48
CA TYR A 350 9.90 -32.03 37.25
C TYR A 350 10.72 -30.73 37.29
N TYR A 351 11.52 -30.54 38.35
CA TYR A 351 12.21 -29.27 38.61
C TYR A 351 13.22 -28.89 37.51
N TYR A 352 14.00 -29.85 37.01
CA TYR A 352 15.02 -29.59 35.99
C TYR A 352 14.39 -29.15 34.67
N TYR A 353 13.31 -29.83 34.27
CA TYR A 353 12.57 -29.50 33.06
C TYR A 353 11.91 -28.11 33.17
N ALA A 354 11.25 -27.83 34.29
CA ALA A 354 10.62 -26.53 34.55
C ALA A 354 11.62 -25.36 34.51
N ILE A 355 12.80 -25.52 35.13
CA ILE A 355 13.86 -24.49 35.13
C ILE A 355 14.38 -24.23 33.70
N CYS A 356 14.60 -25.27 32.90
CA CYS A 356 15.05 -25.08 31.52
C CYS A 356 14.04 -24.30 30.68
N ILE A 357 12.74 -24.58 30.83
CA ILE A 357 11.69 -23.84 30.12
C ILE A 357 11.59 -22.40 30.61
N LEU A 358 11.74 -22.17 31.92
CA LEU A 358 11.84 -20.82 32.49
C LEU A 358 13.01 -20.03 31.87
N ILE A 359 14.19 -20.63 31.73
CA ILE A 359 15.35 -19.97 31.12
C ILE A 359 15.04 -19.61 29.66
N ILE A 360 14.45 -20.54 28.90
CA ILE A 360 14.11 -20.31 27.48
C ILE A 360 13.05 -19.22 27.33
N SER A 361 12.01 -19.23 28.16
CA SER A 361 10.96 -18.21 28.12
C SER A 361 11.49 -16.83 28.47
N VAL A 362 12.34 -16.72 29.50
CA VAL A 362 13.01 -15.46 29.87
C VAL A 362 13.88 -14.93 28.73
N VAL A 363 14.70 -15.78 28.09
CA VAL A 363 15.52 -15.37 26.94
C VAL A 363 14.66 -14.91 25.76
N SER A 364 13.54 -15.62 25.50
CA SER A 364 12.58 -15.24 24.44
C SER A 364 11.94 -13.88 24.70
N ILE A 365 11.44 -13.64 25.91
CA ILE A 365 10.80 -12.38 26.31
C ILE A 365 11.79 -11.22 26.24
N LEU A 366 13.01 -11.41 26.78
CA LEU A 366 14.05 -10.37 26.73
C LEU A 366 14.48 -10.06 25.29
N GLY A 367 14.60 -11.08 24.43
CA GLY A 367 14.89 -10.90 23.01
C GLY A 367 13.81 -10.07 22.30
N SER A 368 12.54 -10.45 22.46
CA SER A 368 11.37 -9.75 21.91
C SER A 368 11.29 -8.29 22.37
N LEU A 369 11.56 -8.05 23.66
CA LEU A 369 11.57 -6.70 24.26
C LEU A 369 12.67 -5.82 23.67
N ILE A 370 13.89 -6.34 23.49
CA ILE A 370 15.01 -5.61 22.91
C ILE A 370 14.72 -5.25 21.45
N GLU A 371 14.20 -6.20 20.68
CA GLU A 371 13.85 -6.00 19.28
C GLU A 371 12.76 -4.94 19.11
N THR A 372 11.67 -5.05 19.87
CA THR A 372 10.55 -4.09 19.86
C THR A 372 11.03 -2.69 20.21
N ARG A 373 11.86 -2.56 21.26
CA ARG A 373 12.37 -1.25 21.69
C ARG A 373 13.34 -0.64 20.68
N LYS A 374 14.19 -1.45 20.04
CA LYS A 374 15.12 -0.98 19.01
C LYS A 374 14.37 -0.46 17.78
N THR A 375 13.32 -1.15 17.36
CA THR A 375 12.48 -0.74 16.23
C THR A 375 11.75 0.57 16.52
N LEU A 376 11.15 0.72 17.71
CA LEU A 376 10.48 1.96 18.12
C LEU A 376 11.43 3.16 18.20
N ARG A 377 12.65 2.97 18.72
CA ARG A 377 13.67 4.04 18.77
C ARG A 377 14.08 4.49 17.37
N ARG A 378 14.35 3.53 16.48
CA ARG A 378 14.72 3.84 15.09
C ARG A 378 13.62 4.64 14.39
N MET A 379 12.35 4.27 14.57
CA MET A 379 11.22 5.02 14.01
C MET A 379 11.14 6.46 14.55
N ARG A 380 11.37 6.65 15.85
CA ARG A 380 11.40 7.97 16.49
C ARG A 380 12.53 8.86 15.97
N GLU A 381 13.72 8.30 15.77
CA GLU A 381 14.87 9.04 15.24
C GLU A 381 14.66 9.49 13.79
N MET A 382 14.02 8.65 12.96
CA MET A 382 13.72 8.99 11.56
C MET A 382 12.61 10.04 11.42
N SER A 383 11.69 10.14 12.40
CA SER A 383 10.57 11.10 12.33
C SER A 383 10.93 12.50 12.84
N ARG A 384 11.89 12.61 13.75
CA ARG A 384 12.30 13.86 14.38
C ARG A 384 13.14 14.70 13.42
N PHE A 385 12.69 15.92 13.18
CA PHE A 385 13.43 16.94 12.44
C PHE A 385 13.36 18.26 13.22
N THR A 386 14.51 18.86 13.48
CA THR A 386 14.62 20.12 14.21
C THR A 386 15.63 21.02 13.53
N CYS A 387 15.26 22.26 13.22
CA CYS A 387 16.15 23.28 12.68
C CYS A 387 15.84 24.65 13.33
N PRO A 388 16.81 25.58 13.37
CA PRO A 388 16.52 26.98 13.69
C PRO A 388 15.72 27.63 12.56
N VAL A 389 14.76 28.48 12.92
CA VAL A 389 13.88 29.18 11.97
C VAL A 389 13.70 30.63 12.40
N ARG A 390 13.90 31.57 11.48
CA ARG A 390 13.59 32.99 11.71
C ARG A 390 12.12 33.27 11.48
N VAL A 391 11.43 33.74 12.53
CA VAL A 391 10.00 34.06 12.52
C VAL A 391 9.75 35.52 12.86
N TYR A 392 8.64 36.06 12.35
CA TYR A 392 8.18 37.41 12.63
C TYR A 392 7.08 37.40 13.70
N ARG A 393 7.41 37.83 14.93
CA ARG A 393 6.53 37.82 16.12
C ARG A 393 6.59 39.15 16.86
N ASP A 394 5.47 39.65 17.36
CA ASP A 394 5.34 40.94 18.04
C ASP A 394 5.98 42.13 17.27
N GLY A 395 6.02 42.06 15.92
CA GLY A 395 6.67 43.05 15.07
C GLY A 395 8.20 42.95 14.95
N PHE A 396 8.83 41.91 15.50
CA PHE A 396 10.28 41.70 15.44
C PHE A 396 10.64 40.33 14.85
N TRP A 397 11.78 40.30 14.15
CA TRP A 397 12.41 39.05 13.71
C TRP A 397 13.09 38.35 14.87
N THR A 398 12.69 37.11 15.14
CA THR A 398 13.24 36.28 16.21
C THR A 398 13.63 34.92 15.65
N SER A 399 14.76 34.37 16.10
CA SER A 399 15.15 33.00 15.76
C SER A 399 14.64 32.06 16.83
N ILE A 400 13.85 31.07 16.43
CA ILE A 400 13.27 30.04 17.31
C ILE A 400 13.61 28.65 16.79
N SER A 401 13.36 27.62 17.60
CA SER A 401 13.42 26.25 17.11
C SER A 401 12.18 25.93 16.27
N SER A 402 12.34 25.09 15.25
CA SER A 402 11.24 24.59 14.43
C SER A 402 10.17 23.84 15.23
N THR A 403 10.48 23.38 16.45
CA THR A 403 9.53 22.75 17.39
C THR A 403 8.49 23.74 17.90
N ASP A 404 8.87 25.01 18.03
CA ASP A 404 8.06 26.05 18.65
C ASP A 404 7.23 26.82 17.61
N LEU A 405 7.26 26.36 16.35
CA LEU A 405 6.42 26.87 15.27
C LEU A 405 4.95 26.52 15.53
N VAL A 406 4.10 27.53 15.42
CA VAL A 406 2.64 27.37 15.49
C VAL A 406 2.01 27.66 14.13
N ILE A 407 0.79 27.18 13.94
CA ILE A 407 -0.01 27.54 12.77
C ILE A 407 -0.11 29.07 12.70
N GLY A 408 0.01 29.63 11.49
CA GLY A 408 0.00 31.06 11.20
C GLY A 408 1.28 31.82 11.47
N ASP A 409 2.34 31.19 12.01
CA ASP A 409 3.66 31.85 12.10
C ASP A 409 4.15 32.22 10.69
N VAL A 410 4.73 33.41 10.56
CA VAL A 410 5.41 33.83 9.33
C VAL A 410 6.91 33.67 9.52
N PHE A 411 7.55 32.91 8.63
CA PHE A 411 8.98 32.64 8.68
C PHE A 411 9.71 32.97 7.37
N GLU A 412 11.01 33.24 7.50
CA GLU A 412 11.90 33.52 6.38
C GLU A 412 12.41 32.23 5.73
N ILE A 413 12.21 32.08 4.42
CA ILE A 413 12.65 30.93 3.63
C ILE A 413 14.04 31.17 3.02
N SER A 414 14.42 32.44 2.82
CA SER A 414 15.73 32.83 2.29
C SER A 414 16.90 32.58 3.25
N ASP A 415 16.62 32.12 4.47
CA ASP A 415 17.64 31.79 5.46
C ASP A 415 18.46 30.56 5.01
N PRO A 416 19.79 30.68 4.82
CA PRO A 416 20.63 29.54 4.43
C PRO A 416 20.67 28.40 5.46
N GLU A 417 20.28 28.65 6.73
CA GLU A 417 20.14 27.59 7.73
C GLU A 417 18.92 26.67 7.45
N LEU A 418 17.95 27.16 6.68
CA LEU A 418 16.73 26.44 6.34
C LEU A 418 16.89 25.63 5.04
N THR A 419 17.32 24.38 5.15
CA THR A 419 17.44 23.49 3.98
C THR A 419 16.19 22.67 3.68
N ILE A 420 15.32 22.48 4.68
CA ILE A 420 14.13 21.62 4.62
C ILE A 420 12.98 22.35 5.30
N PHE A 421 11.79 22.30 4.72
CA PHE A 421 10.62 22.91 5.34
C PHE A 421 10.20 22.16 6.62
N PRO A 422 10.07 22.85 7.76
CA PRO A 422 9.73 22.23 9.05
C PRO A 422 8.23 21.94 9.20
N ALA A 423 7.37 22.62 8.44
CA ALA A 423 5.93 22.56 8.54
C ALA A 423 5.29 22.74 7.15
N ASP A 424 4.00 22.44 7.03
CA ASP A 424 3.26 22.77 5.81
C ASP A 424 2.94 24.26 5.84
N ALA A 425 3.26 24.97 4.78
CA ALA A 425 3.23 26.42 4.73
C ALA A 425 2.72 26.95 3.38
N LEU A 426 2.27 28.20 3.36
CA LEU A 426 1.88 28.93 2.17
C LEU A 426 2.91 30.03 1.87
N LEU A 427 3.44 30.05 0.65
CA LEU A 427 4.42 31.05 0.21
C LEU A 427 3.76 32.43 0.07
N LEU A 428 4.28 33.45 0.73
CA LEU A 428 3.75 34.82 0.74
C LEU A 428 4.56 35.80 -0.13
N SER A 429 5.89 35.63 -0.20
CA SER A 429 6.78 36.46 -1.01
C SER A 429 8.02 35.70 -1.47
N GLY A 430 8.55 36.08 -2.64
CA GLY A 430 9.65 35.39 -3.31
C GLY A 430 9.20 34.11 -4.02
N ASP A 431 10.09 33.55 -4.84
CA ASP A 431 9.91 32.27 -5.55
C ASP A 431 10.99 31.28 -5.10
N CYS A 432 10.64 30.00 -5.05
CA CYS A 432 11.59 28.95 -4.68
C CYS A 432 11.41 27.69 -5.52
N ILE A 433 12.50 26.97 -5.70
CA ILE A 433 12.55 25.64 -6.33
C ILE A 433 12.73 24.63 -5.21
N VAL A 434 11.79 23.68 -5.14
CA VAL A 434 11.71 22.70 -4.07
C VAL A 434 11.74 21.30 -4.63
N ASN A 435 12.40 20.40 -3.91
CA ASN A 435 12.38 18.98 -4.20
C ASN A 435 11.25 18.34 -3.36
N GLU A 436 10.12 18.06 -4.02
CA GLU A 436 8.95 17.41 -3.38
C GLU A 436 8.98 15.87 -3.48
N SER A 437 10.08 15.27 -3.98
CA SER A 437 10.21 13.82 -4.16
C SER A 437 9.91 13.00 -2.89
N MET A 438 10.10 13.56 -1.70
CA MET A 438 9.75 12.91 -0.43
C MET A 438 8.24 12.61 -0.31
N LEU A 439 7.38 13.43 -0.91
CA LEU A 439 5.93 13.38 -0.72
C LEU A 439 5.20 12.95 -1.99
N THR A 440 5.59 13.54 -3.13
CA THR A 440 5.02 13.21 -4.44
C THR A 440 5.73 12.03 -5.07
N GLY A 441 6.92 11.68 -4.58
CA GLY A 441 7.75 10.64 -5.16
C GLY A 441 8.46 11.05 -6.46
N GLU A 442 8.07 12.17 -7.04
CA GLU A 442 8.56 12.66 -8.33
C GLU A 442 9.94 13.30 -8.19
N SER A 443 10.88 12.91 -9.06
CA SER A 443 12.28 13.35 -9.01
C SER A 443 12.48 14.77 -9.53
N ILE A 444 11.49 15.34 -10.23
CA ILE A 444 11.57 16.65 -10.86
C ILE A 444 11.34 17.75 -9.81
N PRO A 445 12.27 18.71 -9.67
CA PRO A 445 12.06 19.89 -8.83
C PRO A 445 10.83 20.70 -9.26
N VAL A 446 10.05 21.19 -8.30
CA VAL A 446 8.86 21.99 -8.54
C VAL A 446 9.14 23.46 -8.21
N SER A 447 8.79 24.35 -9.13
CA SER A 447 8.83 25.80 -8.91
C SER A 447 7.58 26.26 -8.16
N LYS A 448 7.78 27.08 -7.12
CA LYS A 448 6.72 27.64 -6.27
C LYS A 448 6.67 29.16 -6.40
N ILE A 449 5.45 29.67 -6.44
CA ILE A 449 5.12 31.08 -6.72
C ILE A 449 4.39 31.66 -5.50
N PRO A 450 4.60 32.93 -5.12
CA PRO A 450 3.91 33.51 -3.97
C PRO A 450 2.38 33.53 -4.17
N ALA A 451 1.65 33.33 -3.08
CA ALA A 451 0.20 33.32 -3.04
C ALA A 451 -0.38 34.70 -3.36
N THR A 452 -1.51 34.71 -4.06
CA THR A 452 -2.30 35.92 -4.33
C THR A 452 -3.49 36.01 -3.38
N ASP A 453 -4.14 37.17 -3.28
CA ASP A 453 -5.37 37.32 -2.48
C ASP A 453 -6.50 36.40 -2.95
N GLN A 454 -6.51 36.03 -4.24
CA GLN A 454 -7.42 35.03 -4.79
C GLN A 454 -7.08 33.63 -4.28
N SER A 455 -5.79 33.25 -4.29
CA SER A 455 -5.30 31.99 -3.74
C SER A 455 -5.64 31.85 -2.25
N MET A 456 -5.60 32.96 -1.48
CA MET A 456 -6.02 32.97 -0.07
C MET A 456 -7.51 32.68 0.11
N LYS A 457 -8.38 33.22 -0.75
CA LYS A 457 -9.82 32.90 -0.71
C LYS A 457 -10.08 31.45 -1.08
N GLU A 458 -9.37 30.93 -2.07
CA GLU A 458 -9.44 29.51 -2.45
C GLU A 458 -9.06 28.60 -1.28
N LEU A 459 -8.05 28.98 -0.47
CA LEU A 459 -7.69 28.22 0.73
C LEU A 459 -8.88 28.02 1.67
N PHE A 460 -9.81 28.97 1.81
CA PHE A 460 -11.00 28.84 2.66
C PHE A 460 -12.11 27.99 2.06
N SER A 461 -12.29 28.00 0.74
CA SER A 461 -13.39 27.33 0.05
C SER A 461 -13.39 25.80 0.18
N PHE A 462 -12.24 25.17 0.50
CA PHE A 462 -12.10 23.71 0.53
C PHE A 462 -11.86 23.17 1.94
N SER A 463 -12.59 22.12 2.34
CA SER A 463 -12.46 21.54 3.68
C SER A 463 -11.18 20.71 3.82
N LYS A 464 -11.04 19.60 3.08
CA LYS A 464 -10.06 18.54 3.41
C LYS A 464 -8.79 18.49 2.54
N ASN A 465 -8.93 18.57 1.22
CA ASN A 465 -7.81 18.41 0.26
C ASN A 465 -7.36 19.74 -0.35
N ILE A 466 -6.05 19.88 -0.60
CA ILE A 466 -5.47 21.06 -1.24
C ILE A 466 -5.72 20.97 -2.76
N PRO A 467 -6.36 21.96 -3.39
CA PRO A 467 -6.67 21.91 -4.81
C PRO A 467 -5.43 22.13 -5.68
N ALA A 468 -5.59 21.74 -6.95
CA ALA A 468 -4.65 21.92 -8.04
C ALA A 468 -4.05 23.34 -8.14
N SER A 469 -4.92 24.34 -8.01
CA SER A 469 -4.54 25.75 -8.13
C SER A 469 -3.62 26.20 -7.00
N LEU A 470 -3.85 25.72 -5.78
CA LEU A 470 -3.18 26.19 -4.57
C LEU A 470 -1.81 25.54 -4.37
N CYS A 471 -1.58 24.33 -4.88
CA CYS A 471 -0.30 23.62 -4.75
C CYS A 471 0.91 24.36 -5.34
N LYS A 472 0.72 25.28 -6.30
CA LYS A 472 1.80 26.15 -6.82
C LYS A 472 2.31 27.14 -5.77
N HIS A 473 1.49 27.44 -4.78
CA HIS A 473 1.78 28.37 -3.68
C HIS A 473 2.06 27.65 -2.36
N PHE A 474 1.74 26.36 -2.27
CA PHE A 474 1.84 25.57 -1.05
C PHE A 474 3.19 24.85 -0.95
N LEU A 475 3.76 24.84 0.25
CA LEU A 475 5.05 24.27 0.63
C LEU A 475 4.79 23.17 1.65
N PHE A 476 5.38 22.00 1.48
CA PHE A 476 5.10 20.85 2.34
C PHE A 476 6.26 20.53 3.27
N SER A 477 5.93 20.12 4.50
CA SER A 477 6.90 19.70 5.52
C SER A 477 7.77 18.54 5.02
N GLY A 478 9.07 18.62 5.24
CA GLY A 478 10.05 17.60 4.83
C GLY A 478 10.61 17.77 3.42
N THR A 479 10.04 18.65 2.60
CA THR A 479 10.59 18.90 1.25
C THR A 479 11.86 19.75 1.32
N LYS A 480 12.83 19.45 0.44
CA LYS A 480 14.15 20.10 0.44
C LYS A 480 14.11 21.36 -0.43
N ILE A 481 14.64 22.46 0.09
CA ILE A 481 14.81 23.71 -0.65
C ILE A 481 16.06 23.57 -1.53
N ILE A 482 15.91 23.71 -2.84
CA ILE A 482 17.03 23.70 -3.79
C ILE A 482 17.54 25.12 -4.00
N GLN A 483 16.63 26.06 -4.29
CA GLN A 483 16.98 27.44 -4.56
C GLN A 483 15.85 28.35 -4.11
N VAL A 484 16.21 29.49 -3.51
CA VAL A 484 15.26 30.56 -3.15
C VAL A 484 15.71 31.82 -3.85
N ARG A 485 14.78 32.50 -4.52
CA ARG A 485 14.98 33.82 -5.08
C ARG A 485 14.29 34.83 -4.20
N LYS A 486 15.03 35.89 -3.89
CA LYS A 486 14.56 36.97 -3.05
C LYS A 486 13.77 37.99 -3.88
N PRO A 487 12.64 38.50 -3.40
CA PRO A 487 11.96 39.60 -4.07
C PRO A 487 12.81 40.88 -4.00
N PHE A 488 12.82 41.70 -5.05
CA PHE A 488 13.45 43.01 -5.00
C PHE A 488 12.48 44.05 -4.42
N VAL A 489 12.93 44.79 -3.41
CA VAL A 489 12.22 45.95 -2.84
C VAL A 489 12.90 47.21 -3.37
N ASN A 490 12.12 48.12 -3.98
CA ASN A 490 12.56 49.42 -4.50
C ASN A 490 13.82 49.38 -5.41
N GLU A 491 13.91 48.39 -6.30
CA GLU A 491 14.96 48.23 -7.33
C GLU A 491 16.42 48.14 -6.84
N LYS A 492 16.68 48.21 -5.53
CA LYS A 492 18.03 48.25 -4.95
C LYS A 492 18.26 47.32 -3.76
N GLU A 493 17.22 46.93 -3.04
CA GLU A 493 17.34 46.08 -1.84
C GLU A 493 16.71 44.70 -2.07
N GLU A 494 17.43 43.65 -1.67
CA GLU A 494 16.87 42.30 -1.61
C GLU A 494 15.94 42.21 -0.39
N GLY A 495 14.66 41.93 -0.62
CA GLY A 495 13.69 41.59 0.42
C GLY A 495 13.82 40.15 0.90
N ALA A 496 13.14 39.83 2.00
CA ALA A 496 13.04 38.47 2.50
C ALA A 496 11.92 37.69 1.80
N SER A 497 12.16 36.41 1.52
CA SER A 497 11.14 35.48 1.03
C SER A 497 10.40 34.88 2.23
N LEU A 498 9.08 35.05 2.27
CA LEU A 498 8.25 34.77 3.45
C LEU A 498 7.27 33.63 3.18
N ALA A 499 7.01 32.80 4.19
CA ALA A 499 5.92 31.82 4.19
C ALA A 499 5.16 31.79 5.52
N MET A 500 3.87 31.44 5.45
CA MET A 500 2.98 31.27 6.60
C MET A 500 2.75 29.79 6.89
N VAL A 501 2.92 29.34 8.13
CA VAL A 501 2.59 27.97 8.54
C VAL A 501 1.07 27.72 8.49
N VAL A 502 0.65 26.60 7.88
CA VAL A 502 -0.76 26.17 7.79
C VAL A 502 -1.03 24.93 8.63
N ARG A 503 -0.12 23.96 8.67
CA ARG A 503 -0.25 22.73 9.49
C ARG A 503 1.07 22.40 10.17
N THR A 504 1.00 21.83 11.37
CA THR A 504 2.15 21.48 12.22
C THR A 504 2.10 20.02 12.71
N GLY A 505 3.27 19.46 13.06
CA GLY A 505 3.42 18.16 13.70
C GLY A 505 2.79 17.02 12.89
N PHE A 506 2.00 16.17 13.55
CA PHE A 506 1.32 15.04 12.92
C PHE A 506 0.23 15.45 11.91
N ASN A 507 -0.25 16.69 11.92
CA ASN A 507 -1.25 17.18 10.96
C ASN A 507 -0.63 17.58 9.62
N THR A 508 0.69 17.69 9.52
CA THR A 508 1.37 17.93 8.25
C THR A 508 1.26 16.72 7.32
N THR A 509 1.46 16.93 6.01
CA THR A 509 1.53 15.82 5.04
C THR A 509 2.60 14.78 5.42
N LYS A 510 3.78 15.22 5.89
CA LYS A 510 4.81 14.33 6.44
C LYS A 510 4.34 13.58 7.69
N GLY A 511 3.68 14.27 8.60
CA GLY A 511 3.11 13.69 9.82
C GLY A 511 2.08 12.59 9.53
N ALA A 512 1.18 12.81 8.58
CA ALA A 512 0.22 11.82 8.11
C ALA A 512 0.91 10.59 7.51
N LEU A 513 1.98 10.78 6.71
CA LEU A 513 2.78 9.67 6.18
C LEU A 513 3.43 8.83 7.31
N VAL A 514 4.04 9.47 8.31
CA VAL A 514 4.62 8.78 9.47
C VAL A 514 3.56 8.00 10.25
N ARG A 515 2.38 8.59 10.46
CA ARG A 515 1.24 7.93 11.11
C ARG A 515 0.82 6.64 10.38
N SER A 516 0.71 6.70 9.05
CA SER A 516 0.38 5.54 8.21
C SER A 516 1.43 4.41 8.29
N MET A 517 2.70 4.74 8.57
CA MET A 517 3.76 3.74 8.77
C MET A 517 3.64 3.02 10.13
N ILE A 518 3.21 3.73 11.17
CA ILE A 518 3.08 3.19 12.54
C ILE A 518 1.82 2.35 12.70
N PHE A 519 0.74 2.74 12.03
CA PHE A 519 -0.54 2.04 12.08
C PHE A 519 -0.91 1.44 10.71
N PRO A 520 -0.16 0.42 10.23
CA PRO A 520 -0.45 -0.18 8.93
C PRO A 520 -1.80 -0.89 8.92
N LYS A 521 -2.44 -0.99 7.75
CA LYS A 521 -3.65 -1.81 7.56
C LYS A 521 -3.37 -3.26 8.00
N PRO A 522 -4.20 -3.87 8.88
CA PRO A 522 -3.98 -5.23 9.35
C PRO A 522 -4.10 -6.22 8.18
N THR A 523 -3.14 -7.14 8.05
CA THR A 523 -3.27 -8.22 7.08
C THR A 523 -4.17 -9.32 7.61
N ASN A 524 -5.22 -9.68 6.86
CA ASN A 524 -6.11 -10.81 7.14
C ASN A 524 -5.43 -12.18 6.94
N PHE A 525 -4.28 -12.39 7.59
CA PHE A 525 -3.55 -13.66 7.52
C PHE A 525 -4.18 -14.67 8.49
N SER A 526 -5.01 -15.56 7.94
CA SER A 526 -5.74 -16.58 8.71
C SER A 526 -4.85 -17.49 9.56
N PHE A 527 -3.56 -17.59 9.29
CA PHE A 527 -2.63 -18.51 9.94
C PHE A 527 -2.58 -18.40 11.46
N TYR A 528 -2.52 -17.19 12.03
CA TYR A 528 -2.50 -17.03 13.49
C TYR A 528 -3.83 -17.48 14.11
N ARG A 529 -4.95 -17.00 13.55
CA ARG A 529 -6.30 -17.41 13.95
C ARG A 529 -6.53 -18.91 13.81
N ASP A 530 -6.06 -19.49 12.72
CA ASP A 530 -6.16 -20.92 12.42
C ASP A 530 -5.28 -21.75 13.37
N SER A 531 -4.13 -21.21 13.80
CA SER A 531 -3.29 -21.85 14.82
C SER A 531 -4.02 -21.97 16.16
N PHE A 532 -4.75 -20.94 16.61
CA PHE A 532 -5.59 -21.03 17.81
C PHE A 532 -6.72 -22.04 17.65
N ARG A 533 -7.44 -22.04 16.52
CA ARG A 533 -8.50 -23.04 16.25
C ARG A 533 -7.95 -24.47 16.30
N PHE A 534 -6.76 -24.67 15.76
CA PHE A 534 -6.08 -25.95 15.82
C PHE A 534 -5.68 -26.33 17.25
N ILE A 535 -5.13 -25.39 18.03
CA ILE A 535 -4.82 -25.61 19.45
C ILE A 535 -6.09 -25.99 20.21
N THR A 536 -7.22 -25.33 19.96
CA THR A 536 -8.51 -25.68 20.57
C THR A 536 -8.95 -27.09 20.19
N ALA A 537 -8.78 -27.51 18.92
CA ALA A 537 -9.10 -28.88 18.49
C ALA A 537 -8.20 -29.92 19.18
N MET A 538 -6.89 -29.65 19.28
CA MET A 538 -5.96 -30.52 20.00
C MET A 538 -6.26 -30.56 21.50
N PHE A 539 -6.68 -29.44 22.09
CA PHE A 539 -7.14 -29.36 23.48
C PHE A 539 -8.39 -30.22 23.72
N ILE A 540 -9.35 -30.25 22.79
CA ILE A 540 -10.52 -31.14 22.88
C ILE A 540 -10.09 -32.61 22.83
N ILE A 541 -9.16 -32.97 21.93
CA ILE A 541 -8.58 -34.33 21.89
C ILE A 541 -7.86 -34.66 23.20
N ALA A 542 -7.14 -33.69 23.75
CA ALA A 542 -6.46 -33.81 25.03
C ALA A 542 -7.45 -34.04 26.17
N LEU A 543 -8.60 -33.35 26.16
CA LEU A 543 -9.67 -33.51 27.13
C LEU A 543 -10.28 -34.92 27.07
N ILE A 544 -10.41 -35.51 25.88
CA ILE A 544 -10.88 -36.90 25.73
C ILE A 544 -9.86 -37.88 26.32
N GLY A 545 -8.56 -37.72 25.99
CA GLY A 545 -7.51 -38.55 26.58
C GLY A 545 -7.38 -38.33 28.09
N PHE A 546 -7.63 -37.12 28.57
CA PHE A 546 -7.73 -36.76 29.99
C PHE A 546 -8.83 -37.56 30.69
N VAL A 547 -10.04 -37.62 30.12
CA VAL A 547 -11.16 -38.38 30.71
C VAL A 547 -10.80 -39.86 30.77
N PHE A 548 -10.28 -40.42 29.67
CA PHE A 548 -9.86 -41.82 29.62
C PHE A 548 -8.77 -42.15 30.65
N SER A 549 -7.73 -41.31 30.72
CA SER A 549 -6.62 -41.51 31.66
C SER A 549 -7.09 -41.34 33.11
N SER A 550 -7.99 -40.41 33.39
CA SER A 550 -8.53 -40.19 34.74
C SER A 550 -9.35 -41.37 35.23
N ILE A 551 -10.22 -41.93 34.36
CA ILE A 551 -10.98 -43.15 34.69
C ILE A 551 -10.02 -44.30 34.99
N ASN A 552 -8.96 -44.46 34.21
CA ASN A 552 -7.99 -45.52 34.44
C ASN A 552 -7.14 -45.30 35.71
N LEU A 553 -6.79 -44.06 36.07
CA LEU A 553 -6.05 -43.81 37.31
C LEU A 553 -6.93 -44.03 38.55
N LEU A 554 -8.25 -43.77 38.44
CA LEU A 554 -9.22 -44.11 39.49
C LEU A 554 -9.34 -45.61 39.70
N THR A 555 -9.33 -46.42 38.62
CA THR A 555 -9.35 -47.89 38.75
C THR A 555 -8.07 -48.45 39.36
N LEU A 556 -6.94 -47.74 39.22
CA LEU A 556 -5.66 -48.09 39.86
C LEU A 556 -5.57 -47.69 41.34
N GLY A 557 -6.53 -46.94 41.88
CA GLY A 557 -6.52 -46.51 43.28
C GLY A 557 -5.49 -45.42 43.63
N VAL A 558 -5.05 -44.65 42.62
CA VAL A 558 -4.08 -43.55 42.79
C VAL A 558 -4.72 -42.39 43.58
N PRO A 559 -3.98 -41.67 44.45
CA PRO A 559 -4.53 -40.53 45.18
C PRO A 559 -5.14 -39.45 44.28
N ILE A 560 -6.27 -38.86 44.70
CA ILE A 560 -7.01 -37.86 43.91
C ILE A 560 -6.12 -36.66 43.54
N ALA A 561 -5.27 -36.18 44.46
CA ALA A 561 -4.38 -35.06 44.21
C ALA A 561 -3.39 -35.34 43.05
N THR A 562 -2.79 -36.54 43.05
CA THR A 562 -1.92 -36.97 41.95
C THR A 562 -2.70 -37.16 40.65
N ILE A 563 -3.94 -37.65 40.69
CA ILE A 563 -4.79 -37.75 39.49
C ILE A 563 -5.00 -36.36 38.89
N ILE A 564 -5.38 -35.35 39.68
CA ILE A 564 -5.62 -33.99 39.19
C ILE A 564 -4.36 -33.39 38.57
N ILE A 565 -3.21 -33.47 39.24
CA ILE A 565 -1.94 -32.92 38.73
C ILE A 565 -1.57 -33.59 37.40
N ARG A 566 -1.63 -34.93 37.34
CA ARG A 566 -1.31 -35.71 36.13
C ARG A 566 -2.26 -35.42 34.98
N ALA A 567 -3.53 -35.23 35.30
CA ALA A 567 -4.53 -34.94 34.31
C ALA A 567 -4.37 -33.51 33.76
N LEU A 568 -4.02 -32.52 34.60
CA LEU A 568 -3.65 -31.17 34.15
C LEU A 568 -2.34 -31.16 33.35
N ASP A 569 -1.35 -31.95 33.72
CA ASP A 569 -0.09 -32.09 32.98
C ASP A 569 -0.33 -32.54 31.52
N LEU A 570 -1.25 -33.47 31.30
CA LEU A 570 -1.61 -33.94 29.95
C LEU A 570 -2.11 -32.81 29.04
N ILE A 571 -2.79 -31.80 29.61
CA ILE A 571 -3.23 -30.60 28.89
C ILE A 571 -2.02 -29.74 28.50
N THR A 572 -1.01 -29.63 29.38
CA THR A 572 0.19 -28.81 29.12
C THR A 572 1.06 -29.37 28.00
N ILE A 573 1.15 -30.69 27.87
CA ILE A 573 1.93 -31.39 26.83
C ILE A 573 1.45 -31.05 25.41
N VAL A 574 0.14 -30.79 25.26
CA VAL A 574 -0.47 -30.56 23.96
C VAL A 574 -0.09 -29.20 23.35
N VAL A 575 0.34 -28.24 24.17
CA VAL A 575 0.68 -26.88 23.73
C VAL A 575 2.20 -26.66 23.82
N PRO A 576 2.92 -26.65 22.68
CA PRO A 576 4.38 -26.52 22.67
C PRO A 576 4.89 -25.19 23.24
N PRO A 577 5.94 -25.17 24.07
CA PRO A 577 6.59 -23.93 24.48
C PRO A 577 7.33 -23.22 23.33
N ALA A 578 7.66 -23.93 22.25
CA ALA A 578 8.33 -23.36 21.08
C ALA A 578 7.37 -22.96 19.94
N LEU A 579 6.04 -23.09 20.12
CA LEU A 579 5.08 -22.90 19.04
C LEU A 579 5.19 -21.51 18.38
N PRO A 580 5.15 -20.37 19.09
CA PRO A 580 5.20 -19.04 18.46
C PRO A 580 6.51 -18.80 17.71
N ALA A 581 7.63 -19.24 18.29
CA ALA A 581 8.95 -19.13 17.66
C ALA A 581 9.01 -19.89 16.32
N THR A 582 8.41 -21.08 16.26
CA THR A 582 8.38 -21.84 14.99
C THR A 582 7.46 -21.29 13.92
N LEU A 583 6.45 -20.51 14.30
CA LEU A 583 5.57 -19.84 13.34
C LEU A 583 6.32 -18.71 12.59
N THR A 584 7.32 -18.09 13.21
CA THR A 584 8.09 -16.95 12.65
C THR A 584 9.48 -17.34 12.17
N ILE A 585 9.96 -18.56 12.44
CA ILE A 585 11.33 -18.93 12.08
C ILE A 585 11.56 -19.01 10.56
N GLY A 586 10.57 -19.50 9.82
CA GLY A 586 10.62 -19.60 8.36
C GLY A 586 10.68 -18.23 7.69
N THR A 587 9.94 -17.25 8.22
CA THR A 587 9.95 -15.86 7.74
C THR A 587 11.27 -15.18 8.09
N THR A 588 11.79 -15.38 9.31
CA THR A 588 13.07 -14.80 9.76
C THR A 588 14.24 -15.22 8.85
N PHE A 589 14.32 -16.50 8.50
CA PHE A 589 15.33 -16.97 7.55
C PHE A 589 15.11 -16.43 6.13
N ALA A 590 13.87 -16.28 5.68
CA ALA A 590 13.57 -15.69 4.38
C ALA A 590 13.97 -14.20 4.31
N ILE A 591 13.68 -13.41 5.35
CA ILE A 591 14.13 -12.01 5.45
C ILE A 591 15.66 -11.92 5.38
N SER A 592 16.36 -12.82 6.08
CA SER A 592 17.82 -12.88 6.02
C SER A 592 18.36 -13.22 4.62
N ARG A 593 17.64 -14.03 3.83
CA ARG A 593 18.02 -14.35 2.44
C ARG A 593 17.73 -13.19 1.49
N LEU A 594 16.53 -12.62 1.56
CA LEU A 594 16.12 -11.45 0.76
C LEU A 594 17.08 -10.28 1.00
N ARG A 595 17.46 -10.03 2.26
CA ARG A 595 18.43 -8.98 2.60
C ARG A 595 19.79 -9.18 1.92
N LYS A 596 20.22 -10.43 1.71
CA LYS A 596 21.47 -10.73 0.98
C LYS A 596 21.35 -10.51 -0.53
N GLN A 597 20.14 -10.54 -1.07
CA GLN A 597 19.84 -10.18 -2.46
C GLN A 597 19.65 -8.68 -2.66
N GLY A 598 19.72 -7.87 -1.59
CA GLY A 598 19.47 -6.43 -1.65
C GLY A 598 17.98 -6.06 -1.52
N ILE A 599 17.14 -6.99 -1.10
CA ILE A 599 15.70 -6.78 -0.85
C ILE A 599 15.47 -6.66 0.65
N PHE A 600 15.00 -5.51 1.10
CA PHE A 600 14.71 -5.21 2.49
C PHE A 600 13.22 -5.42 2.75
N CYS A 601 12.89 -5.99 3.90
CA CYS A 601 11.51 -6.23 4.32
C CYS A 601 11.29 -5.58 5.67
N ILE A 602 10.24 -4.76 5.77
CA ILE A 602 9.88 -4.03 7.00
C ILE A 602 8.86 -4.82 7.81
N SER A 603 7.94 -5.52 7.13
CA SER A 603 6.89 -6.31 7.78
C SER A 603 7.09 -7.82 7.55
N PRO A 604 7.57 -8.58 8.56
CA PRO A 604 7.82 -10.02 8.43
C PRO A 604 6.61 -10.85 8.01
N GLN A 605 5.40 -10.40 8.36
CA GLN A 605 4.16 -11.10 8.03
C GLN A 605 3.89 -11.10 6.52
N ARG A 606 4.29 -10.03 5.81
CA ARG A 606 4.10 -9.86 4.37
C ARG A 606 4.92 -10.86 3.53
N VAL A 607 5.99 -11.43 4.09
CA VAL A 607 6.75 -12.53 3.45
C VAL A 607 5.89 -13.78 3.23
N ASN A 608 5.04 -14.14 4.18
CA ASN A 608 4.14 -15.28 4.00
C ASN A 608 2.97 -14.95 3.05
N VAL A 609 2.57 -13.68 3.01
CA VAL A 609 1.54 -13.18 2.08
C VAL A 609 2.06 -13.19 0.64
N SER A 610 3.34 -12.90 0.39
CA SER A 610 3.93 -13.01 -0.95
C SER A 610 3.90 -14.43 -1.53
N GLY A 611 3.84 -15.44 -0.67
CA GLY A 611 3.58 -16.82 -1.07
C GLY A 611 2.19 -17.07 -1.69
N LYS A 612 1.23 -16.15 -1.52
CA LYS A 612 -0.16 -16.26 -1.97
C LYS A 612 -0.49 -15.46 -3.23
N LEU A 613 0.42 -14.59 -3.67
CA LEU A 613 0.26 -13.71 -4.82
C LEU A 613 -0.23 -14.49 -6.05
N ASP A 614 -1.28 -13.97 -6.67
CA ASP A 614 -1.87 -14.48 -7.91
C ASP A 614 -2.11 -13.38 -8.95
N LEU A 615 -2.03 -12.10 -8.58
CA LEU A 615 -2.03 -10.95 -9.47
C LEU A 615 -0.90 -10.01 -9.09
N ILE A 616 -0.17 -9.48 -10.07
CA ILE A 616 0.86 -8.45 -9.87
C ILE A 616 0.59 -7.32 -10.84
N SER A 617 0.39 -6.13 -10.29
CA SER A 617 0.33 -4.89 -11.03
C SER A 617 1.71 -4.25 -11.07
N PHE A 618 2.11 -3.77 -12.25
CA PHE A 618 3.36 -3.07 -12.48
C PHE A 618 3.06 -1.65 -12.94
N ASP A 619 3.79 -0.69 -12.37
CA ASP A 619 3.93 0.60 -13.03
C ASP A 619 4.78 0.47 -14.30
N LYS A 620 4.63 1.38 -15.25
CA LYS A 620 5.34 1.32 -16.54
C LYS A 620 6.71 2.01 -16.45
N THR A 621 6.70 3.31 -16.17
CA THR A 621 7.87 4.19 -16.28
C THR A 621 8.82 3.92 -15.11
N GLY A 622 10.11 3.80 -15.40
CA GLY A 622 11.13 3.45 -14.40
C GLY A 622 11.02 2.06 -13.75
N THR A 623 9.93 1.34 -14.02
CA THR A 623 9.68 -0.02 -13.51
C THR A 623 9.90 -1.05 -14.61
N LEU A 624 9.07 -1.06 -15.65
CA LEU A 624 9.19 -1.96 -16.81
C LEU A 624 10.15 -1.40 -17.87
N THR A 625 10.12 -0.07 -18.03
CA THR A 625 10.97 0.69 -18.96
C THR A 625 12.09 1.39 -18.21
N GLU A 626 13.13 1.84 -18.93
CA GLU A 626 14.16 2.70 -18.38
C GLU A 626 13.56 4.04 -17.85
N ASP A 627 14.30 4.74 -16.97
CA ASP A 627 13.91 6.02 -16.40
C ASP A 627 13.98 7.11 -17.49
N GLY A 628 12.85 7.33 -18.19
CA GLY A 628 12.71 8.36 -19.21
C GLY A 628 12.56 7.82 -20.63
N LEU A 629 12.51 8.76 -21.56
CA LEU A 629 12.33 8.52 -22.99
C LEU A 629 13.68 8.69 -23.70
N ASP A 630 14.03 7.74 -24.55
CA ASP A 630 15.20 7.85 -25.42
C ASP A 630 14.79 8.34 -26.80
N ILE A 631 15.66 9.11 -27.44
CA ILE A 631 15.44 9.53 -28.84
C ILE A 631 15.72 8.32 -29.71
N MET A 632 14.67 7.80 -30.36
CA MET A 632 14.79 6.78 -31.40
C MET A 632 15.50 7.38 -32.62
N GLY A 633 15.15 8.63 -32.94
CA GLY A 633 15.77 9.41 -33.99
C GLY A 633 14.94 10.62 -34.38
N VAL A 634 15.36 11.26 -35.45
CA VAL A 634 14.79 12.52 -35.95
C VAL A 634 14.41 12.34 -37.41
N SER A 635 13.19 12.74 -37.77
CA SER A 635 12.65 12.66 -39.12
C SER A 635 12.58 14.08 -39.70
N VAL A 636 13.29 14.30 -40.80
CA VAL A 636 13.53 15.62 -41.40
C VAL A 636 12.80 15.70 -42.73
N ILE A 637 12.38 16.89 -43.13
CA ILE A 637 11.78 17.13 -44.44
C ILE A 637 12.85 17.01 -45.54
N GLU A 638 12.65 16.09 -46.48
CA GLU A 638 13.46 15.89 -47.68
C GLU A 638 12.60 16.17 -48.92
N GLY A 639 12.75 17.36 -49.53
CA GLY A 639 11.94 17.75 -50.68
C GLY A 639 10.47 18.00 -50.29
N SER A 640 9.56 17.12 -50.70
CA SER A 640 8.11 17.20 -50.43
C SER A 640 7.61 16.18 -49.39
N GLU A 641 8.48 15.31 -48.90
CA GLU A 641 8.13 14.22 -47.99
C GLU A 641 8.99 14.28 -46.73
N LEU A 642 8.45 13.72 -45.64
CA LEU A 642 9.22 13.48 -44.43
C LEU A 642 10.05 12.20 -44.62
N GLY A 643 11.38 12.33 -44.52
CA GLY A 643 12.32 11.24 -44.76
C GLY A 643 12.45 10.25 -43.59
N ASP A 644 13.25 9.20 -43.82
CA ASP A 644 13.51 8.14 -42.85
C ASP A 644 14.10 8.65 -41.54
N LEU A 645 13.87 7.90 -40.46
CA LEU A 645 14.35 8.24 -39.13
C LEU A 645 15.88 8.21 -39.03
N ARG A 646 16.50 9.34 -38.69
CA ARG A 646 17.95 9.47 -38.48
C ARG A 646 18.28 9.32 -36.99
N SER A 647 19.03 8.26 -36.63
CA SER A 647 19.37 7.96 -35.22
C SER A 647 20.60 8.72 -34.68
N ASN A 648 21.44 9.31 -35.52
CA ASN A 648 22.66 10.02 -35.11
C ASN A 648 22.63 11.50 -35.47
N SER A 649 22.97 12.38 -34.52
CA SER A 649 23.06 13.83 -34.72
C SER A 649 24.11 14.25 -35.75
N GLY A 650 25.19 13.47 -35.91
CA GLY A 650 26.21 13.71 -36.94
C GLY A 650 25.67 13.74 -38.37
N ASN A 651 24.52 13.11 -38.63
CA ASN A 651 23.86 13.11 -39.94
C ASN A 651 22.91 14.30 -40.15
N LEU A 652 22.71 15.17 -39.15
CA LEU A 652 21.89 16.38 -39.24
C LEU A 652 22.71 17.63 -39.63
N CYS A 653 24.01 17.63 -39.37
CA CYS A 653 24.88 18.76 -39.73
C CYS A 653 25.09 18.81 -41.24
N SER A 654 24.45 19.78 -41.91
CA SER A 654 24.96 20.32 -43.17
C SER A 654 26.41 20.80 -42.94
N LYS A 655 27.28 20.69 -43.96
CA LYS A 655 28.67 21.19 -43.87
C LYS A 655 28.74 22.67 -43.49
N ASP A 656 27.67 23.42 -43.77
CA ASP A 656 27.47 24.80 -43.34
C ASP A 656 26.46 24.87 -42.18
N LEU A 657 26.95 25.06 -40.95
CA LEU A 657 26.09 25.30 -39.78
C LEU A 657 25.21 26.57 -39.98
N LEU A 658 25.66 27.56 -40.75
CA LEU A 658 24.88 28.79 -40.99
C LEU A 658 23.79 28.65 -42.07
N SER A 659 23.58 27.48 -42.69
CA SER A 659 22.47 27.30 -43.63
C SER A 659 21.12 27.32 -42.90
N ASN A 660 20.11 27.99 -43.47
CA ASN A 660 18.74 28.01 -42.95
C ASN A 660 17.96 26.79 -43.49
N ASP A 661 18.51 25.59 -43.30
CA ASP A 661 17.91 24.35 -43.81
C ASP A 661 17.07 23.67 -42.73
N SER A 662 16.03 22.92 -43.13
CA SER A 662 15.20 22.14 -42.19
C SER A 662 15.99 21.24 -41.22
N PRO A 663 17.08 20.54 -41.60
CA PRO A 663 17.84 19.71 -40.64
C PRO A 663 18.58 20.56 -39.59
N SER A 664 19.13 21.71 -40.01
CA SER A 664 19.86 22.62 -39.13
C SER A 664 18.92 23.30 -38.13
N ASN A 665 17.75 23.78 -38.59
CA ASN A 665 16.74 24.39 -37.73
C ASN A 665 16.18 23.39 -36.70
N LEU A 666 16.05 22.12 -37.08
CA LEU A 666 15.66 21.07 -36.16
C LEU A 666 16.73 20.79 -35.09
N LEU A 667 18.01 20.77 -35.47
CA LEU A 667 19.13 20.68 -34.54
C LEU A 667 19.16 21.88 -33.58
N TYR A 668 18.97 23.10 -34.08
CA TYR A 668 18.91 24.32 -33.25
C TYR A 668 17.71 24.34 -32.32
N THR A 669 16.56 23.84 -32.77
CA THR A 669 15.39 23.65 -31.91
C THR A 669 15.71 22.68 -30.76
N MET A 670 16.36 21.54 -31.04
CA MET A 670 16.79 20.60 -29.98
C MET A 670 17.83 21.19 -29.02
N ALA A 671 18.75 22.01 -29.53
CA ALA A 671 19.81 22.63 -28.73
C ALA A 671 19.31 23.81 -27.86
N THR A 672 18.25 24.53 -28.28
CA THR A 672 17.84 25.79 -27.64
C THR A 672 16.45 25.78 -27.02
N CYS A 673 15.49 25.03 -27.56
CA CYS A 673 14.14 24.92 -27.01
C CYS A 673 14.13 23.96 -25.83
N HIS A 674 14.70 24.37 -24.72
CA HIS A 674 14.76 23.57 -23.51
C HIS A 674 14.72 24.42 -22.25
N MET A 675 14.16 23.89 -21.16
CA MET A 675 14.13 24.51 -19.82
C MET A 675 15.29 23.99 -18.94
N LEU A 676 16.46 23.76 -19.52
CA LEU A 676 17.63 23.34 -18.76
C LEU A 676 18.21 24.51 -17.97
N ARG A 677 18.73 24.18 -16.79
CA ARG A 677 19.47 25.03 -15.87
C ARG A 677 20.77 24.34 -15.47
N TYR A 678 21.80 25.11 -15.17
CA TYR A 678 23.06 24.56 -14.69
C TYR A 678 23.17 24.79 -13.18
N VAL A 679 22.95 23.73 -12.39
CA VAL A 679 22.97 23.79 -10.91
C VAL A 679 24.08 22.86 -10.42
N ASP A 680 25.00 23.37 -9.60
CA ASP A 680 26.10 22.62 -8.98
C ASP A 680 26.94 21.74 -9.94
N GLY A 681 27.06 22.13 -11.22
CA GLY A 681 27.82 21.40 -12.23
C GLY A 681 27.01 20.40 -13.07
N GLU A 682 25.74 20.19 -12.74
CA GLU A 682 24.84 19.29 -13.46
C GLU A 682 23.74 20.06 -14.22
N LEU A 683 23.34 19.53 -15.37
CA LEU A 683 22.18 20.03 -16.10
C LEU A 683 20.90 19.50 -15.45
N VAL A 684 20.13 20.43 -14.89
CA VAL A 684 18.84 20.16 -14.24
C VAL A 684 17.72 20.72 -15.10
N GLY A 685 16.70 19.92 -15.37
CA GLY A 685 15.54 20.33 -16.16
C GLY A 685 14.68 19.14 -16.52
N ASP A 686 13.79 19.32 -17.49
CA ASP A 686 12.94 18.25 -17.97
C ASP A 686 13.78 17.10 -18.57
N PRO A 687 13.51 15.82 -18.25
CA PRO A 687 14.27 14.70 -18.81
C PRO A 687 14.31 14.65 -20.34
N LEU A 688 13.23 15.06 -21.02
CA LEU A 688 13.17 15.10 -22.48
C LEU A 688 14.11 16.17 -23.02
N ASP A 689 14.13 17.32 -22.35
CA ASP A 689 15.00 18.44 -22.67
C ASP A 689 16.47 18.05 -22.50
N ILE A 690 16.78 17.33 -21.42
CA ILE A 690 18.12 16.79 -21.18
C ILE A 690 18.48 15.79 -22.30
N LYS A 691 17.56 14.91 -22.70
CA LYS A 691 17.81 13.90 -23.74
C LYS A 691 17.97 14.53 -25.13
N MET A 692 17.12 15.49 -25.50
CA MET A 692 17.26 16.29 -26.72
C MET A 692 18.60 17.01 -26.76
N PHE A 693 18.96 17.70 -25.68
CA PHE A 693 20.23 18.42 -25.61
C PHE A 693 21.43 17.47 -25.69
N LYS A 694 21.42 16.36 -24.93
CA LYS A 694 22.47 15.33 -24.98
C LYS A 694 22.59 14.70 -26.37
N PHE A 695 21.49 14.51 -27.08
CA PHE A 695 21.49 13.99 -28.45
C PHE A 695 22.24 14.91 -29.42
N THR A 696 22.16 16.23 -29.22
CA THR A 696 22.93 17.18 -30.04
C THR A 696 24.44 17.12 -29.78
N HIS A 697 24.87 16.68 -28.60
CA HIS A 697 26.26 16.77 -28.10
C HIS A 697 26.80 18.20 -27.91
N TRP A 698 25.92 19.20 -27.81
CA TRP A 698 26.31 20.59 -27.54
C TRP A 698 26.66 20.81 -26.05
N SER A 699 27.40 21.87 -25.77
CA SER A 699 27.72 22.33 -24.41
C SER A 699 26.83 23.49 -24.00
N TYR A 700 26.41 23.49 -22.73
CA TYR A 700 25.54 24.49 -22.13
C TYR A 700 26.33 25.28 -21.09
N SER A 701 26.25 26.61 -21.13
CA SER A 701 26.92 27.50 -20.17
C SER A 701 25.98 28.60 -19.66
N GLU A 702 25.80 28.69 -18.35
CA GLU A 702 25.25 29.85 -17.65
C GLU A 702 26.42 30.58 -16.94
N GLU A 703 27.07 31.55 -17.60
CA GLU A 703 28.06 32.40 -16.91
C GLU A 703 27.32 33.40 -15.99
N ASN A 704 27.47 33.27 -14.67
CA ASN A 704 27.14 34.37 -13.75
C ASN A 704 28.21 35.47 -13.92
N PHE A 705 27.82 36.71 -14.26
CA PHE A 705 28.74 37.84 -14.53
C PHE A 705 29.73 38.22 -13.40
N LEU A 706 29.76 37.49 -12.27
CA LEU A 706 30.68 37.78 -11.17
C LEU A 706 32.15 37.43 -11.49
N ASN A 707 32.48 36.58 -12.48
CA ASN A 707 33.85 36.03 -12.60
C ASN A 707 34.68 36.38 -13.85
N LYS A 708 34.22 37.20 -14.81
CA LYS A 708 35.08 37.70 -15.90
C LYS A 708 35.26 39.21 -15.85
N LYS A 709 36.47 39.63 -15.43
CA LYS A 709 36.99 40.99 -15.64
C LYS A 709 37.15 41.21 -17.14
N MET A 710 36.18 41.82 -17.82
CA MET A 710 36.36 42.27 -19.21
C MET A 710 36.59 43.78 -19.31
N SER A 711 37.41 44.10 -20.30
CA SER A 711 37.99 45.38 -20.65
C SER A 711 36.96 46.40 -21.14
N SER A 712 37.32 47.67 -20.99
CA SER A 712 36.50 48.88 -21.05
C SER A 712 35.90 49.26 -22.42
N GLU A 713 36.02 48.44 -23.46
CA GLU A 713 35.64 48.85 -24.84
C GLU A 713 34.28 48.35 -25.33
N GLN A 714 33.48 47.69 -24.47
CA GLN A 714 32.11 47.26 -24.81
C GLN A 714 31.03 47.99 -23.97
N ALA A 715 31.25 49.27 -23.65
CA ALA A 715 30.41 50.02 -22.71
C ALA A 715 29.02 50.42 -23.25
N GLU A 716 28.86 50.65 -24.55
CA GLU A 716 27.58 51.17 -25.09
C GLU A 716 26.49 50.09 -25.15
N ASP A 717 26.85 48.84 -25.47
CA ASP A 717 25.91 47.71 -25.39
C ASP A 717 25.79 47.18 -23.94
N ALA A 718 26.84 47.30 -23.11
CA ALA A 718 26.82 46.83 -21.71
C ALA A 718 26.07 47.75 -20.74
N ALA A 719 25.97 49.06 -21.02
CA ALA A 719 25.18 49.98 -20.19
C ALA A 719 23.68 49.65 -20.22
N TYR A 720 23.18 49.14 -21.36
CA TYR A 720 21.81 48.67 -21.49
C TYR A 720 21.58 47.29 -20.85
N VAL A 721 22.63 46.44 -20.83
CA VAL A 721 22.65 45.15 -20.10
C VAL A 721 22.62 45.33 -18.58
N ARG A 722 23.21 46.42 -18.04
CA ARG A 722 23.13 46.74 -16.60
C ARG A 722 21.72 47.09 -16.13
N THR A 723 20.90 47.65 -17.02
CA THR A 723 19.57 48.14 -16.66
C THR A 723 18.48 47.07 -16.70
N GLN A 724 18.69 45.94 -17.38
CA GLN A 724 17.69 44.88 -17.47
C GLN A 724 18.35 43.51 -17.58
N GLN A 725 18.18 42.69 -16.52
CA GLN A 725 17.97 41.24 -16.56
C GLN A 725 19.01 40.36 -17.29
N LEU A 726 19.77 39.57 -16.50
CA LEU A 726 20.27 38.20 -16.82
C LEU A 726 21.15 38.06 -18.10
N ILE A 727 22.40 37.58 -17.99
CA ILE A 727 23.07 37.02 -19.18
C ILE A 727 22.21 35.85 -19.66
N PRO A 728 21.79 35.83 -20.93
CA PRO A 728 21.06 34.69 -21.48
C PRO A 728 21.95 33.43 -21.45
N PRO A 729 21.41 32.26 -21.13
CA PRO A 729 22.16 31.01 -21.26
C PRO A 729 22.65 30.84 -22.70
N THR A 730 23.90 30.39 -22.85
CA THR A 730 24.54 30.18 -24.15
C THR A 730 24.75 28.69 -24.39
N VAL A 731 24.43 28.23 -25.59
CA VAL A 731 24.74 26.87 -26.04
C VAL A 731 25.73 26.91 -27.21
N SER A 732 26.69 25.99 -27.20
CA SER A 732 27.78 25.93 -28.18
C SER A 732 27.95 24.51 -28.74
N PRO A 733 28.29 24.36 -30.03
CA PRO A 733 28.46 23.04 -30.64
C PRO A 733 29.71 22.31 -30.13
N PRO A 734 29.77 20.97 -30.25
CA PRO A 734 30.98 20.21 -29.94
C PRO A 734 32.12 20.56 -30.92
N TRP A 735 33.20 21.13 -30.40
CA TRP A 735 34.36 21.53 -31.20
C TRP A 735 35.28 20.33 -31.52
N ASN A 736 35.03 19.64 -32.63
CA ASN A 736 35.94 18.62 -33.18
C ASN A 736 35.91 18.62 -34.73
N SER A 737 36.40 19.69 -35.38
CA SER A 737 36.95 19.60 -36.75
C SER A 737 37.74 20.86 -37.14
N PRO A 738 38.96 20.74 -37.70
CA PRO A 738 39.86 21.86 -38.01
C PRO A 738 39.60 22.56 -39.37
N SER A 739 38.36 22.58 -39.89
CA SER A 739 38.11 23.04 -41.28
C SER A 739 36.93 24.00 -41.49
N ASN A 740 36.56 24.83 -40.50
CA ASN A 740 35.61 25.93 -40.71
C ASN A 740 36.25 27.29 -40.39
N ASN A 741 36.04 28.28 -41.26
CA ASN A 741 36.55 29.66 -41.15
C ASN A 741 35.87 30.49 -40.03
N TYR A 742 35.11 29.86 -39.13
CA TYR A 742 34.32 30.52 -38.09
C TYR A 742 34.96 30.32 -36.72
N THR A 743 34.90 31.33 -35.86
CA THR A 743 35.31 31.19 -34.45
C THR A 743 34.21 30.49 -33.64
N GLU A 744 34.57 29.86 -32.52
CA GLU A 744 33.61 29.27 -31.57
C GLU A 744 32.48 30.26 -31.22
N SER A 745 32.85 31.53 -30.99
CA SER A 745 31.92 32.63 -30.70
C SER A 745 30.94 33.00 -31.83
N ASP A 746 31.20 32.57 -33.07
CA ASP A 746 30.30 32.84 -34.20
C ASP A 746 29.18 31.80 -34.29
N LEU A 747 29.35 30.63 -33.66
CA LEU A 747 28.41 29.51 -33.68
C LEU A 747 27.63 29.34 -32.36
N GLU A 748 27.94 30.17 -31.35
CA GLU A 748 27.22 30.23 -30.09
C GLU A 748 25.78 30.71 -30.29
N LEU A 749 24.82 30.07 -29.62
CA LEU A 749 23.42 30.47 -29.62
C LEU A 749 23.06 31.02 -28.23
N GLY A 750 22.73 32.31 -28.17
CA GLY A 750 22.26 32.95 -26.94
C GLY A 750 20.74 32.88 -26.82
N ILE A 751 20.23 32.29 -25.75
CA ILE A 751 18.79 32.15 -25.48
C ILE A 751 18.26 33.45 -24.89
N VAL A 752 17.77 34.35 -25.75
CA VAL A 752 17.33 35.71 -25.37
C VAL A 752 16.08 35.66 -24.49
N ARG A 753 15.09 34.86 -24.87
CA ARG A 753 13.83 34.76 -24.16
C ARG A 753 13.16 33.41 -24.35
N THR A 754 12.69 32.83 -23.26
CA THR A 754 11.98 31.56 -23.23
C THR A 754 10.49 31.79 -22.96
N PHE A 755 9.64 31.30 -23.84
CA PHE A 755 8.21 31.14 -23.60
C PHE A 755 7.99 29.71 -23.12
N GLU A 756 7.80 29.56 -21.81
CA GLU A 756 7.66 28.26 -21.15
C GLU A 756 6.53 27.44 -21.76
N PHE A 757 6.63 26.12 -21.60
CA PHE A 757 5.55 25.23 -21.99
C PHE A 757 4.28 25.56 -21.22
N VAL A 758 3.19 25.77 -21.95
CA VAL A 758 1.86 25.96 -21.36
C VAL A 758 1.01 24.77 -21.78
N SER A 759 0.48 24.03 -20.81
CA SER A 759 -0.30 22.80 -21.06
C SER A 759 -1.49 23.04 -21.99
N GLN A 760 -2.17 24.18 -21.85
CA GLN A 760 -3.29 24.59 -22.72
C GLN A 760 -2.86 24.79 -24.18
N LEU A 761 -1.65 25.31 -24.41
CA LEU A 761 -1.11 25.58 -25.75
C LEU A 761 -0.33 24.41 -26.33
N ARG A 762 0.04 23.43 -25.49
CA ARG A 762 0.81 22.22 -25.85
C ARG A 762 2.12 22.49 -26.60
N ARG A 763 2.76 23.63 -26.33
CA ARG A 763 4.01 24.06 -26.98
C ARG A 763 4.82 25.03 -26.14
N MET A 764 6.10 25.16 -26.50
CA MET A 764 7.02 26.17 -25.98
C MET A 764 7.81 26.81 -27.12
N ALA A 765 8.26 28.04 -26.92
CA ALA A 765 9.02 28.80 -27.91
C ALA A 765 10.23 29.47 -27.28
N VAL A 766 11.29 29.65 -28.05
CA VAL A 766 12.49 30.36 -27.61
C VAL A 766 12.94 31.32 -28.71
N ILE A 767 13.30 32.53 -28.31
CA ILE A 767 13.99 33.50 -29.17
C ILE A 767 15.47 33.36 -28.94
N VAL A 768 16.22 33.08 -30.01
CA VAL A 768 17.66 32.83 -30.00
C VAL A 768 18.36 33.89 -30.83
N LYS A 769 19.56 34.28 -30.39
CA LYS A 769 20.48 35.13 -31.15
C LYS A 769 21.68 34.28 -31.61
N HIS A 770 22.01 34.36 -32.90
CA HIS A 770 23.14 33.64 -33.50
C HIS A 770 24.43 34.45 -33.36
N GLY A 771 25.36 33.98 -32.51
CA GLY A 771 26.70 34.50 -32.32
C GLY A 771 26.79 36.04 -32.28
N LYS A 772 27.74 36.58 -33.04
CA LYS A 772 27.90 38.04 -33.23
C LYS A 772 26.92 38.64 -34.24
N PHE A 773 26.14 37.81 -34.95
CA PHE A 773 25.22 38.31 -35.95
C PHE A 773 24.02 39.00 -35.28
N LYS A 774 23.48 40.04 -35.94
CA LYS A 774 22.22 40.70 -35.53
C LYS A 774 20.97 39.87 -35.89
N LYS A 775 21.15 38.60 -36.28
CA LYS A 775 20.06 37.69 -36.65
C LYS A 775 19.50 37.04 -35.39
N MET A 776 18.19 37.07 -35.27
CA MET A 776 17.46 36.34 -34.24
C MET A 776 16.47 35.41 -34.92
N ASP A 777 16.37 34.20 -34.40
CA ASP A 777 15.45 33.19 -34.88
C ASP A 777 14.58 32.72 -33.71
N ALA A 778 13.33 32.40 -33.99
CA ALA A 778 12.40 31.80 -33.06
C ALA A 778 12.31 30.31 -33.36
N TYR A 779 12.55 29.49 -32.35
CA TYR A 779 12.38 28.05 -32.42
C TYR A 779 11.22 27.63 -31.53
N VAL A 780 10.42 26.69 -32.02
CA VAL A 780 9.21 26.21 -31.36
C VAL A 780 9.22 24.69 -31.36
N LYS A 781 8.89 24.10 -30.22
CA LYS A 781 8.59 22.67 -30.13
C LYS A 781 7.27 22.45 -29.40
N GLY A 782 6.55 21.41 -29.79
CA GLY A 782 5.26 21.11 -29.19
C GLY A 782 4.62 19.86 -29.77
N ALA A 783 3.36 19.67 -29.43
CA ALA A 783 2.58 18.56 -29.93
C ALA A 783 2.29 18.71 -31.44
N PRO A 784 2.35 17.63 -32.24
CA PRO A 784 2.17 17.69 -33.68
C PRO A 784 0.79 18.23 -34.10
N GLU A 785 -0.26 17.96 -33.33
CA GLU A 785 -1.62 18.38 -33.63
C GLU A 785 -1.83 19.90 -33.55
N ILE A 786 -0.99 20.64 -32.80
CA ILE A 786 -1.12 22.11 -32.69
C ILE A 786 -0.30 22.86 -33.74
N MET A 787 0.66 22.19 -34.40
CA MET A 787 1.55 22.85 -35.37
C MET A 787 0.80 23.44 -36.58
N PRO A 788 -0.24 22.79 -37.14
CA PRO A 788 -1.02 23.37 -38.25
C PRO A 788 -1.66 24.73 -37.92
N SER A 789 -1.88 25.04 -36.64
CA SER A 789 -2.48 26.32 -36.22
C SER A 789 -1.51 27.50 -36.22
N ILE A 790 -0.20 27.26 -36.29
CA ILE A 790 0.85 28.28 -36.16
C ILE A 790 1.93 28.24 -37.24
N CYS A 791 2.01 27.14 -37.97
CA CYS A 791 2.93 26.99 -39.09
C CYS A 791 2.23 27.34 -40.41
N LYS A 792 3.01 27.75 -41.41
CA LYS A 792 2.49 27.99 -42.76
C LYS A 792 2.05 26.66 -43.37
N PRO A 793 0.88 26.60 -44.03
CA PRO A 793 0.39 25.37 -44.64
C PRO A 793 1.33 24.82 -45.72
N GLU A 794 2.03 25.69 -46.46
CA GLU A 794 3.03 25.26 -47.45
C GLU A 794 4.30 24.61 -46.87
N SER A 795 4.55 24.73 -45.57
CA SER A 795 5.73 24.14 -44.93
C SER A 795 5.57 22.65 -44.56
N PHE A 796 4.35 22.11 -44.65
CA PHE A 796 4.07 20.72 -44.29
C PHE A 796 4.34 19.75 -45.45
N PRO A 797 4.96 18.58 -45.19
CA PRO A 797 5.15 17.53 -46.19
C PRO A 797 3.83 16.80 -46.49
N ALA A 798 3.73 16.19 -47.68
CA ALA A 798 2.50 15.52 -48.13
C ALA A 798 2.12 14.30 -47.26
N ASN A 799 3.12 13.57 -46.76
CA ASN A 799 2.96 12.39 -45.90
C ASN A 799 2.94 12.70 -44.40
N TYR A 800 2.74 13.98 -44.00
CA TYR A 800 2.78 14.41 -42.59
C TYR A 800 1.88 13.57 -41.67
N GLN A 801 0.60 13.42 -42.04
CA GLN A 801 -0.39 12.73 -41.21
C GLN A 801 -0.13 11.22 -41.17
N GLU A 802 0.19 10.61 -42.30
CA GLU A 802 0.48 9.17 -42.39
C GLU A 802 1.68 8.77 -41.50
N VAL A 803 2.76 9.56 -41.53
CA VAL A 803 3.94 9.30 -40.71
C VAL A 803 3.66 9.55 -39.22
N LEU A 804 2.87 10.57 -38.91
CA LEU A 804 2.43 10.84 -37.54
C LEU A 804 1.59 9.66 -36.99
N ASP A 805 0.62 9.19 -37.77
CA ASP A 805 -0.26 8.07 -37.41
C ASP A 805 0.56 6.78 -37.23
N TYR A 806 1.53 6.53 -38.12
CA TYR A 806 2.44 5.39 -38.00
C TYR A 806 3.22 5.40 -36.68
N TYR A 807 3.83 6.54 -36.31
CA TYR A 807 4.62 6.61 -35.08
C TYR A 807 3.75 6.56 -33.82
N THR A 808 2.62 7.29 -33.82
CA THR A 808 1.70 7.34 -32.68
C THR A 808 1.00 6.00 -32.44
N HIS A 809 0.59 5.29 -33.50
CA HIS A 809 0.02 3.95 -33.42
C HIS A 809 1.00 2.92 -32.86
N ASN A 810 2.29 3.05 -33.21
CA ASN A 810 3.34 2.22 -32.63
C ASN A 810 3.75 2.63 -31.20
N GLY A 811 3.04 3.59 -30.60
CA GLY A 811 3.25 4.03 -29.22
C GLY A 811 4.50 4.89 -29.02
N PHE A 812 5.12 5.36 -30.10
CA PHE A 812 6.21 6.31 -30.02
C PHE A 812 5.68 7.70 -29.65
N ARG A 813 6.52 8.48 -28.98
CA ARG A 813 6.19 9.86 -28.64
C ARG A 813 6.82 10.78 -29.66
N VAL A 814 5.99 11.59 -30.31
CA VAL A 814 6.41 12.49 -31.39
C VAL A 814 6.37 13.93 -30.89
N ILE A 815 7.45 14.68 -31.10
CA ILE A 815 7.51 16.13 -30.88
C ILE A 815 7.75 16.80 -32.22
N ALA A 816 6.88 17.75 -32.55
CA ALA A 816 7.01 18.53 -33.76
C ALA A 816 7.81 19.81 -33.49
N CYS A 817 8.66 20.17 -34.44
CA CYS A 817 9.51 21.35 -34.36
C CYS A 817 9.25 22.29 -35.53
N ALA A 818 9.28 23.59 -35.24
CA ALA A 818 9.11 24.65 -36.23
C ALA A 818 10.04 25.82 -35.93
N SER A 819 10.36 26.61 -36.95
CA SER A 819 11.27 27.75 -36.84
C SER A 819 10.75 28.97 -37.59
N LYS A 820 11.15 30.16 -37.17
CA LYS A 820 10.82 31.42 -37.83
C LYS A 820 11.97 32.40 -37.71
N GLN A 821 12.34 32.99 -38.84
CA GLN A 821 13.35 34.04 -38.85
C GLN A 821 12.75 35.39 -38.42
N LEU A 822 13.37 36.06 -37.44
CA LEU A 822 12.94 37.37 -36.95
C LEU A 822 13.82 38.48 -37.54
N GLU A 823 13.34 39.07 -38.64
CA GLU A 823 14.04 40.17 -39.29
C GLU A 823 14.09 41.43 -38.40
N ASN A 824 15.28 42.04 -38.29
CA ASN A 824 15.52 43.31 -37.57
C ASN A 824 15.02 43.35 -36.12
N CYS A 825 15.11 42.23 -35.39
CA CYS A 825 14.73 42.17 -33.97
C CYS A 825 15.85 42.68 -33.05
N THR A 826 15.61 43.78 -32.33
CA THR A 826 16.51 44.25 -31.27
C THR A 826 16.27 43.48 -29.97
N TRP A 827 17.26 43.41 -29.09
CA TRP A 827 17.14 42.73 -27.79
C TRP A 827 15.94 43.25 -26.95
N ALA A 828 15.76 44.57 -26.91
CA ALA A 828 14.62 45.19 -26.22
C ALA A 828 13.26 44.84 -26.84
N LYS A 829 13.20 44.67 -28.17
CA LYS A 829 11.99 44.21 -28.86
C LYS A 829 11.70 42.76 -28.48
N ALA A 830 12.71 41.87 -28.54
CA ALA A 830 12.57 40.46 -28.17
C ALA A 830 12.04 40.27 -26.74
N GLN A 831 12.52 41.07 -25.77
CA GLN A 831 12.05 41.05 -24.38
C GLN A 831 10.60 41.55 -24.18
N ARG A 832 10.05 42.33 -25.13
CA ARG A 832 8.69 42.86 -25.07
C ARG A 832 7.70 42.14 -25.98
N MET A 833 8.16 41.27 -26.88
CA MET A 833 7.29 40.51 -27.78
C MET A 833 6.27 39.69 -27.00
N LYS A 834 5.03 39.68 -27.46
CA LYS A 834 4.05 38.76 -26.88
C LYS A 834 4.20 37.38 -27.48
N ARG A 835 3.74 36.35 -26.77
CA ARG A 835 3.82 34.95 -27.21
C ARG A 835 3.17 34.76 -28.58
N GLU A 836 2.02 35.39 -28.80
CA GLU A 836 1.24 35.26 -30.04
C GLU A 836 1.96 35.84 -31.27
N GLN A 837 2.92 36.76 -31.07
CA GLN A 837 3.72 37.36 -32.16
C GLN A 837 4.90 36.47 -32.58
N VAL A 838 5.34 35.59 -31.68
CA VAL A 838 6.44 34.65 -31.89
C VAL A 838 5.90 33.35 -32.46
N GLU A 839 4.79 32.86 -31.90
CA GLU A 839 4.13 31.61 -32.27
C GLU A 839 3.14 31.79 -33.44
N CYS A 840 3.57 32.38 -34.56
CA CYS A 840 2.77 32.53 -35.78
C CYS A 840 3.63 32.49 -37.05
N ASP A 841 3.07 32.03 -38.18
CA ASP A 841 3.73 31.94 -39.48
C ASP A 841 5.11 31.23 -39.46
N LEU A 842 5.21 30.14 -38.70
CA LEU A 842 6.44 29.34 -38.59
C LEU A 842 6.59 28.36 -39.77
N ASP A 843 7.82 27.96 -40.06
CA ASP A 843 8.13 26.90 -41.02
C ASP A 843 8.36 25.59 -40.26
N PHE A 844 7.56 24.57 -40.57
CA PHE A 844 7.72 23.23 -39.99
C PHE A 844 9.09 22.64 -40.39
N CYS A 845 9.77 22.00 -39.43
CA CYS A 845 11.14 21.50 -39.62
C CYS A 845 11.23 19.97 -39.64
N GLY A 846 10.40 19.28 -38.83
CA GLY A 846 10.41 17.83 -38.72
C GLY A 846 9.93 17.31 -37.37
N PHE A 847 10.07 16.00 -37.18
CA PHE A 847 9.70 15.29 -35.97
C PHE A 847 10.91 14.78 -35.19
N ILE A 848 10.81 14.85 -33.87
CA ILE A 848 11.67 14.12 -32.95
C ILE A 848 10.86 12.95 -32.40
N VAL A 849 11.34 11.73 -32.62
CA VAL A 849 10.65 10.51 -32.22
C VAL A 849 11.35 9.91 -31.02
N PHE A 850 10.59 9.70 -29.96
CA PHE A 850 11.05 9.11 -28.72
C PHE A 850 10.44 7.73 -28.51
N GLU A 851 11.24 6.83 -27.95
CA GLU A 851 10.79 5.51 -27.54
C GLU A 851 10.95 5.29 -26.03
N ASN A 852 10.05 4.48 -25.48
CA ASN A 852 10.19 3.93 -24.14
C ASN A 852 10.89 2.58 -24.22
N LYS A 853 12.18 2.58 -23.93
CA LYS A 853 12.99 1.36 -23.99
C LYS A 853 12.68 0.45 -22.80
N LEU A 854 12.44 -0.82 -23.07
CA LEU A 854 12.26 -1.85 -22.04
C LEU A 854 13.59 -2.15 -21.35
N LYS A 855 13.54 -2.40 -20.03
CA LYS A 855 14.71 -2.97 -19.34
C LYS A 855 14.98 -4.38 -19.84
N SER A 856 16.25 -4.74 -19.89
CA SER A 856 16.71 -6.02 -20.45
C SER A 856 16.11 -7.26 -19.76
N THR A 857 15.77 -7.17 -18.47
CA THR A 857 15.21 -8.30 -17.70
C THR A 857 13.69 -8.39 -17.77
N THR A 858 13.00 -7.32 -18.15
CA THR A 858 11.54 -7.19 -18.04
C THR A 858 10.79 -8.32 -18.74
N ALA A 859 11.06 -8.55 -20.02
CA ALA A 859 10.38 -9.60 -20.80
C ALA A 859 10.61 -11.01 -20.23
N THR A 860 11.77 -11.24 -19.61
CA THR A 860 12.08 -12.55 -18.99
C THR A 860 11.32 -12.77 -17.71
N VAL A 861 11.17 -11.74 -16.88
CA VAL A 861 10.41 -11.82 -15.64
C VAL A 861 8.92 -12.00 -15.90
N ILE A 862 8.35 -11.25 -16.85
CA ILE A 862 6.93 -11.39 -17.23
C ILE A 862 6.63 -12.80 -17.75
N ARG A 863 7.51 -13.37 -18.57
CA ARG A 863 7.37 -14.75 -19.03
C ARG A 863 7.36 -15.77 -17.88
N GLU A 864 8.27 -15.67 -16.91
CA GLU A 864 8.28 -16.56 -15.73
C GLU A 864 7.01 -16.42 -14.88
N LEU A 865 6.42 -15.22 -14.79
CA LEU A 865 5.14 -14.99 -14.09
C LEU A 865 3.97 -15.63 -14.85
N ASN A 866 3.93 -15.46 -16.17
CA ASN A 866 2.91 -16.04 -17.05
C ASN A 866 2.99 -17.58 -17.03
N ASP A 867 4.19 -18.17 -17.09
CA ASP A 867 4.42 -19.60 -16.93
C ASP A 867 3.88 -20.12 -15.59
N ALA A 868 4.03 -19.33 -14.52
CA ALA A 868 3.50 -19.64 -13.20
C ALA A 868 1.99 -19.36 -13.04
N ARG A 869 1.30 -18.91 -14.10
CA ARG A 869 -0.11 -18.46 -14.11
C ARG A 869 -0.40 -17.39 -13.07
N ILE A 870 0.54 -16.46 -12.88
CA ILE A 870 0.34 -15.23 -12.11
C ILE A 870 -0.07 -14.15 -13.08
N ARG A 871 -1.24 -13.57 -12.86
CA ARG A 871 -1.77 -12.53 -13.75
C ARG A 871 -0.90 -11.28 -13.63
N THR A 872 -0.46 -10.76 -14.77
CA THR A 872 0.28 -9.51 -14.87
C THR A 872 -0.65 -8.42 -15.40
N VAL A 873 -0.62 -7.26 -14.75
CA VAL A 873 -1.41 -6.07 -15.10
C VAL A 873 -0.46 -4.88 -15.14
N MET A 874 -0.59 -4.02 -16.13
CA MET A 874 0.10 -2.73 -16.17
C MET A 874 -0.84 -1.64 -15.68
N CYS A 875 -0.37 -0.79 -14.77
CA CYS A 875 -1.13 0.36 -14.25
C CYS A 875 -0.24 1.60 -14.28
N THR A 876 -0.51 2.54 -15.19
CA THR A 876 0.35 3.71 -15.45
C THR A 876 -0.46 4.97 -15.70
N GLY A 877 0.16 6.13 -15.48
CA GLY A 877 -0.36 7.44 -15.89
C GLY A 877 -0.12 7.80 -17.37
N ASP A 878 0.61 6.96 -18.11
CA ASP A 878 0.97 7.20 -19.51
C ASP A 878 -0.19 7.04 -20.50
N ASN A 879 0.05 7.43 -21.76
CA ASN A 879 -0.87 7.17 -22.87
C ASN A 879 -1.14 5.67 -23.02
N VAL A 880 -2.41 5.34 -23.30
CA VAL A 880 -2.89 3.97 -23.51
C VAL A 880 -2.19 3.24 -24.65
N LEU A 881 -1.95 3.88 -25.81
CA LEU A 881 -1.30 3.24 -26.96
C LEU A 881 0.15 2.86 -26.67
N THR A 882 0.90 3.79 -26.06
CA THR A 882 2.26 3.50 -25.58
C THR A 882 2.26 2.35 -24.58
N SER A 883 1.28 2.29 -23.69
CA SER A 883 1.16 1.24 -22.67
C SER A 883 0.83 -0.12 -23.29
N ILE A 884 -0.03 -0.16 -24.31
CA ILE A 884 -0.36 -1.37 -25.06
C ILE A 884 0.85 -1.87 -25.85
N CYS A 885 1.58 -0.99 -26.53
CA CYS A 885 2.81 -1.35 -27.24
C CYS A 885 3.85 -1.95 -26.29
N VAL A 886 4.10 -1.31 -25.14
CA VAL A 886 4.98 -1.83 -24.09
C VAL A 886 4.45 -3.18 -23.56
N GLY A 887 3.13 -3.29 -23.35
CA GLY A 887 2.47 -4.52 -22.92
C GLY A 887 2.68 -5.70 -23.88
N LYS A 888 2.60 -5.46 -25.19
CA LYS A 888 2.90 -6.46 -26.22
C LYS A 888 4.40 -6.82 -26.22
N ARG A 889 5.30 -5.84 -26.25
CA ARG A 889 6.76 -6.06 -26.29
C ARG A 889 7.30 -6.80 -25.05
N CYS A 890 6.72 -6.59 -23.87
CA CYS A 890 7.15 -7.32 -22.66
C CYS A 890 6.46 -8.69 -22.48
N GLY A 891 5.47 -9.02 -23.33
CA GLY A 891 4.71 -10.27 -23.27
C GLY A 891 3.61 -10.31 -22.20
N MET A 892 3.17 -9.16 -21.68
CA MET A 892 1.95 -9.08 -20.85
C MET A 892 0.70 -9.29 -21.71
N LEU A 893 0.73 -8.71 -22.91
CA LEU A 893 -0.24 -8.95 -23.97
C LEU A 893 0.40 -9.83 -25.05
N PRO A 894 -0.37 -10.72 -25.70
CA PRO A 894 0.08 -11.42 -26.89
C PRO A 894 0.35 -10.42 -28.03
N GLU A 895 1.41 -10.64 -28.81
CA GLU A 895 1.78 -9.77 -29.94
C GLU A 895 0.64 -9.66 -30.98
N ASP A 896 0.01 -10.80 -31.31
CA ASP A 896 -1.05 -10.94 -32.31
C ASP A 896 -2.49 -10.90 -31.73
N GLY A 897 -2.67 -10.63 -30.42
CA GLY A 897 -4.01 -10.64 -29.82
C GLY A 897 -4.72 -9.30 -29.91
N TYR A 898 -6.05 -9.35 -30.00
CA TYR A 898 -6.92 -8.17 -30.06
C TYR A 898 -6.99 -7.45 -28.72
N VAL A 899 -6.86 -6.13 -28.76
CA VAL A 899 -7.00 -5.26 -27.60
C VAL A 899 -8.16 -4.29 -27.83
N PHE A 900 -9.16 -4.36 -26.95
CA PHE A 900 -10.32 -3.47 -26.99
C PHE A 900 -10.14 -2.30 -26.02
N LEU A 901 -10.48 -1.11 -26.52
CA LEU A 901 -10.45 0.16 -25.79
C LEU A 901 -11.87 0.76 -25.77
N PRO A 902 -12.50 0.93 -24.60
CA PRO A 902 -13.78 1.61 -24.49
C PRO A 902 -13.62 3.12 -24.68
N ARG A 903 -14.61 3.73 -25.33
CA ARG A 903 -14.79 5.19 -25.45
C ARG A 903 -16.19 5.59 -25.04
N PHE A 904 -16.36 6.83 -24.61
CA PHE A 904 -17.69 7.41 -24.48
C PHE A 904 -18.26 7.67 -25.87
N ASP A 905 -19.51 7.27 -26.09
CA ASP A 905 -20.25 7.56 -27.32
C ASP A 905 -20.56 9.06 -27.39
N GLU A 906 -19.93 9.77 -28.33
CA GLU A 906 -20.13 11.21 -28.53
C GLU A 906 -21.54 11.52 -29.07
N GLU A 907 -22.19 10.58 -29.77
CA GLU A 907 -23.55 10.80 -30.30
C GLU A 907 -24.60 10.86 -29.18
N SER A 908 -24.27 10.36 -27.99
CA SER A 908 -25.11 10.44 -26.80
C SER A 908 -24.93 11.76 -26.04
N GLU A 909 -25.36 12.89 -26.62
CA GLU A 909 -25.43 14.22 -25.97
C GLU A 909 -26.48 14.28 -24.82
N SER A 910 -26.40 13.36 -23.86
CA SER A 910 -27.18 13.41 -22.63
C SER A 910 -26.43 14.27 -21.58
N ALA A 911 -27.14 15.22 -20.98
CA ALA A 911 -26.59 16.14 -19.98
C ALA A 911 -26.18 15.43 -18.67
N ASP A 912 -26.68 14.20 -18.44
CA ASP A 912 -26.38 13.39 -17.27
C ASP A 912 -25.17 12.47 -17.53
N GLU A 913 -24.09 12.62 -16.75
CA GLU A 913 -22.89 11.78 -16.86
C GLU A 913 -23.19 10.26 -16.72
N ALA A 914 -24.27 9.92 -16.01
CA ALA A 914 -24.70 8.55 -15.78
C ALA A 914 -25.27 7.84 -17.04
N SER A 915 -25.74 8.59 -18.04
CA SER A 915 -26.37 8.01 -19.25
C SER A 915 -25.44 7.85 -20.45
N ARG A 916 -24.15 8.20 -20.31
CA ARG A 916 -23.14 8.01 -21.36
C ARG A 916 -22.94 6.52 -21.65
N GLN A 917 -23.01 6.11 -22.92
CA GLN A 917 -22.75 4.74 -23.33
C GLN A 917 -21.27 4.54 -23.67
N LEU A 918 -20.77 3.31 -23.50
CA LEU A 918 -19.40 2.95 -23.87
C LEU A 918 -19.37 2.17 -25.18
N VAL A 919 -18.59 2.64 -26.14
CA VAL A 919 -18.28 1.95 -27.39
C VAL A 919 -16.94 1.24 -27.25
N TRP A 920 -16.94 -0.09 -27.37
CA TRP A 920 -15.75 -0.92 -27.20
C TRP A 920 -15.12 -1.24 -28.55
N GLN A 921 -14.12 -0.48 -28.97
CA GLN A 921 -13.49 -0.63 -30.29
C GLN A 921 -12.17 -1.41 -30.20
N ALA A 922 -11.90 -2.31 -31.14
CA ALA A 922 -10.58 -2.93 -31.27
C ALA A 922 -9.57 -1.95 -31.87
N ILE A 923 -8.34 -1.97 -31.36
CA ILE A 923 -7.28 -1.06 -31.83
C ILE A 923 -6.71 -1.52 -33.17
N GLU A 924 -6.58 -2.83 -33.35
CA GLU A 924 -6.01 -3.40 -34.57
C GLU A 924 -6.97 -3.30 -35.77
N ASN A 925 -8.27 -3.31 -35.54
CA ASN A 925 -9.29 -3.18 -36.57
C ASN A 925 -10.48 -2.35 -36.06
N ASN A 926 -10.64 -1.16 -36.64
CA ASN A 926 -11.69 -0.21 -36.26
C ASN A 926 -13.12 -0.69 -36.53
N GLU A 927 -13.31 -1.77 -37.31
CA GLU A 927 -14.62 -2.33 -37.64
C GLU A 927 -15.15 -3.33 -36.60
N ILE A 928 -14.30 -3.77 -35.65
CA ILE A 928 -14.68 -4.78 -34.65
C ILE A 928 -15.04 -4.10 -33.33
N PHE A 929 -16.28 -4.34 -32.87
CA PHE A 929 -16.81 -3.79 -31.63
C PHE A 929 -17.19 -4.88 -30.63
N LEU A 930 -17.15 -4.61 -29.33
CA LEU A 930 -17.82 -5.45 -28.32
C LEU A 930 -19.20 -4.90 -27.97
N ASP A 931 -20.14 -5.80 -27.70
CA ASP A 931 -21.40 -5.48 -27.05
C ASP A 931 -21.13 -4.89 -25.64
N PRO A 932 -21.63 -3.68 -25.32
CA PRO A 932 -21.39 -3.02 -24.02
C PRO A 932 -21.87 -3.81 -22.81
N HIS A 933 -22.89 -4.66 -22.95
CA HIS A 933 -23.48 -5.40 -21.84
C HIS A 933 -22.86 -6.79 -21.67
N THR A 934 -22.70 -7.56 -22.74
CA THR A 934 -22.16 -8.92 -22.67
C THR A 934 -20.64 -9.00 -22.88
N LEU A 935 -19.99 -7.92 -23.33
CA LEU A 935 -18.57 -7.88 -23.72
C LEU A 935 -18.20 -8.94 -24.77
N ARG A 936 -19.16 -9.31 -25.64
CA ARG A 936 -18.93 -10.24 -26.76
C ARG A 936 -18.59 -9.45 -28.02
N PRO A 937 -17.68 -9.93 -28.87
CA PRO A 937 -17.41 -9.29 -30.15
C PRO A 937 -18.64 -9.40 -31.06
N ASN A 938 -19.13 -8.25 -31.53
CA ASN A 938 -20.15 -8.12 -32.56
C ASN A 938 -19.47 -8.38 -33.91
N VAL A 939 -19.45 -9.64 -34.34
CA VAL A 939 -19.00 -10.01 -35.68
C VAL A 939 -20.13 -10.77 -36.35
N ASP A 940 -20.69 -10.18 -37.40
CA ASP A 940 -21.60 -10.87 -38.31
C ASP A 940 -20.76 -11.84 -39.17
N PHE A 941 -20.61 -13.09 -38.72
CA PHE A 941 -19.85 -14.12 -39.44
C PHE A 941 -20.56 -14.65 -40.70
N ALA A 942 -21.37 -13.83 -41.39
CA ALA A 942 -22.14 -14.28 -42.54
C ALA A 942 -21.25 -14.53 -43.79
N ASP A 943 -20.18 -13.75 -44.01
CA ASP A 943 -19.62 -13.64 -45.37
C ASP A 943 -18.14 -14.04 -45.60
N HIS A 944 -17.36 -14.49 -44.60
CA HIS A 944 -15.95 -14.87 -44.87
C HIS A 944 -15.45 -16.13 -44.10
N GLU A 945 -15.13 -17.20 -44.85
CA GLU A 945 -14.25 -18.31 -44.44
C GLU A 945 -12.76 -17.89 -44.56
N PRO A 946 -11.79 -18.39 -43.74
CA PRO A 946 -11.88 -19.44 -42.72
C PRO A 946 -11.87 -18.87 -41.29
N VAL A 947 -13.05 -18.83 -40.69
CA VAL A 947 -13.40 -18.26 -39.37
C VAL A 947 -12.60 -18.83 -38.18
N SER A 948 -11.90 -19.96 -38.31
CA SER A 948 -11.36 -20.68 -37.14
C SER A 948 -10.19 -19.99 -36.41
N ILE A 949 -9.27 -19.32 -37.12
CA ILE A 949 -8.09 -18.68 -36.50
C ILE A 949 -8.46 -17.32 -35.91
N GLU A 950 -9.19 -16.49 -36.65
CA GLU A 950 -9.64 -15.19 -36.16
C GLU A 950 -10.61 -15.34 -34.99
N LEU A 951 -11.53 -16.30 -35.04
CA LEU A 951 -12.42 -16.59 -33.91
C LEU A 951 -11.62 -17.07 -32.68
N ALA A 952 -10.56 -17.86 -32.86
CA ALA A 952 -9.69 -18.26 -31.75
C ALA A 952 -8.94 -17.07 -31.14
N ARG A 953 -8.47 -16.12 -31.98
CA ARG A 953 -7.84 -14.86 -31.55
C ARG A 953 -8.84 -13.93 -30.84
N LEU A 954 -10.06 -13.83 -31.36
CA LEU A 954 -11.18 -13.07 -30.75
C LEU A 954 -11.68 -13.70 -29.44
N LYS A 955 -11.50 -15.01 -29.22
CA LYS A 955 -11.89 -15.66 -27.96
C LYS A 955 -11.01 -15.26 -26.78
N ASP A 956 -9.74 -14.97 -27.02
CA ASP A 956 -8.77 -14.57 -25.99
C ASP A 956 -8.34 -13.10 -26.16
N PHE A 957 -9.35 -12.23 -26.31
CA PHE A 957 -9.13 -10.79 -26.36
C PHE A 957 -8.79 -10.20 -24.99
N HIS A 958 -8.14 -9.04 -25.03
CA HIS A 958 -7.71 -8.28 -23.86
C HIS A 958 -8.35 -6.89 -23.86
N ILE A 959 -8.45 -6.29 -22.67
CA ILE A 959 -9.01 -4.94 -22.52
C ILE A 959 -7.93 -4.00 -22.01
N ALA A 960 -7.91 -2.79 -22.57
CA ALA A 960 -7.19 -1.64 -22.03
C ALA A 960 -8.21 -0.60 -21.56
N LEU A 961 -7.99 0.01 -20.40
CA LEU A 961 -8.84 1.05 -19.84
C LEU A 961 -8.05 2.33 -19.59
N THR A 962 -8.71 3.47 -19.74
CA THR A 962 -8.22 4.78 -19.32
C THR A 962 -8.81 5.16 -17.95
N GLY A 963 -8.16 6.08 -17.22
CA GLY A 963 -8.58 6.48 -15.87
C GLY A 963 -9.99 7.05 -15.79
N ASP A 964 -10.39 7.87 -16.76
CA ASP A 964 -11.74 8.44 -16.88
C ASP A 964 -12.83 7.37 -17.08
N VAL A 965 -12.60 6.39 -17.96
CA VAL A 965 -13.52 5.26 -18.15
C VAL A 965 -13.53 4.37 -16.92
N PHE A 966 -12.37 4.10 -16.31
CA PHE A 966 -12.29 3.35 -15.06
C PHE A 966 -13.12 4.03 -13.96
N ARG A 967 -13.03 5.35 -13.84
CA ARG A 967 -13.82 6.13 -12.87
C ARG A 967 -15.31 6.01 -13.13
N TRP A 968 -15.73 6.20 -14.38
CA TRP A 968 -17.13 6.02 -14.77
C TRP A 968 -17.64 4.59 -14.47
N LEU A 969 -16.81 3.58 -14.73
CA LEU A 969 -17.13 2.19 -14.44
C LEU A 969 -17.30 1.94 -12.93
N VAL A 970 -16.45 2.53 -12.11
CA VAL A 970 -16.56 2.43 -10.65
C VAL A 970 -17.87 3.07 -10.15
N ASP A 971 -18.24 4.23 -10.70
CA ASP A 971 -19.37 5.03 -10.22
C ASP A 971 -20.73 4.56 -10.75
N TYR A 972 -20.80 4.12 -12.01
CA TYR A 972 -22.08 3.92 -12.70
C TYR A 972 -22.28 2.50 -13.23
N ALA A 973 -21.21 1.73 -13.52
CA ALA A 973 -21.39 0.43 -14.16
C ALA A 973 -21.99 -0.63 -13.22
N PRO A 974 -22.89 -1.51 -13.73
CA PRO A 974 -23.40 -2.64 -12.97
C PRO A 974 -22.26 -3.52 -12.41
N LEU A 975 -22.39 -3.96 -11.15
CA LEU A 975 -21.31 -4.66 -10.43
C LEU A 975 -20.81 -5.91 -11.18
N ASN A 976 -21.72 -6.66 -11.81
CA ASN A 976 -21.37 -7.85 -12.60
C ASN A 976 -20.51 -7.47 -13.82
N VAL A 977 -20.90 -6.46 -14.59
CA VAL A 977 -20.15 -6.01 -15.76
C VAL A 977 -18.77 -5.48 -15.34
N PHE A 978 -18.72 -4.65 -14.29
CA PHE A 978 -17.47 -4.14 -13.73
C PHE A 978 -16.51 -5.25 -13.33
N HIS A 979 -17.01 -6.30 -12.66
CA HIS A 979 -16.19 -7.45 -12.30
C HIS A 979 -15.66 -8.21 -13.54
N HIS A 980 -16.47 -8.40 -14.59
CA HIS A 980 -16.02 -9.03 -15.83
C HIS A 980 -14.93 -8.21 -16.53
N ILE A 981 -15.09 -6.89 -16.60
CA ILE A 981 -14.08 -5.98 -17.13
C ILE A 981 -12.79 -6.11 -16.33
N LEU A 982 -12.85 -6.08 -14.99
CA LEU A 982 -11.68 -6.26 -14.14
C LEU A 982 -11.00 -7.61 -14.31
N LEU A 983 -11.66 -8.66 -14.80
CA LEU A 983 -11.02 -9.96 -15.08
C LEU A 983 -10.26 -9.98 -16.40
N LYS A 984 -10.71 -9.21 -17.39
CA LYS A 984 -10.16 -9.15 -18.76
C LYS A 984 -9.19 -7.99 -18.99
N ALA A 985 -9.34 -6.88 -18.26
CA ALA A 985 -8.50 -5.69 -18.39
C ALA A 985 -7.07 -5.95 -17.90
N GLN A 986 -6.07 -5.75 -18.74
CA GLN A 986 -4.66 -5.92 -18.38
C GLN A 986 -3.86 -4.63 -18.41
N ILE A 987 -4.30 -3.63 -19.16
CA ILE A 987 -3.66 -2.32 -19.22
C ILE A 987 -4.63 -1.30 -18.63
N PHE A 988 -4.17 -0.58 -17.61
CA PHE A 988 -4.84 0.57 -17.04
C PHE A 988 -3.91 1.76 -17.25
N ALA A 989 -4.27 2.62 -18.18
CA ALA A 989 -3.49 3.78 -18.58
C ALA A 989 -4.17 5.06 -18.11
N ARG A 990 -3.45 6.19 -18.15
CA ARG A 990 -3.97 7.48 -17.66
C ARG A 990 -4.51 7.44 -16.21
N MET A 991 -3.97 6.55 -15.40
CA MET A 991 -4.39 6.38 -14.01
C MET A 991 -3.67 7.39 -13.11
N SER A 992 -4.43 8.15 -12.35
CA SER A 992 -3.95 8.97 -11.23
C SER A 992 -3.48 8.08 -10.07
N PRO A 993 -2.59 8.56 -9.17
CA PRO A 993 -2.13 7.79 -8.00
C PRO A 993 -3.27 7.26 -7.11
N SER A 994 -4.36 8.01 -6.97
CA SER A 994 -5.56 7.59 -6.24
C SER A 994 -6.29 6.44 -6.95
N GLU A 995 -6.46 6.52 -8.27
CA GLU A 995 -7.09 5.45 -9.04
C GLU A 995 -6.23 4.17 -9.06
N LYS A 996 -4.89 4.30 -9.03
CA LYS A 996 -3.99 3.14 -8.86
C LYS A 996 -4.27 2.40 -7.54
N ASN A 997 -4.47 3.15 -6.45
CA ASN A 997 -4.83 2.59 -5.15
C ASN A 997 -6.23 1.94 -5.15
N GLU A 998 -7.23 2.62 -5.72
CA GLU A 998 -8.59 2.10 -5.85
C GLU A 998 -8.63 0.82 -6.69
N LEU A 999 -7.87 0.76 -7.79
CA LEU A 999 -7.73 -0.44 -8.61
C LEU A 999 -7.21 -1.64 -7.81
N VAL A 1000 -6.20 -1.45 -6.98
CA VAL A 1000 -5.68 -2.50 -6.08
C VAL A 1000 -6.77 -3.00 -5.15
N SER A 1001 -7.56 -2.09 -4.58
CA SER A 1001 -8.69 -2.42 -3.70
C SER A 1001 -9.80 -3.18 -4.44
N CYS A 1002 -10.12 -2.78 -5.66
CA CYS A 1002 -11.06 -3.49 -6.54
C CYS A 1002 -10.63 -4.93 -6.82
N PHE A 1003 -9.34 -5.17 -7.07
CA PHE A 1003 -8.82 -6.54 -7.21
C PHE A 1003 -8.88 -7.33 -5.90
N GLN A 1004 -8.62 -6.70 -4.75
CA GLN A 1004 -8.75 -7.34 -3.45
C GLN A 1004 -10.20 -7.75 -3.16
N ASN A 1005 -11.17 -6.91 -3.51
CA ASN A 1005 -12.61 -7.22 -3.39
C ASN A 1005 -13.01 -8.44 -4.24
N LEU A 1006 -12.36 -8.64 -5.39
CA LEU A 1006 -12.50 -9.86 -6.20
C LEU A 1006 -11.85 -11.12 -5.56
N ASN A 1007 -11.25 -11.01 -4.37
CA ASN A 1007 -10.48 -12.03 -3.66
C ASN A 1007 -9.12 -12.41 -4.29
N TYR A 1008 -8.53 -11.53 -5.10
CA TYR A 1008 -7.12 -11.64 -5.49
C TYR A 1008 -6.20 -11.33 -4.30
N CYS A 1009 -5.01 -11.92 -4.31
CA CYS A 1009 -3.89 -11.50 -3.49
C CYS A 1009 -2.98 -10.65 -4.39
N VAL A 1010 -3.04 -9.34 -4.20
CA VAL A 1010 -2.52 -8.35 -5.13
C VAL A 1010 -1.11 -7.94 -4.74
N GLY A 1011 -0.19 -8.09 -5.68
CA GLY A 1011 1.15 -7.50 -5.62
C GLY A 1011 1.16 -6.21 -6.41
N PHE A 1012 1.91 -5.22 -5.94
CA PHE A 1012 2.18 -4.00 -6.70
C PHE A 1012 3.68 -3.77 -6.73
N CYS A 1013 4.24 -3.54 -7.93
CA CYS A 1013 5.67 -3.25 -8.13
C CYS A 1013 5.78 -1.92 -8.88
N GLY A 1014 6.50 -0.97 -8.27
CA GLY A 1014 6.62 0.39 -8.80
C GLY A 1014 7.94 1.04 -8.40
N ASP A 1015 8.26 2.16 -9.04
CA ASP A 1015 9.41 2.99 -8.68
C ASP A 1015 9.19 3.69 -7.33
N GLY A 1016 7.93 3.76 -6.87
CA GLY A 1016 7.52 4.36 -5.60
C GLY A 1016 7.21 5.84 -5.69
N ALA A 1017 7.42 6.47 -6.86
CA ALA A 1017 7.19 7.88 -7.06
C ALA A 1017 5.67 8.16 -6.99
N ASN A 1018 4.96 7.67 -8.00
CA ASN A 1018 3.51 7.82 -8.14
C ASN A 1018 2.70 6.68 -7.50
N ASP A 1019 3.39 5.68 -6.95
CA ASP A 1019 2.79 4.41 -6.58
C ASP A 1019 2.67 4.20 -5.06
N CYS A 1020 3.05 5.18 -4.23
CA CYS A 1020 3.10 5.01 -2.78
C CYS A 1020 1.75 4.50 -2.20
N GLY A 1021 0.62 5.05 -2.67
CA GLY A 1021 -0.72 4.59 -2.27
C GLY A 1021 -1.00 3.14 -2.65
N ALA A 1022 -0.73 2.77 -3.91
CA ALA A 1022 -0.95 1.43 -4.41
C ALA A 1022 0.00 0.38 -3.77
N LEU A 1023 1.27 0.74 -3.56
CA LEU A 1023 2.26 -0.08 -2.86
C LEU A 1023 1.85 -0.39 -1.41
N LYS A 1024 1.23 0.58 -0.73
CA LYS A 1024 0.72 0.40 0.64
C LYS A 1024 -0.56 -0.42 0.69
N ALA A 1025 -1.49 -0.18 -0.23
CA ALA A 1025 -2.77 -0.87 -0.29
C ALA A 1025 -2.63 -2.33 -0.69
N ALA A 1026 -1.64 -2.64 -1.54
CA ALA A 1026 -1.39 -4.00 -2.00
C ALA A 1026 -1.15 -4.99 -0.85
N ASP A 1027 -1.52 -6.25 -1.08
CA ASP A 1027 -1.17 -7.34 -0.16
C ASP A 1027 0.35 -7.47 -0.03
N VAL A 1028 1.07 -7.17 -1.12
CA VAL A 1028 2.54 -7.10 -1.18
C VAL A 1028 2.97 -5.96 -2.09
N GLY A 1029 3.38 -4.83 -1.51
CA GLY A 1029 4.07 -3.76 -2.23
C GLY A 1029 5.57 -3.99 -2.31
N ILE A 1030 6.15 -3.81 -3.50
CA ILE A 1030 7.58 -3.87 -3.79
C ILE A 1030 8.00 -2.56 -4.44
N SER A 1031 8.84 -1.77 -3.77
CA SER A 1031 9.45 -0.60 -4.39
C SER A 1031 10.84 -0.90 -4.95
N LEU A 1032 11.14 -0.31 -6.10
CA LEU A 1032 12.44 -0.40 -6.78
C LEU A 1032 13.42 0.73 -6.43
N SER A 1033 13.00 1.73 -5.66
CA SER A 1033 13.84 2.87 -5.25
C SER A 1033 14.04 2.92 -3.74
N GLU A 1034 15.13 3.54 -3.28
CA GLU A 1034 15.34 3.89 -1.86
C GLU A 1034 14.83 5.30 -1.50
N ALA A 1035 14.00 5.92 -2.36
CA ALA A 1035 13.41 7.22 -2.05
C ALA A 1035 12.68 7.19 -0.70
N GLU A 1036 12.73 8.26 0.10
CA GLU A 1036 12.20 8.23 1.47
C GLU A 1036 10.72 7.84 1.55
N ALA A 1037 9.91 8.21 0.55
CA ALA A 1037 8.50 7.82 0.42
C ALA A 1037 8.31 6.30 0.25
N SER A 1038 9.24 5.65 -0.43
CA SER A 1038 9.18 4.22 -0.74
C SER A 1038 9.58 3.32 0.42
N VAL A 1039 10.22 3.89 1.45
CA VAL A 1039 10.54 3.21 2.71
C VAL A 1039 9.27 2.72 3.41
N ALA A 1040 8.07 3.21 3.06
CA ALA A 1040 6.84 2.69 3.63
C ALA A 1040 6.36 1.38 2.97
N ALA A 1041 6.91 0.99 1.81
CA ALA A 1041 6.53 -0.25 1.14
C ALA A 1041 6.98 -1.47 1.97
N PRO A 1042 6.20 -2.58 2.00
CA PRO A 1042 6.59 -3.80 2.70
C PRO A 1042 7.95 -4.36 2.28
N PHE A 1043 8.30 -4.22 1.00
CA PHE A 1043 9.57 -4.61 0.41
C PHE A 1043 10.19 -3.46 -0.38
N THR A 1044 11.51 -3.30 -0.25
CA THR A 1044 12.30 -2.33 -1.02
C THR A 1044 13.51 -3.04 -1.62
N SER A 1045 13.67 -2.93 -2.94
CA SER A 1045 14.83 -3.45 -3.67
C SER A 1045 15.86 -2.35 -3.85
N LYS A 1046 17.13 -2.68 -3.65
CA LYS A 1046 18.27 -1.81 -4.01
C LYS A 1046 18.51 -1.70 -5.51
N TRP A 1047 18.06 -2.70 -6.26
CA TRP A 1047 18.28 -2.79 -7.69
C TRP A 1047 17.00 -2.37 -8.41
N PHE A 1048 17.14 -1.44 -9.37
CA PHE A 1048 16.05 -0.93 -10.21
C PHE A 1048 15.65 -1.95 -11.29
N GLU A 1049 15.34 -3.19 -10.90
CA GLU A 1049 14.96 -4.30 -11.78
C GLU A 1049 13.81 -5.10 -11.16
N ILE A 1050 12.84 -5.52 -11.97
CA ILE A 1050 11.66 -6.28 -11.49
C ILE A 1050 11.97 -7.75 -11.14
N THR A 1051 13.22 -8.20 -11.27
CA THR A 1051 13.66 -9.55 -10.88
C THR A 1051 13.40 -9.85 -9.40
N CYS A 1052 13.44 -8.81 -8.55
CA CYS A 1052 13.11 -8.89 -7.14
C CYS A 1052 11.69 -9.45 -6.86
N VAL A 1053 10.74 -9.26 -7.80
CA VAL A 1053 9.38 -9.80 -7.70
C VAL A 1053 9.41 -11.33 -7.66
N LEU A 1054 10.22 -11.95 -8.52
CA LEU A 1054 10.37 -13.40 -8.55
C LEU A 1054 11.00 -13.92 -7.26
N ASP A 1055 12.03 -13.25 -6.75
CA ASP A 1055 12.69 -13.60 -5.50
C ASP A 1055 11.73 -13.54 -4.32
N VAL A 1056 10.97 -12.44 -4.19
CA VAL A 1056 9.98 -12.25 -3.11
C VAL A 1056 8.89 -13.33 -3.14
N ILE A 1057 8.42 -13.75 -4.32
CA ILE A 1057 7.41 -14.82 -4.43
C ILE A 1057 8.03 -16.19 -4.15
N LYS A 1058 9.22 -16.48 -4.70
CA LYS A 1058 9.92 -17.76 -4.50
C LYS A 1058 10.22 -17.97 -3.01
N ASP A 1059 10.81 -16.98 -2.35
CA ASP A 1059 11.08 -17.02 -0.91
C ASP A 1059 9.80 -17.01 -0.07
N GLY A 1060 8.77 -16.25 -0.47
CA GLY A 1060 7.48 -16.25 0.22
C GLY A 1060 6.76 -17.60 0.19
N ARG A 1061 6.74 -18.26 -0.96
CA ARG A 1061 6.17 -19.62 -1.11
C ARG A 1061 6.95 -20.63 -0.26
N ALA A 1062 8.28 -20.53 -0.23
CA ALA A 1062 9.13 -21.39 0.57
C ALA A 1062 8.94 -21.15 2.08
N ALA A 1063 8.87 -19.89 2.51
CA ALA A 1063 8.66 -19.48 3.90
C ALA A 1063 7.29 -19.94 4.41
N LEU A 1064 6.23 -19.77 3.60
CA LEU A 1064 4.88 -20.19 3.96
C LEU A 1064 4.81 -21.71 4.16
N VAL A 1065 5.32 -22.49 3.20
CA VAL A 1065 5.34 -23.97 3.32
C VAL A 1065 6.19 -24.41 4.50
N THR A 1066 7.33 -23.75 4.74
CA THR A 1066 8.21 -24.06 5.87
C THR A 1066 7.54 -23.79 7.21
N SER A 1067 6.86 -22.65 7.36
CA SER A 1067 6.12 -22.30 8.58
C SER A 1067 5.01 -23.32 8.86
N PHE A 1068 4.32 -23.79 7.80
CA PHE A 1068 3.31 -24.83 7.90
C PHE A 1068 3.91 -26.19 8.29
N SER A 1069 5.05 -26.57 7.70
CA SER A 1069 5.73 -27.81 8.07
C SER A 1069 6.25 -27.77 9.50
N CYS A 1070 6.78 -26.63 9.97
CA CYS A 1070 7.21 -26.45 11.36
C CYS A 1070 6.02 -26.54 12.32
N PHE A 1071 4.87 -25.97 11.94
CA PHE A 1071 3.64 -26.12 12.70
C PHE A 1071 3.14 -27.57 12.76
N GLN A 1072 3.12 -28.28 11.64
CA GLN A 1072 2.75 -29.70 11.62
C GLN A 1072 3.71 -30.55 12.45
N TYR A 1073 5.01 -30.21 12.42
CA TYR A 1073 6.01 -30.83 13.27
C TYR A 1073 5.70 -30.59 14.75
N MET A 1074 5.38 -29.34 15.10
CA MET A 1074 4.95 -28.95 16.45
C MET A 1074 3.70 -29.73 16.92
N ALA A 1075 2.69 -29.85 16.06
CA ALA A 1075 1.50 -30.63 16.36
C ALA A 1075 1.78 -32.13 16.55
N LEU A 1076 2.61 -32.72 15.68
CA LEU A 1076 2.89 -34.15 15.71
C LEU A 1076 3.80 -34.55 16.86
N TYR A 1077 4.79 -33.74 17.24
CA TYR A 1077 5.60 -34.08 18.41
C TYR A 1077 4.76 -34.00 19.69
N SER A 1078 3.89 -32.98 19.84
CA SER A 1078 2.94 -32.92 20.96
C SER A 1078 2.03 -34.14 20.97
N ALA A 1079 1.58 -34.62 19.80
CA ALA A 1079 0.81 -35.86 19.71
C ALA A 1079 1.62 -37.11 20.09
N ILE A 1080 2.90 -37.23 19.67
CA ILE A 1080 3.79 -38.33 20.09
C ILE A 1080 3.91 -38.34 21.62
N GLN A 1081 4.24 -37.18 22.22
CA GLN A 1081 4.43 -37.05 23.66
C GLN A 1081 3.13 -37.34 24.42
N PHE A 1082 2.01 -36.80 23.95
CA PHE A 1082 0.69 -37.05 24.51
C PHE A 1082 0.32 -38.55 24.47
N ILE A 1083 0.52 -39.24 23.35
CA ILE A 1083 0.23 -40.67 23.24
C ILE A 1083 1.17 -41.48 24.14
N THR A 1084 2.46 -41.17 24.15
CA THR A 1084 3.44 -41.85 25.01
C THR A 1084 3.08 -41.72 26.48
N VAL A 1085 2.81 -40.50 26.96
CA VAL A 1085 2.42 -40.25 28.35
C VAL A 1085 1.06 -40.86 28.68
N SER A 1086 0.08 -40.77 27.78
CA SER A 1086 -1.24 -41.41 27.97
C SER A 1086 -1.12 -42.93 28.14
N ILE A 1087 -0.25 -43.58 27.36
CA ILE A 1087 0.03 -45.01 27.49
C ILE A 1087 0.71 -45.30 28.84
N LEU A 1088 1.69 -44.49 29.25
CA LEU A 1088 2.41 -44.71 30.52
C LEU A 1088 1.53 -44.47 31.75
N TYR A 1089 0.57 -43.55 31.67
CA TYR A 1089 -0.46 -43.35 32.71
C TYR A 1089 -1.38 -44.56 32.85
N THR A 1090 -1.48 -45.43 31.84
CA THR A 1090 -2.21 -46.70 32.02
C THR A 1090 -1.56 -47.63 33.05
N THR A 1091 -0.27 -47.46 33.29
CA THR A 1091 0.52 -48.25 34.24
C THR A 1091 1.13 -47.40 35.36
N ASN A 1092 0.52 -46.26 35.69
CA ASN A 1092 1.00 -45.34 36.73
C ASN A 1092 2.50 -44.99 36.60
N SER A 1093 2.98 -44.75 35.38
CA SER A 1093 4.37 -44.42 35.06
C SER A 1093 4.45 -43.13 34.26
N ASN A 1094 5.60 -42.47 34.22
CA ASN A 1094 5.83 -41.34 33.33
C ASN A 1094 7.27 -41.31 32.79
N LEU A 1095 7.54 -40.47 31.80
CA LEU A 1095 8.89 -40.17 31.32
C LEU A 1095 9.67 -39.39 32.38
N GLY A 1096 10.99 -39.61 32.45
CA GLY A 1096 11.87 -38.92 33.38
C GLY A 1096 12.29 -37.51 32.92
N ASP A 1097 12.77 -36.67 33.85
CA ASP A 1097 13.25 -35.29 33.58
C ASP A 1097 14.19 -35.19 32.37
N PHE A 1098 15.26 -35.99 32.38
CA PHE A 1098 16.27 -35.96 31.33
C PHE A 1098 15.77 -36.55 30.02
N GLN A 1099 14.74 -37.41 30.03
CA GLN A 1099 14.09 -37.89 28.81
C GLN A 1099 13.30 -36.76 28.15
N PHE A 1100 12.49 -36.01 28.92
CA PHE A 1100 11.80 -34.81 28.41
C PHE A 1100 12.79 -33.75 27.91
N LEU A 1101 13.84 -33.44 28.68
CA LEU A 1101 14.86 -32.48 28.28
C LEU A 1101 15.59 -32.88 27.00
N PHE A 1102 15.88 -34.18 26.84
CA PHE A 1102 16.51 -34.68 25.62
C PHE A 1102 15.59 -34.61 24.42
N ILE A 1103 14.31 -34.95 24.58
CA ILE A 1103 13.31 -34.79 23.53
C ILE A 1103 13.25 -33.31 23.12
N ASP A 1104 12.95 -32.42 24.05
CA ASP A 1104 12.64 -31.03 23.71
C ASP A 1104 13.87 -30.22 23.28
N LEU A 1105 14.97 -30.31 24.02
CA LEU A 1105 16.15 -29.47 23.79
C LEU A 1105 17.16 -30.07 22.80
N VAL A 1106 17.29 -31.40 22.78
CA VAL A 1106 18.30 -32.07 21.93
C VAL A 1106 17.70 -32.51 20.61
N ILE A 1107 16.45 -32.98 20.58
CA ILE A 1107 15.79 -33.43 19.34
C ILE A 1107 14.93 -32.32 18.72
N ILE A 1108 13.87 -31.88 19.40
CA ILE A 1108 12.82 -31.02 18.83
C ILE A 1108 13.38 -29.65 18.47
N LEU A 1109 14.07 -28.97 19.39
CA LEU A 1109 14.57 -27.61 19.17
C LEU A 1109 15.54 -27.53 17.97
N PRO A 1110 16.59 -28.36 17.84
CA PRO A 1110 17.46 -28.33 16.67
C PRO A 1110 16.72 -28.66 15.37
N ILE A 1111 15.86 -29.67 15.37
CA ILE A 1111 15.08 -30.04 14.17
C ILE A 1111 14.20 -28.86 13.74
N ALA A 1112 13.44 -28.27 14.66
CA ALA A 1112 12.57 -27.13 14.38
C ALA A 1112 13.36 -25.93 13.83
N VAL A 1113 14.53 -25.63 14.40
CA VAL A 1113 15.39 -24.53 13.94
C VAL A 1113 15.94 -24.78 12.55
N PHE A 1114 16.56 -25.93 12.31
CA PHE A 1114 17.25 -26.19 11.05
C PHE A 1114 16.29 -26.57 9.91
N MET A 1115 15.12 -27.12 10.22
CA MET A 1115 14.02 -27.31 9.26
C MET A 1115 13.58 -25.98 8.63
N GLY A 1116 13.56 -24.91 9.46
CA GLY A 1116 13.25 -23.54 9.07
C GLY A 1116 14.18 -22.94 8.00
N ARG A 1117 15.40 -23.48 7.85
CA ARG A 1117 16.45 -22.94 6.97
C ARG A 1117 16.35 -23.41 5.51
N SER A 1118 15.27 -24.09 5.15
CA SER A 1118 15.02 -24.58 3.79
C SER A 1118 15.00 -23.44 2.76
N ARG A 1119 15.67 -23.64 1.61
CA ARG A 1119 15.79 -22.65 0.53
C ARG A 1119 14.62 -22.74 -0.47
N PRO A 1120 14.28 -21.66 -1.18
CA PRO A 1120 13.28 -21.68 -2.23
C PRO A 1120 13.72 -22.50 -3.44
N TYR A 1121 12.75 -23.09 -4.14
CA TYR A 1121 13.00 -23.73 -5.43
C TYR A 1121 13.23 -22.70 -6.54
N HIS A 1122 14.12 -23.00 -7.48
CA HIS A 1122 14.57 -22.06 -8.52
C HIS A 1122 13.49 -21.68 -9.53
N ARG A 1123 12.52 -22.57 -9.81
CA ARG A 1123 11.39 -22.31 -10.70
C ARG A 1123 10.11 -22.06 -9.90
N LEU A 1124 9.27 -21.18 -10.43
CA LEU A 1124 8.00 -20.85 -9.83
C LEU A 1124 6.93 -21.89 -10.23
N ALA A 1125 6.30 -22.55 -9.26
CA ALA A 1125 5.28 -23.56 -9.53
C ALA A 1125 3.97 -22.94 -10.04
N HIS A 1126 3.23 -23.63 -10.92
CA HIS A 1126 1.93 -23.11 -11.41
C HIS A 1126 0.88 -23.05 -10.29
N LYS A 1127 0.92 -24.01 -9.35
CA LYS A 1127 -0.02 -24.07 -8.23
C LYS A 1127 0.60 -23.39 -7.02
N ARG A 1128 -0.08 -22.38 -6.45
CA ARG A 1128 0.32 -21.77 -5.17
C ARG A 1128 0.17 -22.72 -3.96
N PRO A 1129 0.96 -22.53 -2.90
CA PRO A 1129 0.81 -23.28 -1.65
C PRO A 1129 -0.54 -23.03 -0.96
N THR A 1130 -0.93 -23.95 -0.06
CA THR A 1130 -2.12 -23.74 0.78
C THR A 1130 -1.83 -22.70 1.86
N ALA A 1131 -2.82 -21.86 2.12
CA ALA A 1131 -2.72 -20.70 2.99
C ALA A 1131 -3.47 -20.86 4.33
N ASN A 1132 -4.23 -21.94 4.49
CA ASN A 1132 -5.07 -22.19 5.66
C ASN A 1132 -4.60 -23.48 6.34
N LEU A 1133 -4.27 -23.39 7.64
CA LEU A 1133 -3.81 -24.51 8.46
C LEU A 1133 -4.91 -25.57 8.65
N VAL A 1134 -6.18 -25.15 8.74
CA VAL A 1134 -7.35 -26.03 8.91
C VAL A 1134 -7.90 -26.49 7.56
N SER A 1135 -7.01 -26.72 6.58
CA SER A 1135 -7.42 -27.31 5.31
C SER A 1135 -7.39 -28.83 5.38
N LYS A 1136 -8.35 -29.51 4.71
CA LYS A 1136 -8.40 -30.99 4.64
C LYS A 1136 -7.06 -31.61 4.21
N ARG A 1137 -6.32 -30.90 3.36
CA ARG A 1137 -5.02 -31.31 2.82
C ARG A 1137 -3.90 -31.36 3.88
N ILE A 1138 -4.01 -30.57 4.95
CA ILE A 1138 -3.05 -30.55 6.07
C ILE A 1138 -3.53 -31.45 7.19
N LEU A 1139 -4.80 -31.32 7.56
CA LEU A 1139 -5.38 -32.02 8.70
C LEU A 1139 -5.44 -33.54 8.48
N SER A 1140 -5.69 -34.00 7.25
CA SER A 1140 -5.82 -35.44 7.03
C SER A 1140 -4.50 -36.20 7.09
N PRO A 1141 -3.40 -35.77 6.44
CA PRO A 1141 -2.09 -36.36 6.68
C PRO A 1141 -1.69 -36.27 8.14
N LEU A 1142 -2.01 -35.18 8.84
CA LEU A 1142 -1.74 -35.04 10.26
C LEU A 1142 -2.43 -36.14 11.09
N ILE A 1143 -3.74 -36.35 10.91
CA ILE A 1143 -4.49 -37.42 11.60
C ILE A 1143 -3.94 -38.79 11.23
N GLY A 1144 -3.62 -39.02 9.94
CA GLY A 1144 -3.01 -40.27 9.48
C GLY A 1144 -1.68 -40.57 10.17
N GLN A 1145 -0.82 -39.56 10.35
CA GLN A 1145 0.43 -39.69 11.09
C GLN A 1145 0.17 -39.99 12.58
N ILE A 1146 -0.79 -39.32 13.22
CA ILE A 1146 -1.17 -39.57 14.63
C ILE A 1146 -1.60 -41.03 14.84
N VAL A 1147 -2.43 -41.57 13.94
CA VAL A 1147 -2.85 -42.99 13.99
C VAL A 1147 -1.66 -43.92 13.80
N LEU A 1148 -0.76 -43.65 12.85
CA LEU A 1148 0.43 -44.45 12.63
C LEU A 1148 1.37 -44.44 13.85
N ILE A 1149 1.56 -43.28 14.46
CA ILE A 1149 2.36 -43.11 15.69
C ILE A 1149 1.81 -43.99 16.81
N CYS A 1150 0.49 -43.94 17.02
CA CYS A 1150 -0.21 -44.75 18.02
C CYS A 1150 -0.03 -46.25 17.80
N ILE A 1151 -0.20 -46.72 16.56
CA ILE A 1151 -0.03 -48.14 16.20
C ILE A 1151 1.40 -48.63 16.50
N ILE A 1152 2.43 -47.88 16.10
CA ILE A 1152 3.82 -48.27 16.31
C ILE A 1152 4.20 -48.28 17.79
N GLN A 1153 3.75 -47.29 18.57
CA GLN A 1153 3.99 -47.28 20.03
C GLN A 1153 3.29 -48.46 20.71
N TYR A 1154 2.04 -48.77 20.32
CA TYR A 1154 1.29 -49.91 20.85
C TYR A 1154 1.94 -51.27 20.50
N ILE A 1155 2.39 -51.46 19.26
CA ILE A 1155 3.11 -52.68 18.83
C ILE A 1155 4.39 -52.84 19.64
N THR A 1156 5.16 -51.77 19.82
CA THR A 1156 6.39 -51.78 20.61
C THR A 1156 6.11 -52.21 22.05
N LEU A 1157 5.07 -51.65 22.68
CA LEU A 1157 4.65 -52.02 24.03
C LEU A 1157 4.27 -53.51 24.14
N ARG A 1158 3.51 -54.03 23.17
CA ARG A 1158 3.10 -55.45 23.14
C ARG A 1158 4.28 -56.41 23.03
N ILE A 1159 5.34 -56.02 22.33
CA ILE A 1159 6.55 -56.83 22.16
C ILE A 1159 7.42 -56.78 23.42
N VAL A 1160 7.64 -55.60 23.98
CA VAL A 1160 8.42 -55.41 25.21
C VAL A 1160 7.90 -56.27 26.36
N ARG A 1161 6.57 -56.29 26.54
CA ARG A 1161 5.92 -57.08 27.59
C ARG A 1161 6.01 -58.59 27.40
N ARG A 1162 6.42 -59.07 26.22
CA ARG A 1162 6.66 -60.50 25.94
C ARG A 1162 8.11 -60.92 26.16
N GLU A 1163 9.02 -59.96 26.37
CA GLU A 1163 10.43 -60.25 26.53
C GLU A 1163 10.78 -60.74 27.95
N PRO A 1164 11.74 -61.67 28.12
CA PRO A 1164 12.04 -62.27 29.42
C PRO A 1164 12.74 -61.32 30.41
N TRP A 1165 13.41 -60.29 29.91
CA TRP A 1165 14.08 -59.26 30.71
C TRP A 1165 13.14 -58.09 31.06
N TYR A 1166 11.86 -58.19 30.69
CA TYR A 1166 10.86 -57.17 30.97
C TYR A 1166 10.73 -56.90 32.46
N ILE A 1167 10.93 -55.63 32.85
CA ILE A 1167 10.73 -55.16 34.21
C ILE A 1167 9.36 -54.47 34.26
N PRO A 1168 8.34 -55.10 34.88
CA PRO A 1168 7.03 -54.49 35.03
C PRO A 1168 7.09 -53.26 35.95
N PRO A 1169 6.18 -52.30 35.77
CA PRO A 1169 6.00 -51.22 36.71
C PRO A 1169 5.58 -51.77 38.08
N PRO A 1170 6.14 -51.27 39.20
CA PRO A 1170 5.77 -51.69 40.54
C PRO A 1170 4.33 -51.25 40.85
N ALA A 1171 3.56 -52.15 41.47
CA ALA A 1171 2.12 -51.95 41.67
C ALA A 1171 1.78 -50.78 42.61
N ASN A 1172 2.68 -50.38 43.53
CA ASN A 1172 2.37 -49.49 44.67
C ASN A 1172 3.47 -48.45 45.02
N SER A 1173 4.35 -48.05 44.10
CA SER A 1173 5.33 -47.01 44.45
C SER A 1173 4.70 -45.61 44.47
N SER A 1174 4.99 -44.83 45.52
CA SER A 1174 4.70 -43.39 45.56
C SER A 1174 5.60 -42.58 44.62
N ASP A 1175 6.78 -43.11 44.30
CA ASP A 1175 7.71 -42.50 43.36
C ASP A 1175 7.21 -42.65 41.93
N THR A 1176 7.32 -41.56 41.17
CA THR A 1176 6.76 -41.39 39.81
C THR A 1176 7.79 -41.61 38.70
N ASN A 1177 9.07 -41.31 38.99
CA ASN A 1177 10.21 -41.54 38.09
C ASN A 1177 10.73 -42.99 38.20
N ILE A 1178 9.85 -43.95 37.92
CA ILE A 1178 10.15 -45.36 38.09
C ILE A 1178 10.86 -45.90 36.84
N THR A 1179 12.03 -46.50 37.03
CA THR A 1179 12.74 -47.23 35.97
C THR A 1179 11.98 -48.50 35.61
N ASN A 1180 11.25 -48.51 34.50
CA ASN A 1180 10.60 -49.70 33.95
C ASN A 1180 10.91 -49.88 32.46
N SER A 1181 10.63 -51.08 31.94
CA SER A 1181 10.93 -51.41 30.55
C SER A 1181 9.97 -50.75 29.56
N ASP A 1182 8.74 -50.44 29.97
CA ASP A 1182 7.73 -49.75 29.15
C ASP A 1182 8.18 -48.32 28.80
N VAL A 1183 8.60 -47.53 29.79
CA VAL A 1183 9.17 -46.17 29.65
C VAL A 1183 10.39 -46.21 28.73
N THR A 1184 11.32 -47.13 28.99
CA THR A 1184 12.55 -47.26 28.20
C THR A 1184 12.26 -47.53 26.72
N ALA A 1185 11.34 -48.47 26.43
CA ALA A 1185 11.03 -48.83 25.06
C ALA A 1185 10.25 -47.74 24.32
N LEU A 1186 9.26 -47.13 24.98
CA LEU A 1186 8.47 -46.03 24.41
C LEU A 1186 9.32 -44.78 24.16
N PHE A 1187 10.20 -44.41 25.08
CA PHE A 1187 11.16 -43.32 24.90
C PHE A 1187 12.08 -43.53 23.70
N LEU A 1188 12.63 -44.74 23.52
CA LEU A 1188 13.57 -45.00 22.43
C LEU A 1188 12.89 -45.06 21.06
N ILE A 1189 11.68 -45.64 20.96
CA ILE A 1189 10.94 -45.63 19.70
C ILE A 1189 10.41 -44.22 19.38
N SER A 1190 9.99 -43.45 20.39
CA SER A 1190 9.53 -42.06 20.18
C SER A 1190 10.66 -41.16 19.69
N CYS A 1191 11.91 -41.36 20.14
CA CYS A 1191 13.08 -40.67 19.58
C CYS A 1191 13.18 -40.83 18.05
N PHE A 1192 12.97 -42.04 17.51
CA PHE A 1192 12.90 -42.22 16.06
C PHE A 1192 11.71 -41.50 15.44
N GLN A 1193 10.53 -41.54 16.09
CA GLN A 1193 9.34 -40.86 15.60
C GLN A 1193 9.55 -39.34 15.50
N TYR A 1194 10.12 -38.72 16.54
CA TYR A 1194 10.45 -37.29 16.55
C TYR A 1194 11.41 -36.89 15.44
N ILE A 1195 12.45 -37.70 15.18
CA ILE A 1195 13.44 -37.40 14.13
C ILE A 1195 12.82 -37.58 12.73
N PHE A 1196 12.16 -38.71 12.48
CA PHE A 1196 11.68 -39.05 11.14
C PHE A 1196 10.49 -38.22 10.69
N ILE A 1197 9.59 -37.77 11.59
CA ILE A 1197 8.53 -36.83 11.20
C ILE A 1197 9.12 -35.53 10.66
N GLY A 1198 10.18 -35.01 11.29
CA GLY A 1198 10.88 -33.82 10.81
C GLY A 1198 11.39 -34.01 9.37
N VAL A 1199 11.92 -35.19 9.05
CA VAL A 1199 12.37 -35.55 7.69
C VAL A 1199 11.20 -35.65 6.71
N VAL A 1200 10.12 -36.36 7.09
CA VAL A 1200 8.93 -36.57 6.25
C VAL A 1200 8.22 -35.26 5.91
N LEU A 1201 8.18 -34.29 6.83
CA LEU A 1201 7.57 -32.98 6.58
C LEU A 1201 8.47 -32.01 5.80
N SER A 1202 9.76 -32.31 5.66
CA SER A 1202 10.75 -31.43 5.00
C SER A 1202 10.87 -31.64 3.49
N ILE A 1203 9.94 -32.37 2.85
CA ILE A 1203 9.98 -32.65 1.40
C ILE A 1203 10.05 -31.34 0.59
N GLY A 1204 10.93 -31.32 -0.41
CA GLY A 1204 11.38 -30.10 -1.11
C GLY A 1204 10.41 -29.57 -2.19
N PRO A 1205 10.54 -30.04 -3.45
CA PRO A 1205 9.79 -29.47 -4.58
C PRO A 1205 8.26 -29.57 -4.40
N PRO A 1206 7.48 -28.63 -4.92
CA PRO A 1206 7.87 -27.62 -5.91
C PRO A 1206 8.24 -26.23 -5.34
N TYR A 1207 8.16 -26.02 -4.02
CA TYR A 1207 8.38 -24.71 -3.40
C TYR A 1207 9.73 -24.57 -2.70
N ARG A 1208 10.28 -25.69 -2.21
CA ARG A 1208 11.56 -25.72 -1.50
C ARG A 1208 12.55 -26.56 -2.28
N GLU A 1209 13.83 -26.32 -2.03
CA GLU A 1209 14.87 -27.25 -2.45
C GLU A 1209 14.75 -28.60 -1.73
N LYS A 1210 15.39 -29.63 -2.31
CA LYS A 1210 15.41 -30.98 -1.73
C LYS A 1210 16.14 -30.97 -0.38
N VAL A 1211 15.68 -31.80 0.56
CA VAL A 1211 16.14 -31.86 1.97
C VAL A 1211 17.65 -31.85 2.11
N TRP A 1212 18.37 -32.61 1.29
CA TRP A 1212 19.82 -32.74 1.36
C TRP A 1212 20.61 -31.48 0.98
N ARG A 1213 19.99 -30.51 0.29
CA ARG A 1213 20.61 -29.18 0.07
C ARG A 1213 20.60 -28.34 1.35
N ASN A 1214 19.74 -28.66 2.31
CA ASN A 1214 19.82 -28.10 3.66
C ASN A 1214 20.85 -28.90 4.48
N TYR A 1215 22.13 -28.55 4.29
CA TYR A 1215 23.25 -29.24 4.92
C TYR A 1215 23.15 -29.23 6.46
N SER A 1216 22.72 -28.11 7.05
CA SER A 1216 22.57 -27.98 8.51
C SER A 1216 21.52 -28.94 9.05
N PHE A 1217 20.34 -29.00 8.42
CA PHE A 1217 19.28 -29.93 8.80
C PHE A 1217 19.71 -31.39 8.63
N THR A 1218 20.33 -31.71 7.49
CA THR A 1218 20.79 -33.08 7.19
C THR A 1218 21.85 -33.54 8.19
N ALA A 1219 22.81 -32.67 8.53
CA ALA A 1219 23.82 -32.96 9.55
C ALA A 1219 23.19 -33.23 10.93
N VAL A 1220 22.23 -32.40 11.34
CA VAL A 1220 21.51 -32.57 12.62
C VAL A 1220 20.74 -33.89 12.64
N VAL A 1221 20.01 -34.22 11.59
CA VAL A 1221 19.30 -35.51 11.49
C VAL A 1221 20.28 -36.68 11.60
N VAL A 1222 21.41 -36.64 10.91
CA VAL A 1222 22.43 -37.70 10.98
C VAL A 1222 23.02 -37.82 12.38
N VAL A 1223 23.38 -36.70 13.01
CA VAL A 1223 23.90 -36.67 14.39
C VAL A 1223 22.88 -37.22 15.38
N LEU A 1224 21.61 -36.83 15.27
CA LEU A 1224 20.53 -37.31 16.14
C LEU A 1224 20.25 -38.80 15.93
N LEU A 1225 20.26 -39.29 14.69
CA LEU A 1225 20.13 -40.72 14.41
C LEU A 1225 21.30 -41.52 15.01
N ILE A 1226 22.54 -41.04 14.86
CA ILE A 1226 23.71 -41.66 15.48
C ILE A 1226 23.57 -41.67 17.00
N LEU A 1227 23.12 -40.56 17.60
CA LEU A 1227 22.93 -40.43 19.03
C LEU A 1227 21.86 -41.40 19.55
N THR A 1228 20.71 -41.48 18.88
CA THR A 1228 19.62 -42.41 19.21
C THR A 1228 20.08 -43.87 19.09
N VAL A 1229 20.78 -44.23 18.00
CA VAL A 1229 21.32 -45.59 17.83
C VAL A 1229 22.37 -45.91 18.91
N LYS A 1230 23.25 -44.96 19.24
CA LYS A 1230 24.21 -45.11 20.34
C LYS A 1230 23.49 -45.30 21.68
N LEU A 1231 22.44 -44.54 21.96
CA LEU A 1231 21.66 -44.64 23.19
C LEU A 1231 21.03 -46.04 23.35
N ILE A 1232 20.51 -46.60 22.25
CA ILE A 1232 19.98 -47.98 22.20
C ILE A 1232 21.09 -49.02 22.44
N ARG A 1233 22.26 -48.86 21.81
CA ARG A 1233 23.38 -49.82 21.94
C ARG A 1233 24.08 -49.76 23.29
N LEU A 1234 24.10 -48.61 23.96
CA LEU A 1234 24.79 -48.40 25.23
C LEU A 1234 24.07 -49.02 26.45
N GLN A 1235 22.86 -49.58 26.29
CA GLN A 1235 22.04 -50.11 27.39
C GLN A 1235 22.61 -51.34 28.12
N ASN A 1236 23.67 -51.96 27.61
CA ASN A 1236 24.27 -53.13 28.24
C ASN A 1236 25.46 -52.79 29.15
N HIS A 1237 25.96 -51.56 29.12
CA HIS A 1237 27.05 -51.13 30.00
C HIS A 1237 26.43 -50.21 31.05
N LYS A 1238 26.71 -50.45 32.34
CA LYS A 1238 26.27 -49.62 33.48
C LYS A 1238 26.95 -48.23 33.43
N ASN A 1239 26.71 -47.50 32.36
CA ASN A 1239 27.30 -46.22 32.01
C ASN A 1239 26.51 -45.09 32.67
N PHE A 1240 27.16 -43.93 32.78
CA PHE A 1240 26.54 -42.68 33.19
C PHE A 1240 25.21 -42.39 32.48
N PHE A 1241 25.15 -42.61 31.16
CA PHE A 1241 23.95 -42.38 30.35
C PHE A 1241 22.75 -43.24 30.75
N MET A 1242 22.95 -44.51 31.12
CA MET A 1242 21.84 -45.36 31.58
C MET A 1242 21.21 -44.81 32.86
N LYS A 1243 22.05 -44.35 33.80
CA LYS A 1243 21.58 -43.74 35.05
C LYS A 1243 20.90 -42.40 34.80
N LEU A 1244 21.49 -41.57 33.93
CA LEU A 1244 20.97 -40.25 33.59
C LEU A 1244 19.57 -40.34 32.95
N PHE A 1245 19.40 -41.25 31.99
CA PHE A 1245 18.13 -41.46 31.27
C PHE A 1245 17.21 -42.48 31.93
N GLN A 1246 17.56 -43.03 33.09
CA GLN A 1246 16.76 -44.03 33.81
C GLN A 1246 16.37 -45.24 32.93
N LEU A 1247 17.28 -45.70 32.07
CA LEU A 1247 17.01 -46.78 31.10
C LEU A 1247 17.19 -48.16 31.73
N THR A 1248 16.31 -49.10 31.37
CA THR A 1248 16.47 -50.52 31.73
C THR A 1248 17.39 -51.25 30.74
N PRO A 1249 18.15 -52.26 31.19
CA PRO A 1249 18.93 -53.10 30.28
C PRO A 1249 18.00 -53.89 29.34
N THR A 1250 18.42 -54.09 28.09
CA THR A 1250 17.61 -54.73 27.04
C THR A 1250 18.41 -55.78 26.27
N SER A 1251 17.73 -56.77 25.67
CA SER A 1251 18.41 -57.76 24.83
C SER A 1251 18.93 -57.13 23.53
N LYS A 1252 20.04 -57.66 22.99
CA LYS A 1252 20.55 -57.25 21.65
C LYS A 1252 19.52 -57.48 20.53
N SER A 1253 18.69 -58.52 20.66
CA SER A 1253 17.59 -58.80 19.72
C SER A 1253 16.58 -57.66 19.73
N PHE A 1254 16.15 -57.23 20.92
CA PHE A 1254 15.21 -56.13 21.09
C PHE A 1254 15.79 -54.78 20.63
N GLN A 1255 17.08 -54.53 20.87
CA GLN A 1255 17.77 -53.34 20.34
C GLN A 1255 17.75 -53.30 18.81
N ASN A 1256 18.00 -54.44 18.14
CA ASN A 1256 17.90 -54.55 16.68
C ASN A 1256 16.45 -54.36 16.21
N PHE A 1257 15.48 -54.92 16.95
CA PHE A 1257 14.06 -54.70 16.70
C PHE A 1257 13.69 -53.22 16.77
N LEU A 1258 14.12 -52.47 17.79
CA LEU A 1258 13.83 -51.03 17.91
C LEU A 1258 14.39 -50.23 16.72
N ILE A 1259 15.62 -50.51 16.30
CA ILE A 1259 16.23 -49.86 15.13
C ILE A 1259 15.42 -50.19 13.87
N PHE A 1260 15.07 -51.46 13.69
CA PHE A 1260 14.25 -51.91 12.55
C PHE A 1260 12.84 -51.31 12.56
N ALA A 1261 12.20 -51.22 13.72
CA ALA A 1261 10.90 -50.59 13.92
C ALA A 1261 10.97 -49.08 13.59
N GLY A 1262 12.05 -48.40 13.96
CA GLY A 1262 12.30 -47.01 13.56
C GLY A 1262 12.41 -46.84 12.04
N VAL A 1263 13.12 -47.74 11.35
CA VAL A 1263 13.22 -47.74 9.88
C VAL A 1263 11.88 -48.04 9.22
N ILE A 1264 11.14 -49.04 9.71
CA ILE A 1264 9.78 -49.35 9.24
C ILE A 1264 8.87 -48.14 9.40
N TYR A 1265 8.92 -47.50 10.58
CA TYR A 1265 8.13 -46.30 10.84
C TYR A 1265 8.43 -45.21 9.81
N TYR A 1266 9.70 -44.93 9.52
CA TYR A 1266 10.08 -43.96 8.49
C TYR A 1266 9.50 -44.32 7.11
N LEU A 1267 9.62 -45.58 6.69
CA LEU A 1267 9.10 -46.05 5.40
C LEU A 1267 7.57 -45.92 5.33
N LEU A 1268 6.86 -46.28 6.39
CA LEU A 1268 5.40 -46.15 6.50
C LEU A 1268 4.97 -44.69 6.55
N ALA A 1269 5.67 -43.83 7.29
CA ALA A 1269 5.37 -42.41 7.41
C ALA A 1269 5.61 -41.68 6.09
N ALA A 1270 6.70 -41.99 5.38
CA ALA A 1270 7.04 -41.39 4.09
C ALA A 1270 6.10 -41.85 2.95
N SER A 1271 5.82 -43.15 2.87
CA SER A 1271 4.85 -43.68 1.90
C SER A 1271 3.42 -43.22 2.23
N GLY A 1272 3.08 -43.16 3.52
CA GLY A 1272 1.83 -42.65 4.05
C GLY A 1272 1.58 -41.21 3.63
N GLN A 1273 2.56 -40.33 3.87
CA GLN A 1273 2.49 -38.91 3.55
C GLN A 1273 2.28 -38.65 2.05
N ASN A 1274 2.99 -39.38 1.20
CA ASN A 1274 3.02 -39.11 -0.24
C ASN A 1274 1.84 -39.76 -0.99
N TYR A 1275 1.39 -40.94 -0.58
CA TYR A 1275 0.43 -41.74 -1.35
C TYR A 1275 -0.85 -42.04 -0.55
N ILE A 1276 -0.71 -42.64 0.63
CA ILE A 1276 -1.84 -43.29 1.33
C ILE A 1276 -2.79 -42.27 1.94
N PHE A 1277 -2.29 -41.35 2.78
CA PHE A 1277 -3.16 -40.45 3.53
C PHE A 1277 -3.93 -39.50 2.62
N ILE A 1278 -3.28 -38.95 1.59
CA ILE A 1278 -3.93 -38.07 0.63
C ILE A 1278 -5.02 -38.83 -0.15
N SER A 1279 -4.72 -40.05 -0.62
CA SER A 1279 -5.69 -40.88 -1.35
C SER A 1279 -6.89 -41.28 -0.49
N MET A 1280 -6.65 -41.75 0.74
CA MET A 1280 -7.71 -42.08 1.70
C MET A 1280 -8.61 -40.87 1.98
N THR A 1281 -8.04 -39.67 2.11
CA THR A 1281 -8.83 -38.45 2.32
C THR A 1281 -9.72 -38.13 1.14
N ASN A 1282 -9.18 -38.23 -0.07
CA ASN A 1282 -9.93 -37.98 -1.28
C ASN A 1282 -11.07 -39.00 -1.41
N PHE A 1283 -10.81 -40.27 -1.10
CA PHE A 1283 -11.82 -41.32 -1.07
C PHE A 1283 -12.93 -41.03 -0.03
N ILE A 1284 -12.56 -40.74 1.22
CA ILE A 1284 -13.53 -40.37 2.29
C ILE A 1284 -14.31 -39.11 1.90
N SER A 1285 -13.67 -38.12 1.29
CA SER A 1285 -14.36 -36.91 0.84
C SER A 1285 -15.32 -37.19 -0.32
N HIS A 1286 -14.97 -38.07 -1.25
CA HIS A 1286 -15.89 -38.49 -2.33
C HIS A 1286 -17.07 -39.28 -1.76
N LEU A 1287 -16.81 -40.16 -0.80
CA LEU A 1287 -17.83 -40.98 -0.14
C LEU A 1287 -18.78 -40.11 0.68
N ASN A 1288 -18.27 -39.17 1.48
CA ASN A 1288 -19.10 -38.19 2.19
C ASN A 1288 -19.88 -37.28 1.25
N ASN A 1289 -19.30 -36.84 0.14
CA ASN A 1289 -20.03 -36.01 -0.84
C ASN A 1289 -21.17 -36.81 -1.50
N ARG A 1290 -20.96 -38.10 -1.80
CA ARG A 1290 -22.00 -39.01 -2.29
C ARG A 1290 -23.09 -39.26 -1.25
N LEU A 1291 -22.72 -39.48 0.02
CA LEU A 1291 -23.69 -39.73 1.10
C LEU A 1291 -24.51 -38.49 1.45
N LEU A 1292 -23.92 -37.29 1.39
CA LEU A 1292 -24.56 -36.02 1.76
C LEU A 1292 -25.21 -35.30 0.56
N ASN A 1293 -25.21 -35.88 -0.65
CA ASN A 1293 -25.71 -35.23 -1.88
C ASN A 1293 -25.23 -33.77 -2.07
N ARG A 1294 -24.00 -33.45 -1.66
CA ARG A 1294 -23.46 -32.08 -1.81
C ARG A 1294 -22.98 -31.88 -3.25
N ARG A 1295 -23.61 -30.96 -4.00
CA ARG A 1295 -23.11 -30.50 -5.32
C ARG A 1295 -21.66 -30.03 -5.22
N THR A 1296 -20.94 -30.10 -6.34
CA THR A 1296 -19.55 -29.64 -6.47
C THR A 1296 -19.38 -28.27 -5.82
N LYS A 1297 -18.53 -28.18 -4.78
CA LYS A 1297 -18.32 -26.94 -4.03
C LYS A 1297 -17.88 -25.83 -4.97
N VAL A 1298 -18.72 -24.81 -5.12
CA VAL A 1298 -18.37 -23.55 -5.75
C VAL A 1298 -17.15 -22.95 -5.01
N SER A 1299 -16.18 -22.43 -5.74
CA SER A 1299 -14.99 -21.79 -5.16
C SER A 1299 -15.42 -20.67 -4.21
N LYS A 1300 -14.83 -20.53 -3.02
CA LYS A 1300 -15.10 -19.37 -2.13
C LYS A 1300 -14.62 -18.04 -2.71
N LYS A 1301 -13.71 -18.06 -3.69
CA LYS A 1301 -13.13 -16.87 -4.30
C LYS A 1301 -13.99 -16.38 -5.45
N LEU A 1302 -14.41 -15.12 -5.37
CA LEU A 1302 -15.28 -14.46 -6.36
C LEU A 1302 -14.70 -14.51 -7.78
N TYR A 1303 -13.44 -14.11 -7.98
CA TYR A 1303 -12.82 -14.13 -9.32
C TYR A 1303 -12.82 -15.52 -9.98
N LYS A 1304 -12.75 -16.60 -9.19
CA LYS A 1304 -12.78 -17.97 -9.74
C LYS A 1304 -14.17 -18.42 -10.12
N ARG A 1305 -15.21 -17.92 -9.44
CA ARG A 1305 -16.60 -18.15 -9.84
C ARG A 1305 -16.82 -17.45 -11.16
N LEU A 1306 -16.53 -16.16 -11.20
CA LEU A 1306 -16.65 -15.34 -12.40
C LEU A 1306 -15.83 -15.89 -13.58
N PHE A 1307 -14.61 -16.40 -13.39
CA PHE A 1307 -13.90 -17.09 -14.48
C PHE A 1307 -14.58 -18.39 -14.92
N ALA A 1308 -15.16 -19.15 -14.00
CA ALA A 1308 -15.89 -20.36 -14.35
C ALA A 1308 -17.21 -20.02 -15.04
N ASP A 1309 -17.87 -18.94 -14.63
CA ASP A 1309 -19.10 -18.42 -15.24
C ASP A 1309 -18.78 -17.91 -16.65
N LEU A 1310 -17.73 -17.10 -16.82
CA LEU A 1310 -17.20 -16.72 -18.13
C LEU A 1310 -16.89 -17.93 -19.01
N GLN A 1311 -16.25 -18.98 -18.47
CA GLN A 1311 -15.96 -20.20 -19.23
C GLN A 1311 -17.22 -21.01 -19.57
N ASN A 1312 -18.18 -21.10 -18.66
CA ASN A 1312 -19.44 -21.82 -18.85
C ASN A 1312 -20.42 -21.08 -19.77
N GLU A 1313 -20.39 -19.75 -19.80
CA GLU A 1313 -21.14 -18.93 -20.74
C GLU A 1313 -20.50 -18.89 -22.14
N GLN A 1314 -19.18 -19.20 -22.22
CA GLN A 1314 -18.42 -19.30 -23.47
C GLN A 1314 -18.49 -20.68 -24.14
N VAL A 1315 -18.73 -21.76 -23.37
CA VAL A 1315 -18.98 -23.13 -23.86
C VAL A 1315 -20.45 -23.31 -24.16
#